data_AF-B7FPJ4-F1
#
_entry.id   AF-B7FPJ4-F1
#
_cell.length_a   1.000
_cell.length_b   1.000
_cell.length_c   1.000
_cell.angle_alpha   90.00
_cell.angle_beta   90.00
_cell.angle_gamma   90.00
#
_symmetry.space_group_name_H-M   'P 1'
#
loop_
_entity.id
_entity.type
_entity.pdbx_description
1 polymer ?
#
loop_
_entity_poly.entity_id
_entity_poly.type
_entity_poly.pdbx_seq_one_letter_code
_entity_poly.pdbx_strand_id
1 'polypeptide(L)'
;MKPLFKPISWLLLLHLPIVCASENGASSVTIDHGKALVDWIRSKGGFFHSKIELRRFDANDPTSPYGVFANEDISDKELLFEVPRSCLLDAINDYKVGDKIEGFFVNKEWHPATVAAFYPEDDTFDVAYDDGDFESRVPRSSIQWPSSAMNCGTVRSLLREFDLGEESDYAPFTNYLREQPYGQLPSAWSVAGKSLLLEMLGQDLSGKQTLPPFEALDWLTSGWHNLCRGSTDPFAENAAMMVVQRCWDELLIPIYDMVSHRNGRWLNTQSNSVQDGGPVSVTASRKIQAGEELYSTYNFCTDCDARAHWYGTGEILRDYGFVELYPQRWLFPDQKISFDIDEKLNEEGKPTGEMIIHWNGLTATTLDFLEKQIRRLDFFAETELRSRDVEVLDYEWDTINQYHQALSIAMKEAARHLASQSKTGVKTTCSDGEGPCALTSTIYDSLEQEEVEAWAAYRPETCKFKDLFKFDTWSVTEEIKSPYQKIAFFSDPTMKDTCFELDAIVQICTSYRPHYHEMAVHYTARFLDKIQRVLFVGGGDSMLLHDIIKYPSLELVVGLELDQKVTRGAFKYYGAQPHWDNEKVEWWYGDATKSLLMIPKEYFGSFDMVLVDLSETVMSFPVTRDLDVMEALSLLVKPDGIFVKNEYNYFKEMSEIFEHTVHVFYHDVPFVCSQSLMLGSDKVDFLRTPTTDHKVDYVYNLLDSNDSLDNAHDYQRNYTSVHRQISCQKDDEEELGVQERSPGILMIVEVEKATAALDLQSLERSLTSALKQEGLIVLSTVLSEEAGNSIVLIFAEGYVVARSMSQDAYCAFDIQLWSSFEKQDSIRKAVIAAVGSDSVGASSSAYRIVSGGMFGAEKWKSDAKSIGPHMNNLCLDPVEQIRNIPIDDKIVETVLNESMSLVQDESFIIGVLCGQSGQACKSAEILKKQDKIEEVVTLATCLNLAPGAEFAADGLAQMETCEKEVWKLLSGSLSARGKKLRAIVIDEGASSTMARILFRIFRSSRNAKRWLAEDILVQAPTVDHSESWRSVFVDEFRREIFKKEPVYTAEVYFNTTASSLKLSITSAGDEHFVRHLVDFATKAEQSAEVVSEVRSVRGALEFKFFDNYRPSQLFEPDAYDQSSSLEQWNSQKPLGHQTVFQLETEGSETSMSLTTIKESLNSAIRSIVPENTPEVKIEMFTEMGDGCVFVALWAEGNIVALWDGRKHVDLNLFTFIESVEVADTFVLQFGAEDPKLHTVLRDDQPRGTGRVVNFKTDFEPGKSPIWSVA
;
A
#
# COMPACT_ATOMS: atom_id res chain seq x y z
N MET A 1 15.81 -55.65 -19.60
CA MET A 1 17.28 -55.83 -19.45
C MET A 1 17.69 -55.09 -18.20
N LYS A 2 18.18 -55.82 -17.20
CA LYS A 2 18.85 -55.32 -15.98
C LYS A 2 20.27 -54.85 -16.36
N PRO A 3 21.04 -54.21 -15.45
CA PRO A 3 20.79 -52.98 -14.67
C PRO A 3 22.11 -52.16 -14.57
N LEU A 4 22.21 -51.12 -13.74
CA LEU A 4 23.35 -50.78 -12.86
C LEU A 4 23.19 -49.30 -12.41
N PHE A 5 23.19 -48.86 -11.14
CA PHE A 5 23.21 -49.42 -9.79
C PHE A 5 22.71 -48.30 -8.84
N LYS A 6 22.07 -48.65 -7.71
CA LYS A 6 21.83 -47.77 -6.53
C LYS A 6 23.12 -47.69 -5.65
N PRO A 7 23.10 -47.21 -4.38
CA PRO A 7 22.88 -45.86 -3.80
C PRO A 7 23.98 -45.49 -2.76
N ILE A 8 24.21 -44.23 -2.33
CA ILE A 8 24.86 -43.96 -1.01
C ILE A 8 24.29 -42.71 -0.29
N SER A 9 24.12 -42.94 1.02
CA SER A 9 23.75 -42.15 2.20
C SER A 9 24.49 -40.83 2.50
N TRP A 10 23.82 -40.03 3.34
CA TRP A 10 24.21 -38.82 4.11
C TRP A 10 25.51 -38.90 4.92
N LEU A 11 26.26 -37.79 5.07
CA LEU A 11 26.46 -37.00 6.33
C LEU A 11 27.54 -35.88 6.22
N LEU A 12 27.14 -34.67 6.63
CA LEU A 12 27.80 -33.51 7.28
C LEU A 12 29.27 -33.02 7.01
N LEU A 13 29.33 -31.67 6.92
CA LEU A 13 30.33 -30.70 7.44
C LEU A 13 31.65 -30.47 6.68
N LEU A 14 31.79 -29.29 6.06
CA LEU A 14 32.62 -28.17 6.58
C LEU A 14 32.69 -27.01 5.58
N HIS A 15 32.53 -25.79 6.10
CA HIS A 15 32.83 -24.52 5.45
C HIS A 15 34.24 -24.48 4.86
N LEU A 16 34.35 -24.07 3.59
CA LEU A 16 35.53 -23.43 3.03
C LEU A 16 35.05 -22.37 2.00
N PRO A 17 35.56 -21.13 2.06
CA PRO A 17 35.19 -20.09 1.11
C PRO A 17 35.76 -20.42 -0.27
N ILE A 18 34.95 -20.18 -1.30
CA ILE A 18 35.33 -20.31 -2.70
C ILE A 18 36.35 -19.20 -3.00
N VAL A 19 37.63 -19.52 -2.87
CA VAL A 19 38.70 -18.81 -3.58
C VAL A 19 38.71 -19.36 -5.00
N CYS A 20 38.12 -18.63 -5.94
CA CYS A 20 38.37 -18.85 -7.36
C CYS A 20 39.78 -18.34 -7.70
N ALA A 21 40.80 -19.14 -7.37
CA ALA A 21 42.10 -19.02 -8.02
C ALA A 21 42.01 -19.76 -9.36
N SER A 22 41.91 -19.02 -10.46
CA SER A 22 42.17 -19.60 -11.78
C SER A 22 43.67 -19.90 -11.88
N GLU A 23 44.04 -21.18 -11.87
CA GLU A 23 45.37 -21.61 -12.31
C GLU A 23 45.49 -21.40 -13.81
N ASN A 24 46.03 -20.24 -14.21
CA ASN A 24 46.77 -20.11 -15.45
C ASN A 24 48.18 -19.66 -15.07
N GLY A 25 49.16 -20.55 -15.31
CA GLY A 25 50.57 -20.27 -15.14
C GLY A 25 51.02 -19.15 -16.10
N ALA A 26 51.01 -17.93 -15.60
CA ALA A 26 51.82 -16.83 -16.08
C ALA A 26 52.56 -16.29 -14.84
N SER A 27 53.89 -16.16 -14.92
CA SER A 27 54.66 -15.47 -13.90
C SER A 27 54.08 -14.07 -13.73
N SER A 28 53.38 -13.80 -12.63
CA SER A 28 52.84 -12.48 -12.34
C SER A 28 54.01 -11.55 -12.07
N VAL A 29 54.41 -10.79 -13.09
CA VAL A 29 55.15 -9.56 -12.87
C VAL A 29 54.22 -8.69 -12.03
N THR A 30 54.52 -8.52 -10.74
CA THR A 30 53.83 -7.53 -9.90
C THR A 30 54.03 -6.18 -10.57
N ILE A 31 52.96 -5.66 -11.18
CA ILE A 31 52.94 -4.36 -11.82
C ILE A 31 53.09 -3.32 -10.71
N ASP A 32 54.13 -2.50 -10.80
CA ASP A 32 54.30 -1.33 -9.93
C ASP A 32 53.41 -0.20 -10.46
N HIS A 33 52.16 -0.15 -10.00
CA HIS A 33 51.18 0.86 -10.39
C HIS A 33 51.69 2.28 -10.15
N GLY A 34 52.45 2.49 -9.07
CA GLY A 34 53.02 3.80 -8.73
C GLY A 34 54.01 4.27 -9.80
N LYS A 35 54.92 3.38 -10.22
CA LYS A 35 55.84 3.67 -11.34
C LYS A 35 55.09 3.87 -12.66
N ALA A 36 54.12 3.00 -12.97
CA ALA A 36 53.35 3.09 -14.21
C ALA A 36 52.58 4.41 -14.34
N LEU A 37 51.98 4.89 -13.23
CA LEU A 37 51.30 6.17 -13.16
C LEU A 37 52.22 7.37 -13.37
N VAL A 38 53.38 7.38 -12.69
CA VAL A 38 54.37 8.47 -12.84
C VAL A 38 54.91 8.53 -14.26
N ASP A 39 55.23 7.37 -14.86
CA ASP A 39 55.73 7.29 -16.24
C ASP A 39 54.64 7.71 -17.25
N TRP A 40 53.38 7.34 -17.03
CA TRP A 40 52.24 7.76 -17.84
C TRP A 40 52.00 9.27 -17.79
N ILE A 41 51.97 9.88 -16.59
CA ILE A 41 51.80 11.33 -16.43
C ILE A 41 52.92 12.09 -17.13
N ARG A 42 54.18 11.66 -16.98
CA ARG A 42 55.33 12.26 -17.69
C ARG A 42 55.18 12.15 -19.21
N SER A 43 54.68 11.01 -19.71
CA SER A 43 54.47 10.80 -21.15
C SER A 43 53.43 11.74 -21.75
N LYS A 44 52.44 12.19 -20.96
CA LYS A 44 51.39 13.13 -21.34
C LYS A 44 51.77 14.60 -21.06
N GLY A 45 53.04 14.87 -20.72
CA GLY A 45 53.56 16.22 -20.50
C GLY A 45 53.46 16.73 -19.06
N GLY A 46 53.12 15.86 -18.10
CA GLY A 46 53.06 16.18 -16.68
C GLY A 46 54.42 16.19 -15.99
N PHE A 47 54.43 16.71 -14.76
CA PHE A 47 55.62 16.82 -13.94
C PHE A 47 55.49 15.98 -12.66
N PHE A 48 56.56 15.29 -12.28
CA PHE A 48 56.65 14.61 -10.99
C PHE A 48 58.09 14.75 -10.48
N HIS A 49 58.27 15.50 -9.39
CA HIS A 49 59.58 15.96 -8.92
C HIS A 49 60.47 14.76 -8.53
N SER A 50 61.78 14.86 -8.79
CA SER A 50 62.72 13.77 -8.45
C SER A 50 62.94 13.58 -6.96
N LYS A 51 62.61 14.61 -6.16
CA LYS A 51 62.72 14.61 -4.69
C LYS A 51 61.52 13.97 -3.98
N ILE A 52 60.53 13.50 -4.72
CA ILE A 52 59.40 12.75 -4.18
C ILE A 52 59.33 11.37 -4.83
N GLU A 53 58.78 10.42 -4.09
CA GLU A 53 58.54 9.06 -4.55
C GLU A 53 57.12 8.63 -4.18
N LEU A 54 56.48 7.87 -5.08
CA LEU A 54 55.21 7.21 -4.85
C LEU A 54 55.49 5.75 -4.50
N ARG A 55 55.15 5.31 -3.29
CA ARG A 55 55.39 3.93 -2.83
C ARG A 55 54.32 3.47 -1.85
N ARG A 56 54.23 2.17 -1.63
CA ARG A 56 53.35 1.59 -0.60
C ARG A 56 53.89 1.88 0.81
N PHE A 57 52.99 1.97 1.78
CA PHE A 57 53.35 2.06 3.20
C PHE A 57 54.10 0.82 3.68
N ASP A 58 53.56 -0.38 3.38
CA ASP A 58 54.30 -1.64 3.49
C ASP A 58 54.69 -2.14 2.10
N ALA A 59 56.00 -2.16 1.84
CA ALA A 59 56.54 -2.60 0.55
C ALA A 59 56.37 -4.10 0.28
N ASN A 60 56.05 -4.90 1.31
CA ASN A 60 55.84 -6.35 1.18
C ASN A 60 54.37 -6.74 1.07
N ASP A 61 53.46 -5.79 1.29
CA ASP A 61 52.02 -6.02 1.20
C ASP A 61 51.49 -5.37 -0.08
N PRO A 62 51.12 -6.16 -1.11
CA PRO A 62 50.56 -5.62 -2.35
C PRO A 62 49.17 -4.99 -2.15
N THR A 63 48.52 -5.21 -0.99
CA THR A 63 47.26 -4.57 -0.60
C THR A 63 47.45 -3.29 0.21
N SER A 64 48.67 -2.99 0.65
CA SER A 64 48.99 -1.74 1.37
C SER A 64 48.71 -0.53 0.48
N PRO A 65 48.10 0.55 1.00
CA PRO A 65 47.86 1.77 0.24
C PRO A 65 49.18 2.41 -0.21
N TYR A 66 49.10 3.23 -1.25
CA TYR A 66 50.19 4.10 -1.68
C TYR A 66 50.19 5.41 -0.88
N GLY A 67 51.38 5.98 -0.71
CA GLY A 67 51.59 7.33 -0.20
C GLY A 67 52.72 8.02 -0.97
N VAL A 68 52.76 9.35 -0.89
CA VAL A 68 53.80 10.17 -1.53
C VAL A 68 54.77 10.67 -0.48
N PHE A 69 56.06 10.37 -0.64
CA PHE A 69 57.09 10.71 0.34
C PHE A 69 58.19 11.57 -0.28
N ALA A 70 58.73 12.51 0.49
CA ALA A 70 59.95 13.21 0.14
C ALA A 70 61.15 12.27 0.36
N ASN A 71 62.03 12.11 -0.63
CA ASN A 71 63.29 11.38 -0.48
C ASN A 71 64.49 12.33 -0.25
N GLU A 72 64.29 13.64 -0.45
CA GLU A 72 65.24 14.72 -0.19
C GLU A 72 64.53 15.94 0.44
N ASP A 73 65.29 16.90 0.96
CA ASP A 73 64.74 18.17 1.45
C ASP A 73 64.14 19.02 0.31
N ILE A 74 62.89 19.46 0.49
CA ILE A 74 62.12 20.27 -0.47
C ILE A 74 61.91 21.67 0.12
N SER A 75 62.15 22.69 -0.70
CA SER A 75 62.01 24.11 -0.30
C SER A 75 60.55 24.55 -0.32
N ASP A 76 60.23 25.59 0.45
CA ASP A 76 58.92 26.24 0.38
C ASP A 76 58.61 26.72 -1.05
N LYS A 77 57.36 26.51 -1.49
CA LYS A 77 56.83 26.81 -2.84
C LYS A 77 57.46 26.04 -3.99
N GLU A 78 58.29 25.03 -3.74
CA GLU A 78 58.81 24.15 -4.79
C GLU A 78 57.66 23.32 -5.42
N LEU A 79 57.63 23.19 -6.75
CA LEU A 79 56.63 22.39 -7.46
C LEU A 79 56.90 20.90 -7.20
N LEU A 80 55.87 20.17 -6.74
CA LEU A 80 55.97 18.77 -6.36
C LEU A 80 55.55 17.87 -7.52
N PHE A 81 54.35 18.08 -8.05
CA PHE A 81 53.88 17.39 -9.25
C PHE A 81 52.82 18.24 -9.96
N GLU A 82 52.66 17.97 -11.25
CA GLU A 82 51.68 18.60 -12.12
C GLU A 82 51.02 17.52 -12.98
N VAL A 83 49.70 17.38 -12.84
CA VAL A 83 48.90 16.40 -13.58
C VAL A 83 48.21 17.12 -14.75
N PRO A 84 48.53 16.77 -16.01
CA PRO A 84 47.89 17.36 -17.18
C PRO A 84 46.39 17.09 -17.24
N ARG A 85 45.61 18.01 -17.83
CA ARG A 85 44.16 17.83 -18.01
C ARG A 85 43.81 16.54 -18.76
N SER A 86 44.66 16.10 -19.70
CA SER A 86 44.49 14.86 -20.46
C SER A 86 44.64 13.57 -19.63
N CYS A 87 45.09 13.67 -18.37
CA CYS A 87 45.16 12.55 -17.43
C CYS A 87 44.02 12.57 -16.40
N LEU A 88 43.19 13.61 -16.36
CA LEU A 88 42.09 13.72 -15.40
C LEU A 88 40.85 13.02 -15.95
N LEU A 89 40.24 12.14 -15.15
CA LEU A 89 38.98 11.53 -15.53
C LEU A 89 37.82 12.43 -15.06
N ASP A 90 37.04 12.89 -16.04
CA ASP A 90 35.94 13.85 -15.87
C ASP A 90 34.59 13.19 -16.20
N ALA A 91 33.51 13.89 -15.86
CA ALA A 91 32.16 13.46 -16.16
C ALA A 91 31.94 13.24 -17.67
N ILE A 92 31.28 12.13 -18.02
CA ILE A 92 30.87 11.91 -19.40
C ILE A 92 29.75 12.90 -19.75
N ASN A 93 29.95 13.70 -20.80
CA ASN A 93 28.92 14.63 -21.28
C ASN A 93 27.89 13.97 -22.20
N ASP A 94 27.88 12.63 -22.31
CA ASP A 94 27.02 11.86 -23.19
C ASP A 94 25.77 11.37 -22.46
N TYR A 95 24.67 12.08 -22.66
CA TYR A 95 23.38 11.82 -22.01
C TYR A 95 22.53 10.85 -22.82
N LYS A 96 21.81 9.96 -22.14
CA LYS A 96 20.89 8.98 -22.72
C LYS A 96 19.44 9.35 -22.39
N VAL A 97 18.52 8.89 -23.23
CA VAL A 97 17.09 8.99 -22.95
C VAL A 97 16.76 8.33 -21.62
N GLY A 98 16.06 9.06 -20.75
CA GLY A 98 15.70 8.67 -19.39
C GLY A 98 16.67 9.17 -18.31
N ASP A 99 17.78 9.81 -18.66
CA ASP A 99 18.72 10.39 -17.70
C ASP A 99 18.13 11.62 -16.99
N LYS A 100 18.31 11.69 -15.67
CA LYS A 100 18.01 12.89 -14.88
C LYS A 100 19.12 13.91 -15.09
N ILE A 101 18.72 15.13 -15.42
CA ILE A 101 19.60 16.27 -15.75
C ILE A 101 19.03 17.54 -15.12
N GLU A 102 19.79 18.60 -15.11
CA GLU A 102 19.27 19.96 -14.94
C GLU A 102 19.23 20.64 -16.30
N GLY A 103 18.05 21.16 -16.68
CA GLY A 103 17.85 21.93 -17.91
C GLY A 103 17.90 23.43 -17.62
N PHE A 104 18.62 24.19 -18.43
CA PHE A 104 18.69 25.64 -18.32
C PHE A 104 17.46 26.27 -18.99
N PHE A 105 16.40 26.41 -18.20
CA PHE A 105 15.09 26.86 -18.68
C PHE A 105 15.13 28.34 -19.10
N VAL A 106 14.17 28.76 -19.92
CA VAL A 106 14.07 30.11 -20.52
C VAL A 106 14.15 31.28 -19.49
N ASN A 107 13.90 31.01 -18.20
CA ASN A 107 14.06 31.95 -17.08
C ASN A 107 15.52 32.18 -16.61
N LYS A 108 16.51 31.55 -17.24
CA LYS A 108 17.95 31.61 -16.93
C LYS A 108 18.35 30.95 -15.61
N GLU A 109 17.60 29.95 -15.18
CA GLU A 109 17.95 29.12 -14.02
C GLU A 109 17.97 27.63 -14.43
N TRP A 110 18.70 26.82 -13.67
CA TRP A 110 18.79 25.38 -13.86
C TRP A 110 17.66 24.69 -13.11
N HIS A 111 16.87 23.86 -13.79
CA HIS A 111 15.73 23.15 -13.20
C HIS A 111 15.87 21.64 -13.39
N PRO A 112 15.49 20.83 -12.38
CA PRO A 112 15.49 19.37 -12.52
C PRO A 112 14.61 18.90 -13.67
N ALA A 113 15.15 18.00 -14.48
CA ALA A 113 14.47 17.48 -15.66
C ALA A 113 14.98 16.08 -16.04
N THR A 114 14.39 15.52 -17.08
CA THR A 114 14.73 14.21 -17.65
C THR A 114 14.92 14.33 -19.16
N VAL A 115 15.96 13.70 -19.71
CA VAL A 115 16.14 13.59 -21.16
C VAL A 115 15.04 12.71 -21.74
N ALA A 116 14.13 13.28 -22.51
CA ALA A 116 13.03 12.58 -23.16
C ALA A 116 13.43 12.01 -24.54
N ALA A 117 14.33 12.69 -25.26
CA ALA A 117 14.87 12.24 -26.54
C ALA A 117 16.26 12.84 -26.79
N PHE A 118 17.08 12.20 -27.62
CA PHE A 118 18.35 12.73 -28.10
C PHE A 118 18.40 12.71 -29.62
N TYR A 119 18.84 13.80 -30.23
CA TYR A 119 18.98 13.98 -31.67
C TYR A 119 20.45 14.11 -32.06
N PRO A 120 21.09 13.04 -32.57
CA PRO A 120 22.52 13.05 -32.89
C PRO A 120 22.90 13.98 -34.05
N GLU A 121 21.94 14.34 -34.92
CA GLU A 121 22.21 15.13 -36.13
C GLU A 121 22.58 16.59 -35.82
N ASP A 122 22.03 17.15 -34.75
CA ASP A 122 22.23 18.55 -34.33
C ASP A 122 22.68 18.70 -32.87
N ASP A 123 22.95 17.60 -32.18
CA ASP A 123 23.42 17.53 -30.79
C ASP A 123 22.47 18.23 -29.79
N THR A 124 21.17 17.93 -29.93
CA THR A 124 20.10 18.48 -29.11
C THR A 124 19.28 17.41 -28.41
N PHE A 125 18.56 17.80 -27.35
CA PHE A 125 17.81 16.93 -26.47
C PHE A 125 16.38 17.45 -26.30
N ASP A 126 15.41 16.55 -26.21
CA ASP A 126 14.12 16.91 -25.63
C ASP A 126 14.22 16.73 -24.11
N VAL A 127 13.73 17.70 -23.36
CA VAL A 127 13.88 17.81 -21.91
C VAL A 127 12.49 17.94 -21.29
N ALA A 128 12.12 17.00 -20.42
CA ALA A 128 10.90 17.03 -19.63
C ALA A 128 11.23 17.43 -18.18
N TYR A 129 10.76 18.58 -17.74
CA TYR A 129 10.99 19.13 -16.42
C TYR A 129 10.08 18.47 -15.37
N ASP A 130 10.57 18.40 -14.13
CA ASP A 130 9.89 17.67 -13.06
C ASP A 130 8.60 18.35 -12.56
N ASP A 131 8.35 19.60 -12.94
CA ASP A 131 7.10 20.35 -12.71
C ASP A 131 6.04 20.12 -13.81
N GLY A 132 6.35 19.30 -14.82
CA GLY A 132 5.46 18.96 -15.94
C GLY A 132 5.72 19.74 -17.22
N ASP A 133 6.65 20.71 -17.22
CA ASP A 133 7.03 21.47 -18.43
C ASP A 133 7.91 20.64 -19.38
N PHE A 134 7.98 21.06 -20.65
CA PHE A 134 8.71 20.35 -21.69
C PHE A 134 9.36 21.30 -22.71
N GLU A 135 10.63 21.07 -23.02
CA GLU A 135 11.35 21.79 -24.08
C GLU A 135 11.94 20.81 -25.10
N SER A 136 11.76 21.13 -26.38
CA SER A 136 12.35 20.34 -27.47
C SER A 136 13.61 20.97 -28.02
N ARG A 137 14.52 20.13 -28.53
CA ARG A 137 15.77 20.57 -29.19
C ARG A 137 16.64 21.49 -28.31
N VAL A 138 16.67 21.23 -27.01
CA VAL A 138 17.56 21.89 -26.05
C VAL A 138 19.01 21.54 -26.39
N PRO A 139 19.90 22.53 -26.60
CA PRO A 139 21.28 22.26 -26.94
C PRO A 139 22.02 21.62 -25.78
N ARG A 140 23.04 20.79 -26.07
CA ARG A 140 23.89 20.15 -25.04
C ARG A 140 24.43 21.13 -23.99
N SER A 141 24.72 22.37 -24.38
CA SER A 141 25.22 23.43 -23.49
C SER A 141 24.19 23.93 -22.46
N SER A 142 22.93 23.55 -22.60
CA SER A 142 21.81 23.93 -21.74
C SER A 142 21.28 22.76 -20.94
N ILE A 143 22.02 21.66 -20.87
CA ILE A 143 21.76 20.53 -19.97
C ILE A 143 23.05 20.18 -19.21
N GLN A 144 22.90 19.81 -17.94
CA GLN A 144 24.01 19.35 -17.10
C GLN A 144 23.57 18.19 -16.20
N TRP A 145 24.51 17.43 -15.67
CA TRP A 145 24.18 16.48 -14.60
C TRP A 145 23.65 17.24 -13.37
N PRO A 146 22.72 16.67 -12.60
CA PRO A 146 22.19 17.33 -11.40
C PRO A 146 23.29 17.71 -10.42
N SER A 147 23.21 18.92 -9.86
CA SER A 147 24.23 19.48 -8.95
C SER A 147 24.28 18.81 -7.57
N SER A 148 23.38 17.85 -7.30
CA SER A 148 23.24 17.19 -6.02
C SER A 148 24.32 16.12 -5.79
N ALA A 149 25.41 16.51 -5.12
CA ALA A 149 26.36 15.73 -4.30
C ALA A 149 27.05 14.46 -4.87
N MET A 150 26.43 13.66 -5.74
CA MET A 150 26.96 12.44 -6.35
C MET A 150 27.29 12.71 -7.83
N ASN A 151 28.56 12.51 -8.21
CA ASN A 151 29.07 12.80 -9.56
C ASN A 151 28.70 11.70 -10.57
N CYS A 152 27.41 11.57 -10.89
CA CYS A 152 26.87 10.50 -11.75
C CYS A 152 27.61 10.36 -13.09
N GLY A 153 27.93 11.49 -13.74
CA GLY A 153 28.67 11.52 -14.99
C GLY A 153 30.08 10.94 -14.87
N THR A 154 30.77 11.21 -13.77
CA THR A 154 32.12 10.69 -13.49
C THR A 154 32.09 9.19 -13.18
N VAL A 155 31.07 8.72 -12.47
CA VAL A 155 30.86 7.27 -12.24
C VAL A 155 30.70 6.54 -13.57
N ARG A 156 29.87 7.06 -14.47
CA ARG A 156 29.66 6.47 -15.81
C ARG A 156 30.91 6.54 -16.67
N SER A 157 31.68 7.62 -16.58
CA SER A 157 32.99 7.76 -17.24
C SER A 157 33.96 6.68 -16.76
N LEU A 158 34.06 6.47 -15.44
CA LEU A 158 34.90 5.43 -14.83
C LEU A 158 34.48 4.04 -15.27
N LEU A 159 33.18 3.74 -15.29
CA LEU A 159 32.65 2.46 -15.77
C LEU A 159 33.01 2.22 -17.25
N ARG A 160 32.88 3.23 -18.10
CA ARG A 160 33.28 3.13 -19.52
C ARG A 160 34.77 2.85 -19.67
N GLU A 161 35.61 3.59 -18.96
CA GLU A 161 37.06 3.39 -19.02
C GLU A 161 37.48 2.06 -18.39
N PHE A 162 36.71 1.54 -17.43
CA PHE A 162 36.86 0.16 -17.00
C PHE A 162 36.56 -0.82 -18.13
N ASP A 163 35.45 -0.69 -18.84
CA ASP A 163 35.09 -1.61 -19.93
C ASP A 163 36.13 -1.63 -21.06
N LEU A 164 36.79 -0.50 -21.33
CA LEU A 164 37.86 -0.39 -22.33
C LEU A 164 39.16 -1.13 -21.93
N GLY A 165 39.39 -1.36 -20.63
CA GLY A 165 40.58 -2.06 -20.14
C GLY A 165 41.89 -1.43 -20.63
N GLU A 166 42.78 -2.23 -21.22
CA GLU A 166 44.08 -1.77 -21.75
C GLU A 166 43.95 -0.84 -22.98
N GLU A 167 42.77 -0.76 -23.60
CA GLU A 167 42.50 0.18 -24.71
C GLU A 167 42.19 1.59 -24.20
N SER A 168 41.96 1.76 -22.88
CA SER A 168 41.73 3.06 -22.26
C SER A 168 43.01 3.91 -22.28
N ASP A 169 42.87 5.19 -22.66
CA ASP A 169 43.94 6.19 -22.49
C ASP A 169 44.32 6.40 -21.01
N TYR A 170 43.43 5.99 -20.09
CA TYR A 170 43.57 6.06 -18.63
C TYR A 170 43.96 4.72 -18.00
N ALA A 171 44.26 3.68 -18.80
CA ALA A 171 44.54 2.32 -18.32
C ALA A 171 45.49 2.25 -17.10
N PRO A 172 46.61 2.99 -17.03
CA PRO A 172 47.49 2.96 -15.85
C PRO A 172 46.80 3.37 -14.55
N PHE A 173 45.81 4.25 -14.60
CA PHE A 173 45.04 4.70 -13.45
C PHE A 173 43.81 3.84 -13.19
N THR A 174 43.06 3.48 -14.23
CA THR A 174 41.87 2.63 -14.06
C THR A 174 42.23 1.21 -13.63
N ASN A 175 43.37 0.67 -14.07
CA ASN A 175 43.85 -0.63 -13.58
C ASN A 175 44.20 -0.57 -12.08
N TYR A 176 44.81 0.52 -11.61
CA TYR A 176 45.05 0.73 -10.19
C TYR A 176 43.75 0.80 -9.39
N LEU A 177 42.75 1.56 -9.89
CA LEU A 177 41.45 1.71 -9.24
C LEU A 177 40.69 0.38 -9.17
N ARG A 178 40.73 -0.44 -10.22
CA ARG A 178 40.07 -1.75 -10.27
C ARG A 178 40.60 -2.73 -9.21
N GLU A 179 41.86 -2.60 -8.82
CA GLU A 179 42.50 -3.45 -7.80
C GLU A 179 42.25 -2.96 -6.36
N GLN A 180 41.56 -1.83 -6.15
CA GLN A 180 41.24 -1.34 -4.81
C GLN A 180 40.12 -2.19 -4.16
N PRO A 181 40.16 -2.38 -2.83
CA PRO A 181 39.15 -3.19 -2.13
C PRO A 181 37.77 -2.52 -2.14
N TYR A 182 36.72 -3.34 -2.08
CA TYR A 182 35.33 -2.88 -2.13
C TYR A 182 34.83 -2.53 -0.74
N GLY A 183 33.72 -1.79 -0.66
CA GLY A 183 33.01 -1.58 0.61
C GLY A 183 33.75 -0.68 1.60
N GLN A 184 34.58 0.25 1.14
CA GLN A 184 35.37 1.12 2.02
C GLN A 184 34.52 2.19 2.73
N LEU A 185 33.41 2.63 2.12
CA LEU A 185 32.51 3.64 2.68
C LEU A 185 31.33 3.01 3.44
N PRO A 186 30.83 3.66 4.52
CA PRO A 186 29.68 3.17 5.28
C PRO A 186 28.46 2.78 4.45
N SER A 187 28.17 3.53 3.38
CA SER A 187 27.07 3.24 2.47
C SER A 187 27.17 1.87 1.79
N ALA A 188 28.38 1.33 1.62
CA ALA A 188 28.64 0.02 1.02
C ALA A 188 29.04 -1.07 2.03
N TRP A 189 28.94 -0.80 3.33
CA TRP A 189 29.19 -1.80 4.36
C TRP A 189 28.11 -2.90 4.36
N SER A 190 28.46 -4.01 5.01
CA SER A 190 27.55 -5.09 5.35
C SER A 190 26.33 -4.57 6.13
N VAL A 191 25.20 -5.29 6.05
CA VAL A 191 23.98 -4.93 6.80
C VAL A 191 24.25 -4.86 8.31
N ALA A 192 25.10 -5.75 8.83
CA ALA A 192 25.52 -5.75 10.22
C ALA A 192 26.37 -4.52 10.57
N GLY A 193 27.35 -4.17 9.72
CA GLY A 193 28.19 -2.98 9.90
C GLY A 193 27.40 -1.67 9.87
N LYS A 194 26.45 -1.55 8.91
CA LYS A 194 25.52 -0.42 8.81
C LYS A 194 24.69 -0.24 10.08
N SER A 195 24.11 -1.35 10.57
CA SER A 195 23.27 -1.32 11.79
C SER A 195 24.08 -0.91 13.01
N LEU A 196 25.29 -1.44 13.17
CA LEU A 196 26.18 -1.12 14.29
C LEU A 196 26.61 0.36 14.26
N LEU A 197 26.90 0.92 13.08
CA LEU A 197 27.22 2.33 12.92
C LEU A 197 26.03 3.21 13.32
N LEU A 198 24.83 2.95 12.81
CA LEU A 198 23.64 3.74 13.10
C LEU A 198 23.26 3.72 14.59
N GLU A 199 23.42 2.58 15.26
CA GLU A 199 23.21 2.46 16.71
C GLU A 199 24.19 3.34 17.51
N MET A 200 25.48 3.34 17.14
CA MET A 200 26.48 4.23 17.74
C MET A 200 26.10 5.71 17.55
N LEU A 201 25.64 6.06 16.34
CA LEU A 201 25.22 7.42 15.99
C LEU A 201 23.89 7.83 16.66
N GLY A 202 23.17 6.87 17.26
CA GLY A 202 21.96 7.09 18.02
C GLY A 202 20.83 7.56 17.15
N GLN A 203 20.58 6.83 16.07
CA GLN A 203 19.42 7.02 15.21
C GLN A 203 18.14 6.55 15.93
N ASP A 204 17.08 7.36 15.87
CA ASP A 204 15.75 7.01 16.39
C ASP A 204 14.82 6.42 15.30
N LEU A 205 13.55 6.13 15.65
CA LEU A 205 12.56 5.55 14.72
C LEU A 205 12.19 6.47 13.56
N SER A 206 12.37 7.78 13.73
CA SER A 206 12.13 8.74 12.65
C SER A 206 13.27 8.79 11.64
N GLY A 207 14.33 7.98 11.86
CA GLY A 207 15.54 8.00 11.06
C GLY A 207 16.50 9.14 11.47
N LYS A 208 16.18 9.90 12.52
CA LYS A 208 16.97 11.06 12.94
C LYS A 208 18.18 10.62 13.78
N GLN A 209 19.38 10.98 13.31
CA GLN A 209 20.63 10.75 14.05
C GLN A 209 20.89 11.88 15.05
N THR A 210 21.58 11.56 16.15
CA THR A 210 21.94 12.53 17.19
C THR A 210 23.42 12.89 17.19
N LEU A 211 24.27 12.05 16.57
CA LEU A 211 25.71 12.24 16.41
C LEU A 211 26.09 12.16 14.92
N PRO A 212 27.13 12.89 14.48
CA PRO A 212 27.64 12.83 13.11
C PRO A 212 28.38 11.50 12.82
N PRO A 213 28.51 11.07 11.55
CA PRO A 213 27.97 11.74 10.36
C PRO A 213 26.45 11.60 10.23
N PHE A 214 25.82 12.67 9.80
CA PHE A 214 24.43 12.64 9.35
C PHE A 214 24.35 12.05 7.94
N GLU A 215 23.29 11.30 7.65
CA GLU A 215 23.06 10.64 6.34
C GLU A 215 24.18 9.66 6.00
N ALA A 216 24.65 8.90 7.00
CA ALA A 216 25.85 8.08 6.90
C ALA A 216 25.79 7.02 5.77
N LEU A 217 24.60 6.62 5.34
CA LEU A 217 24.36 5.49 4.43
C LEU A 217 23.78 5.88 3.06
N ASP A 218 23.61 7.18 2.80
CA ASP A 218 22.73 7.68 1.74
C ASP A 218 23.36 7.67 0.34
N TRP A 219 24.67 7.52 0.22
CA TRP A 219 25.36 7.64 -1.07
C TRP A 219 24.91 6.59 -2.09
N LEU A 220 24.69 5.33 -1.68
CA LEU A 220 24.24 4.30 -2.62
C LEU A 220 22.76 4.39 -2.95
N THR A 221 21.90 4.46 -1.94
CA THR A 221 20.44 4.43 -2.13
C THR A 221 19.94 5.75 -2.73
N SER A 222 20.12 6.84 -2.01
CA SER A 222 19.65 8.17 -2.42
C SER A 222 20.50 8.73 -3.56
N GLY A 223 21.83 8.57 -3.49
CA GLY A 223 22.77 9.05 -4.50
C GLY A 223 22.80 8.21 -5.79
N TRP A 224 23.32 6.98 -5.73
CA TRP A 224 23.54 6.18 -6.93
C TRP A 224 22.22 5.64 -7.53
N HIS A 225 21.40 4.95 -6.75
CA HIS A 225 20.21 4.27 -7.28
C HIS A 225 19.09 5.25 -7.65
N ASN A 226 18.78 6.19 -6.75
CA ASN A 226 17.64 7.08 -6.96
C ASN A 226 18.01 8.27 -7.85
N LEU A 227 19.06 9.02 -7.48
CA LEU A 227 19.46 10.21 -8.21
C LEU A 227 20.15 9.88 -9.54
N CYS A 228 21.16 9.00 -9.55
CA CYS A 228 21.90 8.68 -10.78
C CYS A 228 21.23 7.62 -11.67
N ARG A 229 20.15 6.99 -11.19
CA ARG A 229 19.55 5.77 -11.81
C ARG A 229 20.60 4.71 -12.10
N GLY A 230 21.50 4.55 -11.15
CA GLY A 230 22.61 3.63 -11.21
C GLY A 230 22.17 2.17 -11.22
N SER A 231 22.98 1.32 -11.85
CA SER A 231 22.80 -0.13 -11.75
C SER A 231 23.06 -0.61 -10.32
N THR A 232 22.25 -1.55 -9.83
CA THR A 232 22.45 -2.28 -8.56
C THR A 232 23.47 -3.41 -8.71
N ASP A 233 24.19 -3.46 -9.83
CA ASP A 233 25.30 -4.39 -10.02
C ASP A 233 26.45 -4.03 -9.06
N PRO A 234 27.01 -5.00 -8.30
CA PRO A 234 28.05 -4.72 -7.30
C PRO A 234 29.29 -4.02 -7.86
N PHE A 235 29.64 -4.24 -9.13
CA PHE A 235 30.76 -3.55 -9.76
C PHE A 235 30.44 -2.08 -10.01
N ALA A 236 29.21 -1.78 -10.43
CA ALA A 236 28.71 -0.42 -10.63
C ALA A 236 28.56 0.35 -9.30
N GLU A 237 27.99 -0.29 -8.27
CA GLU A 237 27.90 0.29 -6.92
C GLU A 237 29.28 0.61 -6.36
N ASN A 238 30.25 -0.30 -6.53
CA ASN A 238 31.62 -0.08 -6.10
C ASN A 238 32.29 1.07 -6.87
N ALA A 239 32.10 1.18 -8.19
CA ALA A 239 32.58 2.31 -8.97
C ALA A 239 31.97 3.64 -8.48
N ALA A 240 30.68 3.65 -8.12
CA ALA A 240 30.03 4.83 -7.54
C ALA A 240 30.67 5.25 -6.22
N MET A 241 30.91 4.30 -5.32
CA MET A 241 31.59 4.57 -4.04
C MET A 241 33.05 5.01 -4.22
N MET A 242 33.75 4.49 -5.22
CA MET A 242 35.11 4.94 -5.56
C MET A 242 35.14 6.41 -5.97
N VAL A 243 34.14 6.84 -6.76
CA VAL A 243 34.04 8.24 -7.16
C VAL A 243 33.80 9.12 -5.95
N VAL A 244 32.82 8.79 -5.09
CA VAL A 244 32.58 9.54 -3.84
C VAL A 244 33.85 9.65 -3.01
N GLN A 245 34.57 8.53 -2.84
CA GLN A 245 35.77 8.46 -2.01
C GLN A 245 36.96 9.24 -2.57
N ARG A 246 37.13 9.32 -3.89
CA ARG A 246 38.40 9.76 -4.50
C ARG A 246 38.28 11.03 -5.33
N CYS A 247 37.07 11.48 -5.67
CA CYS A 247 36.92 12.66 -6.50
C CYS A 247 37.29 13.93 -5.72
N TRP A 248 37.88 14.88 -6.45
CA TRP A 248 37.93 16.27 -6.03
C TRP A 248 37.00 17.06 -6.94
N ASP A 249 35.96 17.64 -6.34
CA ASP A 249 34.78 18.17 -7.01
C ASP A 249 34.16 17.09 -7.90
N GLU A 250 34.40 17.11 -9.21
CA GLU A 250 33.86 16.13 -10.18
C GLU A 250 34.93 15.22 -10.80
N LEU A 251 36.20 15.36 -10.40
CA LEU A 251 37.35 14.80 -11.11
C LEU A 251 38.07 13.72 -10.32
N LEU A 252 38.42 12.61 -10.97
CA LEU A 252 39.44 11.70 -10.45
C LEU A 252 40.81 12.15 -10.96
N ILE A 253 41.69 12.48 -10.01
CA ILE A 253 43.00 13.07 -10.27
C ILE A 253 44.07 12.05 -9.86
N PRO A 254 44.73 11.38 -10.82
CA PRO A 254 45.79 10.41 -10.52
C PRO A 254 46.90 11.02 -9.67
N ILE A 255 47.46 10.24 -8.74
CA ILE A 255 48.51 10.64 -7.78
C ILE A 255 48.00 11.59 -6.68
N TYR A 256 47.20 12.59 -7.01
CA TYR A 256 46.57 13.46 -6.01
C TYR A 256 45.69 12.64 -5.05
N ASP A 257 44.95 11.67 -5.60
CA ASP A 257 44.14 10.71 -4.85
C ASP A 257 44.95 9.73 -3.96
N MET A 258 46.28 9.77 -4.03
CA MET A 258 47.20 8.99 -3.19
C MET A 258 47.98 9.86 -2.19
N VAL A 259 47.73 11.17 -2.17
CA VAL A 259 48.28 12.06 -1.14
C VAL A 259 47.40 11.96 0.10
N SER A 260 47.97 11.52 1.21
CA SER A 260 47.25 11.35 2.46
C SER A 260 46.66 12.66 2.99
N HIS A 261 45.56 12.57 3.73
CA HIS A 261 44.94 13.73 4.38
C HIS A 261 45.54 13.99 5.77
N ARG A 262 45.99 15.23 6.03
CA ARG A 262 46.32 15.68 7.38
C ARG A 262 46.31 17.20 7.52
N ASN A 263 45.73 17.67 8.62
CA ASN A 263 45.49 19.09 8.86
C ASN A 263 46.59 19.78 9.69
N GLY A 264 46.43 21.10 9.87
CA GLY A 264 47.23 21.90 10.79
C GLY A 264 48.69 22.04 10.38
N ARG A 265 49.61 21.88 11.34
CA ARG A 265 51.05 22.01 11.09
C ARG A 265 51.63 20.93 10.17
N TRP A 266 50.92 19.80 10.04
CA TRP A 266 51.37 18.66 9.25
C TRP A 266 51.16 18.89 7.77
N LEU A 267 50.11 19.63 7.40
CA LEU A 267 49.83 20.07 6.04
C LEU A 267 51.08 20.70 5.44
N ASN A 268 51.55 20.13 4.33
CA ASN A 268 52.81 20.52 3.70
C ASN A 268 52.71 20.66 2.18
N THR A 269 51.52 20.47 1.62
CA THR A 269 51.20 20.76 0.23
C THR A 269 50.16 21.88 0.12
N GLN A 270 50.07 22.46 -1.07
CA GLN A 270 48.99 23.34 -1.52
C GLN A 270 48.82 23.13 -3.04
N SER A 271 47.61 23.21 -3.53
CA SER A 271 47.25 23.01 -4.95
C SER A 271 46.61 24.26 -5.55
N ASN A 272 46.61 24.38 -6.88
CA ASN A 272 45.70 25.30 -7.57
C ASN A 272 44.28 24.71 -7.64
N SER A 273 43.30 25.55 -8.00
CA SER A 273 41.92 25.10 -8.13
C SER A 273 41.75 24.20 -9.36
N VAL A 274 41.01 23.11 -9.18
CA VAL A 274 40.62 22.23 -10.29
C VAL A 274 39.68 22.92 -11.29
N GLN A 275 39.03 24.02 -10.87
CA GLN A 275 38.12 24.81 -11.68
C GLN A 275 38.83 25.77 -12.64
N ASP A 276 40.15 25.94 -12.52
CA ASP A 276 40.95 26.81 -13.40
C ASP A 276 41.07 26.28 -14.85
N GLY A 277 40.61 25.04 -15.11
CA GLY A 277 40.61 24.40 -16.44
C GLY A 277 42.00 24.00 -16.97
N GLY A 278 43.06 24.29 -16.21
CA GLY A 278 44.45 23.95 -16.51
C GLY A 278 44.89 22.60 -15.91
N PRO A 279 46.21 22.30 -15.91
CA PRO A 279 46.74 21.18 -15.16
C PRO A 279 46.60 21.40 -13.64
N VAL A 280 46.55 20.30 -12.88
CA VAL A 280 46.54 20.35 -11.41
C VAL A 280 47.98 20.32 -10.91
N SER A 281 48.45 21.46 -10.39
CA SER A 281 49.80 21.68 -9.91
C SER A 281 49.82 21.73 -8.38
N VAL A 282 50.58 20.82 -7.76
CA VAL A 282 50.77 20.76 -6.31
C VAL A 282 52.16 21.28 -5.95
N THR A 283 52.22 22.23 -5.03
CA THR A 283 53.46 22.85 -4.55
C THR A 283 53.62 22.64 -3.05
N ALA A 284 54.86 22.70 -2.56
CA ALA A 284 55.12 22.65 -1.13
C ALA A 284 54.58 23.92 -0.45
N SER A 285 53.76 23.77 0.59
CA SER A 285 53.24 24.92 1.37
C SER A 285 54.19 25.37 2.48
N ARG A 286 55.17 24.53 2.82
CA ARG A 286 56.30 24.78 3.72
C ARG A 286 57.50 23.92 3.33
N LYS A 287 58.63 24.08 4.02
CA LYS A 287 59.77 23.16 3.89
C LYS A 287 59.34 21.72 4.28
N ILE A 288 59.70 20.74 3.45
CA ILE A 288 59.46 19.29 3.67
C ILE A 288 60.81 18.60 3.86
N GLN A 289 60.95 17.79 4.91
CA GLN A 289 62.21 17.08 5.20
C GLN A 289 62.28 15.75 4.45
N ALA A 290 63.50 15.29 4.15
CA ALA A 290 63.70 13.94 3.62
C ALA A 290 63.09 12.88 4.55
N GLY A 291 62.28 11.98 3.98
CA GLY A 291 61.53 10.93 4.66
C GLY A 291 60.12 11.34 5.11
N GLU A 292 59.75 12.63 5.02
CA GLU A 292 58.42 13.12 5.38
C GLU A 292 57.38 12.76 4.30
N GLU A 293 56.17 12.41 4.71
CA GLU A 293 55.03 12.18 3.81
C GLU A 293 54.40 13.50 3.37
N LEU A 294 53.88 13.55 2.15
CA LEU A 294 53.08 14.68 1.67
C LEU A 294 51.64 14.55 2.17
N TYR A 295 51.10 15.64 2.70
CA TYR A 295 49.73 15.72 3.18
C TYR A 295 48.94 16.81 2.45
N SER A 296 47.72 16.47 2.07
CA SER A 296 46.66 17.37 1.59
C SER A 296 45.61 17.58 2.68
N THR A 297 44.65 18.49 2.46
CA THR A 297 43.53 18.72 3.38
C THR A 297 42.21 18.84 2.63
N TYR A 298 41.16 18.22 3.17
CA TYR A 298 39.79 18.32 2.67
C TYR A 298 38.93 19.41 3.32
N ASN A 299 39.28 19.87 4.53
CA ASN A 299 38.44 20.76 5.35
C ASN A 299 39.17 21.94 6.00
N PHE A 300 40.50 22.06 5.82
CA PHE A 300 41.33 23.18 6.30
C PHE A 300 42.14 23.84 5.16
N CYS A 301 41.77 23.66 3.89
CA CYS A 301 42.43 24.34 2.76
C CYS A 301 42.01 25.80 2.61
N THR A 302 42.85 26.57 1.92
CA THR A 302 42.63 27.99 1.63
C THR A 302 41.52 28.25 0.61
N ASP A 303 41.15 27.24 -0.17
CA ASP A 303 40.21 27.24 -1.29
C ASP A 303 39.07 26.21 -1.11
N CYS A 304 38.82 25.75 0.12
CA CYS A 304 37.83 24.71 0.45
C CYS A 304 36.37 25.20 0.42
N ASP A 305 36.10 26.45 0.02
CA ASP A 305 34.77 27.10 0.04
C ASP A 305 33.92 26.74 1.29
N ALA A 306 32.73 26.19 1.10
CA ALA A 306 31.80 25.83 2.17
C ALA A 306 32.33 24.69 3.07
N ARG A 307 33.22 23.83 2.56
CA ARG A 307 33.82 22.72 3.33
C ARG A 307 34.70 23.24 4.47
N ALA A 308 35.24 24.46 4.34
CA ALA A 308 36.04 25.09 5.39
C ALA A 308 35.26 25.36 6.69
N HIS A 309 33.92 25.29 6.68
CA HIS A 309 33.07 25.59 7.84
C HIS A 309 32.10 24.47 8.23
N TRP A 310 31.63 23.67 7.25
CA TRP A 310 30.56 22.69 7.46
C TRP A 310 30.98 21.24 7.18
N TYR A 311 32.29 20.96 7.17
CA TYR A 311 32.85 19.64 6.89
C TYR A 311 33.87 19.22 7.96
N GLY A 312 33.61 18.11 8.64
CA GLY A 312 34.40 17.64 9.78
C GLY A 312 34.78 16.16 9.70
N THR A 313 35.27 15.63 10.82
CA THR A 313 35.72 14.24 10.96
C THR A 313 34.61 13.23 10.67
N GLY A 314 33.35 13.57 10.99
CA GLY A 314 32.20 12.74 10.66
C GLY A 314 31.98 12.62 9.16
N GLU A 315 31.95 13.75 8.45
CA GLU A 315 31.81 13.78 6.99
C GLU A 315 33.00 13.10 6.30
N ILE A 316 34.21 13.20 6.87
CA ILE A 316 35.39 12.49 6.37
C ILE A 316 35.20 10.96 6.47
N LEU A 317 34.65 10.45 7.57
CA LEU A 317 34.31 9.02 7.67
C LEU A 317 33.27 8.63 6.62
N ARG A 318 32.21 9.42 6.47
CA ARG A 318 31.10 9.13 5.54
C ARG A 318 31.59 9.08 4.08
N ASP A 319 32.40 10.05 3.69
CA ASP A 319 32.73 10.30 2.29
C ASP A 319 34.05 9.66 1.88
N TYR A 320 35.01 9.50 2.80
CA TYR A 320 36.35 8.95 2.51
C TYR A 320 36.66 7.62 3.22
N GLY A 321 35.85 7.21 4.21
CA GLY A 321 35.95 5.89 4.85
C GLY A 321 37.01 5.75 5.94
N PHE A 322 37.57 6.85 6.44
CA PHE A 322 38.59 6.82 7.50
C PHE A 322 38.37 7.89 8.57
N VAL A 323 39.07 7.74 9.70
CA VAL A 323 39.07 8.71 10.80
C VAL A 323 40.35 9.55 10.72
N GLU A 324 40.21 10.86 10.53
CA GLU A 324 41.37 11.74 10.34
C GLU A 324 42.25 11.84 11.60
N LEU A 325 43.55 12.01 11.40
CA LEU A 325 44.50 12.30 12.48
C LEU A 325 44.37 13.76 12.95
N TYR A 326 44.86 14.06 14.15
CA TYR A 326 44.82 15.43 14.68
C TYR A 326 45.59 16.44 13.82
N PRO A 327 45.06 17.67 13.66
CA PRO A 327 43.81 18.18 14.25
C PRO A 327 42.53 17.67 13.56
N GLN A 328 41.50 17.42 14.38
CA GLN A 328 40.16 16.96 13.99
C GLN A 328 39.13 18.08 14.16
N ARG A 329 38.03 18.03 13.41
CA ARG A 329 36.90 18.96 13.52
C ARG A 329 35.59 18.21 13.77
N TRP A 330 34.87 18.58 14.83
CA TRP A 330 33.60 17.97 15.18
C TRP A 330 32.45 18.95 15.06
N LEU A 331 31.40 18.55 14.33
CA LEU A 331 30.25 19.38 13.99
C LEU A 331 28.95 18.71 14.47
N PHE A 332 28.12 19.46 15.19
CA PHE A 332 26.80 19.04 15.64
C PHE A 332 25.79 20.15 15.28
N PRO A 333 25.35 20.21 14.00
CA PRO A 333 24.57 21.33 13.47
C PRO A 333 23.25 21.56 14.22
N ASP A 334 22.53 20.49 14.52
CA ASP A 334 21.26 20.51 15.28
C ASP A 334 21.38 21.18 16.65
N GLN A 335 22.54 21.02 17.30
CA GLN A 335 22.80 21.60 18.61
C GLN A 335 23.56 22.93 18.52
N LYS A 336 23.95 23.35 17.30
CA LYS A 336 24.81 24.51 17.03
C LYS A 336 26.13 24.43 17.80
N ILE A 337 26.68 23.22 17.93
CA ILE A 337 27.96 22.96 18.59
C ILE A 337 28.99 22.63 17.51
N SER A 338 30.16 23.27 17.56
CA SER A 338 31.29 22.92 16.72
C SER A 338 32.62 23.27 17.39
N PHE A 339 33.61 22.41 17.24
CA PHE A 339 34.94 22.64 17.78
C PHE A 339 36.01 21.84 17.04
N ASP A 340 37.22 22.37 17.06
CA ASP A 340 38.42 21.70 16.57
C ASP A 340 39.23 21.20 17.77
N ILE A 341 39.85 20.02 17.63
CA ILE A 341 40.67 19.39 18.65
C ILE A 341 42.05 19.03 18.07
N ASP A 342 43.12 19.37 18.80
CA ASP A 342 44.51 19.05 18.41
C ASP A 342 45.33 18.56 19.61
N GLU A 343 46.46 17.93 19.36
CA GLU A 343 47.42 17.54 20.39
C GLU A 343 48.33 18.71 20.76
N LYS A 344 48.52 18.94 22.06
CA LYS A 344 49.54 19.88 22.55
C LYS A 344 50.92 19.27 22.42
N LEU A 345 51.85 20.07 21.94
CA LEU A 345 53.19 19.64 21.56
C LEU A 345 54.23 20.32 22.45
N ASN A 346 55.30 19.59 22.75
CA ASN A 346 56.43 20.16 23.49
C ASN A 346 57.34 21.00 22.57
N GLU A 347 58.35 21.66 23.14
CA GLU A 347 59.32 22.48 22.39
C GLU A 347 60.12 21.70 21.33
N GLU A 348 60.15 20.36 21.45
CA GLU A 348 60.81 19.43 20.51
C GLU A 348 59.85 18.92 19.43
N GLY A 349 58.59 19.37 19.44
CA GLY A 349 57.56 19.00 18.46
C GLY A 349 56.88 17.65 18.70
N LYS A 350 57.03 17.04 19.87
CA LYS A 350 56.40 15.75 20.25
C LYS A 350 55.09 15.93 21.03
N PRO A 351 54.10 15.02 20.88
CA PRO A 351 52.84 15.04 21.65
C PRO A 351 53.08 14.95 23.15
N THR A 352 52.40 15.82 23.90
CA THR A 352 52.44 15.84 25.38
C THR A 352 51.38 14.94 26.02
N GLY A 353 50.40 14.48 25.24
CA GLY A 353 49.21 13.77 25.72
C GLY A 353 48.10 14.70 26.25
N GLU A 354 48.31 16.02 26.28
CA GLU A 354 47.26 17.01 26.54
C GLU A 354 46.58 17.42 25.22
N MET A 355 45.26 17.59 25.24
CA MET A 355 44.48 18.01 24.07
C MET A 355 44.13 19.51 24.15
N ILE A 356 44.08 20.18 23.00
CA ILE A 356 43.72 21.59 22.84
C ILE A 356 42.37 21.65 22.13
N ILE A 357 41.42 22.41 22.68
CA ILE A 357 40.09 22.62 22.10
C ILE A 357 39.95 24.06 21.60
N HIS A 358 39.55 24.21 20.34
CA HIS A 358 39.21 25.48 19.73
C HIS A 358 37.72 25.50 19.38
N TRP A 359 36.92 26.30 20.08
CA TRP A 359 35.48 26.39 19.87
C TRP A 359 35.13 27.25 18.66
N ASN A 360 34.33 26.69 17.76
CA ASN A 360 33.77 27.36 16.59
C ASN A 360 32.29 27.71 16.79
N GLY A 361 31.58 26.96 17.64
CA GLY A 361 30.18 27.20 18.03
C GLY A 361 29.85 26.53 19.37
N LEU A 362 29.17 27.26 20.26
CA LEU A 362 28.82 26.79 21.61
C LEU A 362 27.47 27.37 22.06
N THR A 363 26.67 26.57 22.75
CA THR A 363 25.41 26.97 23.40
C THR A 363 25.45 26.70 24.92
N ALA A 364 24.51 27.28 25.69
CA ALA A 364 24.44 27.10 27.14
C ALA A 364 24.18 25.64 27.58
N THR A 365 23.60 24.82 26.70
CA THR A 365 23.29 23.40 26.94
C THR A 365 24.41 22.44 26.50
N THR A 366 25.53 22.96 25.97
CA THR A 366 26.58 22.12 25.38
C THR A 366 27.17 21.11 26.37
N LEU A 367 27.45 21.52 27.61
CA LEU A 367 28.05 20.62 28.60
C LEU A 367 27.11 19.44 28.91
N ASP A 368 25.81 19.72 29.10
CA ASP A 368 24.79 18.70 29.37
C ASP A 368 24.64 17.73 28.18
N PHE A 369 24.59 18.27 26.95
CA PHE A 369 24.58 17.46 25.74
C PHE A 369 25.79 16.53 25.66
N LEU A 370 27.01 17.05 25.84
CA LEU A 370 28.24 16.26 25.80
C LEU A 370 28.24 15.17 26.86
N GLU A 371 27.89 15.48 28.12
CA GLU A 371 27.84 14.50 29.21
C GLU A 371 26.79 13.41 28.99
N LYS A 372 25.65 13.74 28.37
CA LYS A 372 24.63 12.77 27.97
C LYS A 372 25.16 11.83 26.88
N GLN A 373 25.81 12.36 25.85
CA GLN A 373 26.32 11.55 24.74
C GLN A 373 27.54 10.70 25.14
N ILE A 374 28.41 11.21 26.02
CA ILE A 374 29.52 10.45 26.59
C ILE A 374 29.03 9.18 27.30
N ARG A 375 27.99 9.30 28.14
CA ARG A 375 27.39 8.14 28.83
C ARG A 375 26.88 7.10 27.85
N ARG A 376 26.20 7.54 26.78
CA ARG A 376 25.69 6.65 25.73
C ARG A 376 26.83 5.93 24.99
N LEU A 377 27.87 6.65 24.59
CA LEU A 377 29.02 6.07 23.89
C LEU A 377 29.80 5.09 24.78
N ASP A 378 29.93 5.38 26.08
CA ASP A 378 30.56 4.47 27.04
C ASP A 378 29.71 3.20 27.22
N PHE A 379 28.38 3.32 27.31
CA PHE A 379 27.47 2.16 27.35
C PHE A 379 27.58 1.31 26.07
N PHE A 380 27.57 1.95 24.90
CA PHE A 380 27.74 1.27 23.60
C PHE A 380 29.08 0.52 23.53
N ALA A 381 30.17 1.10 24.05
CA ALA A 381 31.45 0.44 24.09
C ALA A 381 31.45 -0.82 24.98
N GLU A 382 30.82 -0.73 26.15
CA GLU A 382 30.75 -1.83 27.13
C GLU A 382 29.87 -3.01 26.66
N THR A 383 28.90 -2.73 25.78
CA THR A 383 27.89 -3.70 25.32
C THR A 383 28.19 -4.19 23.90
N GLU A 384 28.21 -3.27 22.94
CA GLU A 384 28.26 -3.60 21.51
C GLU A 384 29.68 -3.74 20.96
N LEU A 385 30.66 -3.00 21.50
CA LEU A 385 32.08 -3.06 21.08
C LEU A 385 32.95 -4.05 21.86
N ARG A 386 32.37 -4.77 22.84
CA ARG A 386 33.14 -5.70 23.69
C ARG A 386 33.60 -6.95 22.95
N SER A 387 32.83 -7.41 21.98
CA SER A 387 33.16 -8.54 21.12
C SER A 387 32.55 -8.34 19.74
N ARG A 388 33.37 -8.52 18.70
CA ARG A 388 32.95 -8.40 17.32
C ARG A 388 31.90 -9.45 16.98
N ASP A 389 30.84 -9.03 16.28
CA ASP A 389 29.92 -9.97 15.64
C ASP A 389 30.63 -10.75 14.53
N VAL A 390 30.24 -11.99 14.30
CA VAL A 390 30.81 -12.74 13.16
C VAL A 390 30.35 -12.13 11.83
N GLU A 391 29.18 -11.48 11.82
CA GLU A 391 28.60 -10.85 10.61
C GLU A 391 29.21 -9.46 10.29
N VAL A 392 29.88 -8.80 11.25
CA VAL A 392 30.55 -7.52 11.01
C VAL A 392 31.99 -7.78 10.56
N LEU A 393 32.36 -7.25 9.40
CA LEU A 393 33.69 -7.47 8.83
C LEU A 393 34.78 -6.77 9.66
N ASP A 394 36.00 -7.33 9.64
CA ASP A 394 37.15 -6.86 10.44
C ASP A 394 37.41 -5.36 10.25
N TYR A 395 37.48 -4.91 8.99
CA TYR A 395 37.77 -3.51 8.68
C TYR A 395 36.61 -2.57 9.07
N GLU A 396 35.35 -3.01 8.95
CA GLU A 396 34.18 -2.23 9.36
C GLU A 396 34.20 -2.02 10.88
N TRP A 397 34.44 -3.10 11.61
CA TRP A 397 34.58 -3.09 13.06
C TRP A 397 35.72 -2.20 13.53
N ASP A 398 36.89 -2.30 12.88
CA ASP A 398 38.06 -1.51 13.23
C ASP A 398 37.82 -0.03 12.97
N THR A 399 37.20 0.34 11.85
CA THR A 399 36.83 1.72 11.53
C THR A 399 35.79 2.28 12.51
N ILE A 400 34.75 1.50 12.87
CA ILE A 400 33.75 1.89 13.88
C ILE A 400 34.42 2.11 15.23
N ASN A 401 35.33 1.23 15.66
CA ASN A 401 36.08 1.40 16.91
C ASN A 401 36.97 2.64 16.89
N GLN A 402 37.70 2.87 15.79
CA GLN A 402 38.53 4.06 15.66
C GLN A 402 37.69 5.33 15.74
N TYR A 403 36.53 5.36 15.08
CA TYR A 403 35.65 6.52 15.09
C TYR A 403 35.00 6.73 16.44
N HIS A 404 34.51 5.66 17.09
CA HIS A 404 34.01 5.69 18.45
C HIS A 404 35.04 6.28 19.42
N GLN A 405 36.30 5.84 19.33
CA GLN A 405 37.38 6.32 20.17
C GLN A 405 37.66 7.81 19.92
N ALA A 406 37.80 8.23 18.66
CA ALA A 406 38.05 9.62 18.31
C ALA A 406 36.93 10.53 18.79
N LEU A 407 35.66 10.17 18.53
CA LEU A 407 34.49 10.92 18.97
C LEU A 407 34.40 10.98 20.50
N SER A 408 34.64 9.85 21.18
CA SER A 408 34.61 9.77 22.64
C SER A 408 35.69 10.64 23.30
N ILE A 409 36.92 10.63 22.75
CA ILE A 409 38.01 11.48 23.23
C ILE A 409 37.63 12.95 23.02
N ALA A 410 37.20 13.31 21.81
CA ALA A 410 36.82 14.67 21.46
C ALA A 410 35.73 15.22 22.39
N MET A 411 34.66 14.46 22.64
CA MET A 411 33.60 14.86 23.56
C MET A 411 34.08 14.99 25.01
N LYS A 412 34.87 14.03 25.51
CA LYS A 412 35.39 14.04 26.89
C LYS A 412 36.33 15.22 27.14
N GLU A 413 37.19 15.54 26.18
CA GLU A 413 38.10 16.69 26.26
C GLU A 413 37.35 18.02 26.15
N ALA A 414 36.37 18.12 25.23
CA ALA A 414 35.52 19.29 25.10
C ALA A 414 34.72 19.57 26.39
N ALA A 415 34.11 18.53 26.99
CA ALA A 415 33.41 18.65 28.27
C ALA A 415 34.35 19.06 29.41
N ARG A 416 35.55 18.46 29.51
CA ARG A 416 36.57 18.84 30.51
C ARG A 416 37.05 20.28 30.34
N HIS A 417 37.27 20.72 29.10
CA HIS A 417 37.65 22.09 28.79
C HIS A 417 36.58 23.08 29.27
N LEU A 418 35.28 22.84 28.98
CA LEU A 418 34.17 23.67 29.47
C LEU A 418 34.04 23.67 30.99
N ALA A 419 34.14 22.50 31.62
CA ALA A 419 34.08 22.35 33.08
C ALA A 419 35.24 23.09 33.80
N SER A 420 36.41 23.19 33.17
CA SER A 420 37.56 23.93 33.71
C SER A 420 37.40 25.46 33.63
N GLN A 421 36.61 25.95 32.66
CA GLN A 421 36.30 27.37 32.46
C GLN A 421 35.13 27.84 33.36
N SER A 422 34.23 26.94 33.74
CA SER A 422 33.09 27.22 34.62
C SER A 422 33.46 27.22 36.12
N LYS A 423 34.43 28.06 36.52
CA LYS A 423 34.59 28.47 37.93
C LYS A 423 33.54 29.50 38.36
N THR A 424 32.27 29.24 38.08
CA THR A 424 31.12 29.82 38.78
C THR A 424 29.98 28.81 38.66
N GLY A 425 29.59 28.22 39.78
CA GLY A 425 28.67 27.10 39.84
C GLY A 425 27.33 27.41 39.16
N VAL A 426 26.93 26.51 38.26
CA VAL A 426 25.54 26.37 37.86
C VAL A 426 24.97 25.26 38.73
N LYS A 427 24.04 25.64 39.60
CA LYS A 427 23.18 24.70 40.34
C LYS A 427 22.31 23.96 39.33
N THR A 428 22.48 22.64 39.22
CA THR A 428 21.41 21.74 38.81
C THR A 428 20.48 21.54 40.00
N THR A 429 19.54 22.46 40.18
CA THR A 429 18.35 22.22 41.01
C THR A 429 17.14 22.40 40.11
N CYS A 430 16.37 21.32 39.89
CA CYS A 430 14.97 21.43 39.48
C CYS A 430 14.34 22.52 40.39
N SER A 431 13.82 23.58 39.80
CA SER A 431 13.18 24.66 40.54
C SER A 431 11.92 24.13 41.20
N ASP A 432 11.90 24.14 42.53
CA ASP A 432 10.71 23.85 43.34
C ASP A 432 9.56 24.77 42.89
N GLY A 433 8.55 24.22 42.19
CA GLY A 433 7.32 24.98 41.96
C GLY A 433 6.41 24.57 40.79
N GLU A 434 6.91 23.92 39.73
CA GLU A 434 6.08 23.59 38.57
C GLU A 434 6.38 22.17 38.04
N GLY A 435 5.52 21.21 38.40
CA GLY A 435 5.43 19.88 37.79
C GLY A 435 6.57 18.89 38.09
N PRO A 436 6.32 17.56 37.97
CA PRO A 436 7.38 16.56 38.04
C PRO A 436 8.36 16.76 36.89
N CYS A 437 9.67 16.74 37.17
CA CYS A 437 10.73 16.87 36.16
C CYS A 437 10.57 15.74 35.12
N ALA A 438 9.97 16.03 33.96
CA ALA A 438 9.78 15.09 32.87
C ALA A 438 11.12 14.84 32.17
N LEU A 439 11.83 13.79 32.59
CA LEU A 439 13.14 13.40 32.07
C LEU A 439 13.14 11.95 31.58
N THR A 440 12.20 11.54 30.72
CA THR A 440 12.28 10.21 30.04
C THR A 440 11.43 10.16 28.76
N SER A 441 11.75 10.93 27.71
CA SER A 441 10.99 10.84 26.44
C SER A 441 11.80 10.47 25.19
N THR A 442 13.11 10.18 25.26
CA THR A 442 13.87 9.77 24.05
C THR A 442 14.70 8.49 24.18
N ILE A 443 14.84 7.89 25.37
CA ILE A 443 15.73 6.71 25.56
C ILE A 443 14.93 5.44 25.83
N TYR A 444 13.97 5.50 26.75
CA TYR A 444 13.05 4.40 27.06
C TYR A 444 11.66 4.78 26.58
N ASP A 445 10.98 3.80 25.98
CA ASP A 445 9.60 3.95 25.52
C ASP A 445 8.67 4.24 26.71
N SER A 446 7.63 5.05 26.52
CA SER A 446 6.64 5.28 27.58
C SER A 446 5.75 4.05 27.79
N LEU A 447 5.63 3.14 26.82
CA LEU A 447 4.63 2.07 26.79
C LEU A 447 3.21 2.60 27.04
N GLU A 448 2.99 3.86 26.66
CA GLU A 448 1.67 4.49 26.67
C GLU A 448 1.02 4.27 25.30
N GLN A 449 -0.31 4.19 25.32
CA GLN A 449 -1.09 3.95 24.12
C GLN A 449 -1.05 5.22 23.25
N GLU A 450 -0.12 5.28 22.32
CA GLU A 450 -0.14 6.31 21.28
C GLU A 450 -1.36 6.07 20.39
N GLU A 451 -2.29 7.04 20.33
CA GLU A 451 -3.35 7.12 19.31
C GLU A 451 -2.78 7.40 17.90
N VAL A 452 -1.49 7.11 17.66
CA VAL A 452 -0.96 7.07 16.30
C VAL A 452 -1.68 5.92 15.64
N GLU A 453 -2.66 6.27 14.81
CA GLU A 453 -3.49 5.43 13.96
C GLU A 453 -2.78 4.12 13.60
N ALA A 454 -2.91 3.09 14.44
CA ALA A 454 -2.21 1.83 14.26
C ALA A 454 -2.57 1.17 12.92
N TRP A 455 -3.71 1.56 12.36
CA TRP A 455 -4.21 1.21 11.04
C TRP A 455 -3.60 2.05 9.91
N ALA A 456 -3.31 3.35 10.12
CA ALA A 456 -2.59 4.18 9.14
C ALA A 456 -1.07 3.92 9.11
N ALA A 457 -0.56 3.18 10.11
CA ALA A 457 0.83 2.72 10.15
C ALA A 457 1.08 1.47 9.29
N TYR A 458 0.04 0.76 8.86
CA TYR A 458 0.18 -0.21 7.78
C TYR A 458 0.51 0.59 6.53
N ARG A 459 1.73 0.42 6.02
CA ARG A 459 2.11 0.95 4.71
C ARG A 459 1.84 -0.16 3.72
N PRO A 460 0.64 -0.27 3.10
CA PRO A 460 0.58 -0.99 1.85
C PRO A 460 1.52 -0.23 0.92
N GLU A 461 2.65 -0.83 0.55
CA GLU A 461 3.40 -0.33 -0.58
C GLU A 461 2.40 -0.28 -1.74
N THR A 462 2.04 0.93 -2.18
CA THR A 462 1.13 1.10 -3.30
C THR A 462 1.80 0.42 -4.49
N CYS A 463 1.20 -0.69 -4.91
CA CYS A 463 1.76 -1.53 -5.94
C CYS A 463 2.03 -0.66 -7.18
N LYS A 464 3.23 -0.76 -7.75
CA LYS A 464 3.54 -0.13 -9.03
C LYS A 464 2.79 -0.88 -10.12
N PHE A 465 1.50 -0.56 -10.28
CA PHE A 465 0.55 -1.25 -11.14
C PHE A 465 1.11 -1.47 -12.56
N LYS A 466 1.77 -0.44 -13.11
CA LYS A 466 2.40 -0.45 -14.44
C LYS A 466 3.58 -1.42 -14.58
N ASP A 467 4.25 -1.76 -13.48
CA ASP A 467 5.40 -2.66 -13.49
C ASP A 467 4.99 -4.13 -13.31
N LEU A 468 3.89 -4.39 -12.60
CA LEU A 468 3.40 -5.74 -12.25
C LEU A 468 2.53 -6.37 -13.34
N PHE A 469 1.75 -5.56 -14.07
CA PHE A 469 0.85 -6.02 -15.12
C PHE A 469 1.30 -5.52 -16.49
N LYS A 470 2.50 -5.94 -16.92
CA LYS A 470 2.98 -5.69 -18.28
C LYS A 470 2.37 -6.68 -19.25
N PHE A 471 1.32 -6.25 -19.94
CA PHE A 471 0.68 -7.00 -21.02
C PHE A 471 1.33 -6.69 -22.38
N ASP A 472 2.66 -6.66 -22.44
CA ASP A 472 3.43 -6.21 -23.62
C ASP A 472 3.16 -7.06 -24.88
N THR A 473 2.68 -8.30 -24.70
CA THR A 473 2.37 -9.26 -25.77
C THR A 473 0.87 -9.38 -26.09
N TRP A 474 0.00 -8.68 -25.35
CA TRP A 474 -1.46 -8.83 -25.49
C TRP A 474 -2.01 -7.81 -26.49
N SER A 475 -3.12 -8.16 -27.12
CA SER A 475 -3.81 -7.28 -28.07
C SER A 475 -5.12 -6.76 -27.50
N VAL A 476 -5.31 -5.44 -27.55
CA VAL A 476 -6.61 -4.81 -27.30
C VAL A 476 -7.61 -5.34 -28.31
N THR A 477 -8.66 -5.97 -27.80
CA THR A 477 -9.74 -6.58 -28.58
C THR A 477 -10.86 -5.57 -28.83
N GLU A 478 -11.20 -4.78 -27.81
CA GLU A 478 -12.19 -3.71 -27.92
C GLU A 478 -11.95 -2.63 -26.86
N GLU A 479 -12.22 -1.39 -27.22
CA GLU A 479 -12.20 -0.24 -26.32
C GLU A 479 -13.55 0.49 -26.41
N ILE A 480 -14.17 0.72 -25.27
CA ILE A 480 -15.49 1.33 -25.12
C ILE A 480 -15.35 2.52 -24.19
N LYS A 481 -15.86 3.68 -24.61
CA LYS A 481 -16.05 4.83 -23.72
C LYS A 481 -17.51 4.91 -23.32
N SER A 482 -17.82 4.64 -22.06
CA SER A 482 -19.14 4.89 -21.48
C SER A 482 -19.20 6.32 -20.90
N PRO A 483 -20.39 6.80 -20.50
CA PRO A 483 -20.51 8.06 -19.75
C PRO A 483 -19.81 8.03 -18.38
N TYR A 484 -19.53 6.83 -17.87
CA TYR A 484 -19.00 6.60 -16.52
C TYR A 484 -17.48 6.42 -16.53
N GLN A 485 -16.97 5.62 -17.48
CA GLN A 485 -15.60 5.12 -17.46
C GLN A 485 -15.15 4.64 -18.85
N LYS A 486 -13.84 4.48 -19.02
CA LYS A 486 -13.25 3.77 -20.16
C LYS A 486 -13.15 2.28 -19.84
N ILE A 487 -13.68 1.43 -20.71
CA ILE A 487 -13.63 -0.02 -20.61
C ILE A 487 -12.74 -0.54 -21.74
N ALA A 488 -11.77 -1.39 -21.46
CA ALA A 488 -11.00 -2.07 -22.51
C ALA A 488 -10.89 -3.57 -22.23
N PHE A 489 -11.13 -4.36 -23.27
CA PHE A 489 -10.93 -5.81 -23.28
C PHE A 489 -9.68 -6.12 -24.10
N PHE A 490 -8.82 -6.99 -23.57
CA PHE A 490 -7.60 -7.41 -24.25
C PHE A 490 -7.35 -8.90 -24.01
N SER A 491 -6.70 -9.54 -24.98
CA SER A 491 -6.52 -10.99 -24.99
C SER A 491 -5.11 -11.39 -25.38
N ASP A 492 -4.67 -12.52 -24.84
CA ASP A 492 -3.48 -13.24 -25.33
C ASP A 492 -3.94 -14.47 -26.12
N PRO A 493 -3.75 -14.46 -27.46
CA PRO A 493 -4.12 -15.60 -28.30
C PRO A 493 -3.38 -16.91 -27.94
N THR A 494 -2.22 -16.81 -27.30
CA THR A 494 -1.38 -17.95 -26.93
C THR A 494 -1.93 -18.68 -25.72
N MET A 495 -2.34 -17.93 -24.69
CA MET A 495 -2.91 -18.46 -23.45
C MET A 495 -4.42 -18.63 -23.52
N LYS A 496 -5.08 -18.13 -24.59
CA LYS A 496 -6.54 -18.05 -24.71
C LYS A 496 -7.19 -17.35 -23.51
N ASP A 497 -6.46 -16.41 -22.93
CA ASP A 497 -6.93 -15.64 -21.80
C ASP A 497 -7.42 -14.28 -22.27
N THR A 498 -8.43 -13.77 -21.57
CA THR A 498 -9.03 -12.47 -21.80
C THR A 498 -9.13 -11.76 -20.47
N CYS A 499 -8.75 -10.49 -20.47
CA CYS A 499 -8.83 -9.60 -19.32
C CYS A 499 -9.60 -8.34 -19.69
N PHE A 500 -10.09 -7.62 -18.68
CA PHE A 500 -10.62 -6.28 -18.89
C PHE A 500 -10.10 -5.29 -17.86
N GLU A 501 -10.07 -4.02 -18.26
CA GLU A 501 -9.73 -2.89 -17.42
C GLU A 501 -10.83 -1.84 -17.44
N LEU A 502 -10.95 -1.12 -16.32
CA LEU A 502 -11.76 0.09 -16.15
C LEU A 502 -10.80 1.24 -15.83
N ASP A 503 -10.82 2.30 -16.63
CA ASP A 503 -9.93 3.46 -16.51
C ASP A 503 -8.43 3.10 -16.33
N ALA A 504 -7.97 2.13 -17.13
CA ALA A 504 -6.61 1.56 -17.11
C ALA A 504 -6.25 0.78 -15.83
N ILE A 505 -7.25 0.36 -15.05
CA ILE A 505 -7.11 -0.56 -13.92
C ILE A 505 -7.73 -1.90 -14.33
N VAL A 506 -6.87 -2.91 -14.52
CA VAL A 506 -7.26 -4.32 -14.70
C VAL A 506 -8.17 -4.76 -13.56
N GLN A 507 -9.33 -5.28 -13.90
CA GLN A 507 -10.31 -5.78 -12.94
C GLN A 507 -10.17 -7.29 -12.74
N ILE A 508 -10.24 -8.06 -13.83
CA ILE A 508 -10.15 -9.52 -13.79
C ILE A 508 -9.67 -10.08 -15.14
N CYS A 509 -9.13 -11.29 -15.11
CA CYS A 509 -8.91 -12.14 -16.28
C CYS A 509 -9.63 -13.49 -16.12
N THR A 510 -9.95 -14.12 -17.25
CA THR A 510 -10.57 -15.45 -17.27
C THR A 510 -9.75 -16.47 -16.49
N SER A 511 -8.42 -16.41 -16.61
CA SER A 511 -7.51 -17.41 -16.05
C SER A 511 -7.43 -17.48 -14.53
N TYR A 512 -7.82 -16.42 -13.84
CA TYR A 512 -7.80 -16.40 -12.37
C TYR A 512 -9.12 -15.95 -11.75
N ARG A 513 -10.20 -15.84 -12.55
CA ARG A 513 -11.54 -15.50 -12.05
C ARG A 513 -12.03 -16.32 -10.84
N PRO A 514 -11.77 -17.64 -10.71
CA PRO A 514 -12.31 -18.42 -9.59
C PRO A 514 -11.69 -18.03 -8.25
N HIS A 515 -10.41 -17.61 -8.26
CA HIS A 515 -9.70 -17.26 -7.03
C HIS A 515 -10.40 -16.13 -6.28
N TYR A 516 -10.99 -15.16 -6.99
CA TYR A 516 -11.71 -14.04 -6.40
C TYR A 516 -13.19 -14.36 -6.14
N HIS A 517 -13.93 -14.75 -7.18
CA HIS A 517 -15.39 -14.87 -7.12
C HIS A 517 -15.87 -16.06 -6.28
N GLU A 518 -15.24 -17.23 -6.44
CA GLU A 518 -15.61 -18.40 -5.64
C GLU A 518 -15.24 -18.21 -4.18
N MET A 519 -14.16 -17.48 -3.87
CA MET A 519 -13.85 -17.09 -2.50
C MET A 519 -14.88 -16.10 -1.96
N ALA A 520 -15.16 -14.99 -2.65
CA ALA A 520 -16.15 -14.01 -2.18
C ALA A 520 -17.52 -14.64 -1.89
N VAL A 521 -17.98 -15.56 -2.74
CA VAL A 521 -19.29 -16.21 -2.62
C VAL A 521 -19.26 -17.44 -1.72
N HIS A 522 -18.43 -18.44 -2.05
CA HIS A 522 -18.50 -19.75 -1.38
C HIS A 522 -17.76 -19.77 -0.04
N TYR A 523 -16.65 -19.04 0.13
CA TYR A 523 -16.00 -18.95 1.46
C TYR A 523 -16.96 -18.29 2.47
N THR A 524 -17.58 -17.19 2.08
CA THR A 524 -18.55 -16.46 2.92
C THR A 524 -19.77 -17.31 3.27
N ALA A 525 -20.37 -17.97 2.27
CA ALA A 525 -21.59 -18.74 2.45
C ALA A 525 -21.45 -19.90 3.45
N ARG A 526 -20.22 -20.40 3.68
CA ARG A 526 -19.96 -21.48 4.63
C ARG A 526 -20.26 -21.10 6.08
N PHE A 527 -20.27 -19.81 6.42
CA PHE A 527 -20.63 -19.37 7.76
C PHE A 527 -22.15 -19.24 7.97
N LEU A 528 -22.95 -19.56 6.94
CA LEU A 528 -24.42 -19.45 6.95
C LEU A 528 -25.06 -20.81 6.70
N ASP A 529 -26.18 -21.08 7.36
CA ASP A 529 -26.91 -22.35 7.22
C ASP A 529 -27.63 -22.49 5.87
N LYS A 530 -28.10 -21.37 5.31
CA LYS A 530 -28.81 -21.29 4.02
C LYS A 530 -28.56 -19.96 3.34
N ILE A 531 -28.51 -19.98 2.01
CA ILE A 531 -28.39 -18.77 1.17
C ILE A 531 -29.70 -18.56 0.43
N GLN A 532 -30.52 -17.60 0.86
CA GLN A 532 -31.85 -17.33 0.30
C GLN A 532 -31.90 -15.97 -0.40
N ARG A 533 -31.34 -14.93 0.23
CA ARG A 533 -31.37 -13.55 -0.26
C ARG A 533 -29.97 -12.99 -0.31
N VAL A 534 -29.50 -12.65 -1.51
CA VAL A 534 -28.17 -12.06 -1.72
C VAL A 534 -28.30 -10.72 -2.43
N LEU A 535 -27.53 -9.73 -2.02
CA LEU A 535 -27.37 -8.48 -2.76
C LEU A 535 -25.91 -8.31 -3.11
N PHE A 536 -25.60 -7.88 -4.33
CA PHE A 536 -24.27 -7.48 -4.70
C PHE A 536 -24.27 -6.10 -5.35
N VAL A 537 -23.20 -5.34 -5.11
CA VAL A 537 -23.01 -3.97 -5.62
C VAL A 537 -21.71 -3.92 -6.40
N GLY A 538 -21.76 -3.35 -7.60
CA GLY A 538 -20.73 -3.61 -8.60
C GLY A 538 -20.86 -5.02 -9.14
N GLY A 539 -19.74 -5.68 -9.44
CA GLY A 539 -19.76 -7.04 -10.00
C GLY A 539 -20.44 -7.09 -11.36
N GLY A 540 -20.35 -6.01 -12.14
CA GLY A 540 -20.92 -5.89 -13.48
C GLY A 540 -20.49 -7.02 -14.41
N ASP A 541 -19.36 -7.69 -14.15
CA ASP A 541 -18.91 -8.87 -14.89
C ASP A 541 -19.80 -10.12 -14.73
N SER A 542 -20.81 -10.05 -13.85
CA SER A 542 -21.78 -11.12 -13.55
C SER A 542 -21.16 -12.41 -12.99
N MET A 543 -19.89 -12.40 -12.58
CA MET A 543 -19.22 -13.59 -12.08
C MET A 543 -19.61 -13.92 -10.63
N LEU A 544 -19.84 -12.90 -9.79
CA LEU A 544 -20.49 -13.12 -8.49
C LEU A 544 -21.86 -13.80 -8.66
N LEU A 545 -22.69 -13.26 -9.58
CA LEU A 545 -24.01 -13.81 -9.87
C LEU A 545 -23.92 -15.28 -10.33
N HIS A 546 -22.97 -15.59 -11.21
CA HIS A 546 -22.72 -16.93 -11.72
C HIS A 546 -22.50 -17.97 -10.60
N ASP A 547 -21.85 -17.58 -9.49
CA ASP A 547 -21.65 -18.47 -8.35
C ASP A 547 -22.82 -18.44 -7.35
N ILE A 548 -23.49 -17.29 -7.17
CA ILE A 548 -24.68 -17.15 -6.29
C ILE A 548 -25.86 -18.01 -6.78
N ILE A 549 -26.11 -18.07 -8.09
CA ILE A 549 -27.28 -18.82 -8.62
C ILE A 549 -27.20 -20.33 -8.43
N LYS A 550 -26.02 -20.86 -8.05
CA LYS A 550 -25.81 -22.28 -7.79
C LYS A 550 -26.53 -22.77 -6.53
N TYR A 551 -26.85 -21.88 -5.59
CA TYR A 551 -27.50 -22.26 -4.32
C TYR A 551 -28.97 -22.68 -4.54
N PRO A 552 -29.36 -23.92 -4.21
CA PRO A 552 -30.74 -24.37 -4.40
C PRO A 552 -31.76 -23.63 -3.52
N SER A 553 -31.32 -23.12 -2.37
CA SER A 553 -32.14 -22.34 -1.44
C SER A 553 -32.36 -20.89 -1.88
N LEU A 554 -31.72 -20.43 -2.97
CA LEU A 554 -31.81 -19.05 -3.41
C LEU A 554 -33.25 -18.69 -3.78
N GLU A 555 -33.74 -17.58 -3.22
CA GLU A 555 -35.07 -17.01 -3.44
C GLU A 555 -34.99 -15.67 -4.19
N LEU A 556 -33.97 -14.86 -3.89
CA LEU A 556 -33.74 -13.56 -4.53
C LEU A 556 -32.25 -13.23 -4.57
N VAL A 557 -31.78 -12.71 -5.69
CA VAL A 557 -30.50 -12.03 -5.83
C VAL A 557 -30.69 -10.67 -6.50
N VAL A 558 -30.12 -9.63 -5.90
CA VAL A 558 -30.21 -8.25 -6.41
C VAL A 558 -28.82 -7.76 -6.79
N GLY A 559 -28.64 -7.33 -8.03
CA GLY A 559 -27.41 -6.69 -8.53
C GLY A 559 -27.62 -5.19 -8.73
N LEU A 560 -26.80 -4.38 -8.07
CA LEU A 560 -26.73 -2.93 -8.27
C LEU A 560 -25.47 -2.61 -9.06
N GLU A 561 -25.60 -2.20 -10.32
CA GLU A 561 -24.46 -1.93 -11.21
C GLU A 561 -24.63 -0.56 -11.88
N LEU A 562 -23.56 0.21 -12.00
CA LEU A 562 -23.61 1.53 -12.61
C LEU A 562 -23.71 1.44 -14.14
N ASP A 563 -22.89 0.59 -14.74
CA ASP A 563 -22.62 0.58 -16.18
C ASP A 563 -22.99 -0.76 -16.81
N GLN A 564 -24.17 -0.80 -17.44
CA GLN A 564 -24.64 -1.99 -18.16
C GLN A 564 -23.68 -2.45 -19.28
N LYS A 565 -22.81 -1.57 -19.82
CA LYS A 565 -21.83 -1.97 -20.85
C LYS A 565 -20.82 -2.97 -20.29
N VAL A 566 -20.49 -2.92 -19.00
CA VAL A 566 -19.65 -3.91 -18.32
C VAL A 566 -20.32 -5.27 -18.36
N THR A 567 -21.59 -5.37 -17.99
CA THR A 567 -22.38 -6.60 -18.02
C THR A 567 -22.49 -7.22 -19.40
N ARG A 568 -22.78 -6.41 -20.42
CA ARG A 568 -22.88 -6.90 -21.80
C ARG A 568 -21.52 -7.32 -22.36
N GLY A 569 -20.47 -6.57 -22.03
CA GLY A 569 -19.10 -6.91 -22.38
C GLY A 569 -18.66 -8.22 -21.73
N ALA A 570 -19.01 -8.43 -20.47
CA ALA A 570 -18.70 -9.67 -19.77
C ALA A 570 -19.40 -10.89 -20.36
N PHE A 571 -20.66 -10.76 -20.79
CA PHE A 571 -21.30 -11.85 -21.54
C PHE A 571 -20.61 -12.09 -22.90
N LYS A 572 -20.23 -11.03 -23.62
CA LYS A 572 -19.51 -11.10 -24.90
C LYS A 572 -18.13 -11.76 -24.79
N TYR A 573 -17.37 -11.47 -23.74
CA TYR A 573 -15.96 -11.87 -23.62
C TYR A 573 -15.69 -13.01 -22.63
N TYR A 574 -16.56 -13.23 -21.64
CA TYR A 574 -16.42 -14.31 -20.64
C TYR A 574 -17.54 -15.34 -20.68
N GLY A 575 -18.64 -15.09 -21.41
CA GLY A 575 -19.83 -15.94 -21.39
C GLY A 575 -20.58 -15.90 -20.06
N ALA A 576 -20.28 -14.92 -19.20
CA ALA A 576 -20.97 -14.70 -17.92
C ALA A 576 -22.34 -14.07 -18.18
N GLN A 577 -23.41 -14.79 -17.87
CA GLN A 577 -24.78 -14.36 -18.17
C GLN A 577 -25.33 -13.49 -17.02
N PRO A 578 -26.00 -12.36 -17.33
CA PRO A 578 -26.68 -11.57 -16.31
C PRO A 578 -28.03 -12.17 -15.87
N HIS A 579 -28.53 -13.20 -16.55
CA HIS A 579 -29.77 -13.89 -16.18
C HIS A 579 -31.00 -12.99 -15.99
N TRP A 580 -31.20 -11.98 -16.85
CA TRP A 580 -32.42 -11.15 -16.83
C TRP A 580 -33.72 -11.94 -17.01
N ASP A 581 -33.63 -13.18 -17.51
CA ASP A 581 -34.74 -14.13 -17.66
C ASP A 581 -35.10 -14.89 -16.37
N ASN A 582 -34.24 -14.86 -15.35
CA ASN A 582 -34.44 -15.60 -14.12
C ASN A 582 -35.29 -14.79 -13.14
N GLU A 583 -36.43 -15.34 -12.71
CA GLU A 583 -37.35 -14.67 -11.78
C GLU A 583 -36.77 -14.35 -10.40
N LYS A 584 -35.65 -15.00 -10.03
CA LYS A 584 -34.93 -14.76 -8.79
C LYS A 584 -33.90 -13.63 -8.90
N VAL A 585 -33.60 -13.15 -10.11
CA VAL A 585 -32.53 -12.18 -10.37
C VAL A 585 -33.12 -10.81 -10.66
N GLU A 586 -32.65 -9.80 -9.93
CA GLU A 586 -33.07 -8.42 -10.10
C GLU A 586 -31.86 -7.53 -10.36
N TRP A 587 -31.80 -6.90 -11.54
CA TRP A 587 -30.78 -5.90 -11.84
C TRP A 587 -31.34 -4.49 -11.73
N TRP A 588 -30.54 -3.60 -11.15
CA TRP A 588 -30.76 -2.17 -11.06
C TRP A 588 -29.54 -1.46 -11.64
N TYR A 589 -29.70 -0.89 -12.82
CA TYR A 589 -28.66 -0.12 -13.48
C TYR A 589 -28.73 1.36 -13.10
N GLY A 590 -27.62 1.91 -12.60
CA GLY A 590 -27.49 3.32 -12.25
C GLY A 590 -26.75 3.55 -10.93
N ASP A 591 -26.62 4.83 -10.57
CA ASP A 591 -25.89 5.27 -9.37
C ASP A 591 -26.42 4.59 -8.09
N ALA A 592 -25.51 3.97 -7.32
CA ALA A 592 -25.84 3.28 -6.08
C ALA A 592 -26.46 4.23 -5.04
N THR A 593 -26.03 5.49 -4.97
CA THR A 593 -26.60 6.49 -4.04
C THR A 593 -28.05 6.81 -4.35
N LYS A 594 -28.44 6.74 -5.64
CA LYS A 594 -29.83 6.90 -6.07
C LYS A 594 -30.61 5.60 -5.91
N SER A 595 -30.00 4.46 -6.26
CA SER A 595 -30.60 3.13 -6.13
C SER A 595 -31.01 2.83 -4.69
N LEU A 596 -30.12 3.08 -3.73
CA LEU A 596 -30.34 2.81 -2.32
C LEU A 596 -31.53 3.58 -1.75
N LEU A 597 -31.82 4.78 -2.26
CA LEU A 597 -33.00 5.56 -1.88
C LEU A 597 -34.31 4.98 -2.40
N MET A 598 -34.28 4.11 -3.40
CA MET A 598 -35.46 3.57 -4.06
C MET A 598 -35.69 2.09 -3.76
N ILE A 599 -34.70 1.41 -3.18
CA ILE A 599 -34.84 0.02 -2.76
C ILE A 599 -36.02 -0.10 -1.78
N PRO A 600 -36.87 -1.13 -1.92
CA PRO A 600 -38.03 -1.31 -1.04
C PRO A 600 -37.64 -1.41 0.44
N LYS A 601 -38.44 -0.83 1.32
CA LYS A 601 -38.16 -0.84 2.77
C LYS A 601 -38.00 -2.25 3.33
N GLU A 602 -38.73 -3.23 2.81
CA GLU A 602 -38.67 -4.63 3.23
C GLU A 602 -37.36 -5.34 2.86
N TYR A 603 -36.51 -4.73 2.03
CA TYR A 603 -35.19 -5.27 1.69
C TYR A 603 -34.18 -5.03 2.81
N PHE A 604 -34.37 -4.00 3.63
CA PHE A 604 -33.51 -3.70 4.77
C PHE A 604 -33.67 -4.74 5.88
N GLY A 605 -32.54 -5.27 6.38
CA GLY A 605 -32.48 -6.36 7.35
C GLY A 605 -32.91 -7.71 6.81
N SER A 606 -32.89 -7.92 5.48
CA SER A 606 -33.47 -9.11 4.83
C SER A 606 -32.48 -9.97 4.06
N PHE A 607 -31.23 -9.54 3.85
CA PHE A 607 -30.24 -10.27 3.06
C PHE A 607 -29.33 -11.13 3.93
N ASP A 608 -29.12 -12.38 3.51
CA ASP A 608 -28.17 -13.30 4.13
C ASP A 608 -26.74 -12.86 3.82
N MET A 609 -26.51 -12.34 2.61
CA MET A 609 -25.21 -11.84 2.15
C MET A 609 -25.37 -10.53 1.40
N VAL A 610 -24.51 -9.56 1.70
CA VAL A 610 -24.32 -8.32 0.92
C VAL A 610 -22.87 -8.28 0.46
N LEU A 611 -22.63 -8.40 -0.86
CA LEU A 611 -21.30 -8.45 -1.47
C LEU A 611 -20.99 -7.13 -2.16
N VAL A 612 -19.99 -6.40 -1.69
CA VAL A 612 -19.59 -5.12 -2.26
C VAL A 612 -18.30 -5.31 -3.04
N ASP A 613 -18.42 -5.26 -4.36
CA ASP A 613 -17.35 -5.43 -5.35
C ASP A 613 -17.16 -4.08 -6.09
N LEU A 614 -16.64 -3.12 -5.34
CA LEU A 614 -16.42 -1.74 -5.79
C LEU A 614 -14.98 -1.33 -5.53
N SER A 615 -14.50 -0.37 -6.33
CA SER A 615 -13.25 0.35 -6.07
C SER A 615 -13.40 1.41 -4.97
N GLU A 616 -12.28 1.82 -4.36
CA GLU A 616 -12.24 2.61 -3.10
C GLU A 616 -13.03 3.94 -3.11
N THR A 617 -13.28 4.56 -4.27
CA THR A 617 -13.69 5.97 -4.34
C THR A 617 -15.16 6.26 -4.02
N VAL A 618 -16.03 5.24 -3.93
CA VAL A 618 -17.50 5.43 -3.91
C VAL A 618 -18.13 5.21 -2.52
N MET A 619 -17.47 4.47 -1.62
CA MET A 619 -18.08 4.01 -0.35
C MET A 619 -18.43 5.15 0.63
N SER A 620 -17.72 6.27 0.58
CA SER A 620 -17.92 7.42 1.47
C SER A 620 -18.89 8.47 0.93
N PHE A 621 -19.55 8.21 -0.21
CA PHE A 621 -20.51 9.15 -0.77
C PHE A 621 -21.82 9.16 0.05
N PRO A 622 -22.38 10.34 0.35
CA PRO A 622 -23.60 10.44 1.14
C PRO A 622 -24.81 9.94 0.34
N VAL A 623 -25.55 8.98 0.91
CA VAL A 623 -26.85 8.52 0.39
C VAL A 623 -27.97 9.39 0.96
N THR A 624 -27.92 9.62 2.27
CA THR A 624 -28.81 10.53 2.99
C THR A 624 -27.98 11.61 3.69
N ARG A 625 -28.62 12.45 4.52
CA ARG A 625 -27.89 13.44 5.33
C ARG A 625 -26.98 12.78 6.38
N ASP A 626 -27.37 11.60 6.85
CA ASP A 626 -26.80 10.96 8.03
C ASP A 626 -26.23 9.56 7.72
N LEU A 627 -26.27 9.10 6.46
CA LEU A 627 -25.76 7.79 6.01
C LEU A 627 -24.97 7.91 4.72
N ASP A 628 -23.79 7.29 4.70
CA ASP A 628 -23.02 7.02 3.48
C ASP A 628 -23.44 5.70 2.78
N VAL A 629 -22.75 5.31 1.69
CA VAL A 629 -23.04 4.09 0.94
C VAL A 629 -22.75 2.84 1.78
N MET A 630 -21.66 2.81 2.54
CA MET A 630 -21.29 1.65 3.37
C MET A 630 -22.33 1.42 4.47
N GLU A 631 -22.69 2.48 5.19
CA GLU A 631 -23.69 2.45 6.24
C GLU A 631 -25.07 2.11 5.69
N ALA A 632 -25.46 2.66 4.54
CA ALA A 632 -26.75 2.33 3.92
C ALA A 632 -26.83 0.86 3.45
N LEU A 633 -25.73 0.31 2.93
CA LEU A 633 -25.66 -1.09 2.52
C LEU A 633 -25.63 -2.05 3.72
N SER A 634 -24.98 -1.68 4.83
CA SER A 634 -24.94 -2.51 6.03
C SER A 634 -26.35 -2.75 6.61
N LEU A 635 -27.28 -1.81 6.40
CA LEU A 635 -28.69 -1.94 6.79
C LEU A 635 -29.45 -3.02 6.03
N LEU A 636 -28.95 -3.49 4.88
CA LEU A 636 -29.59 -4.54 4.09
C LEU A 636 -29.35 -5.92 4.67
N VAL A 637 -28.26 -6.08 5.41
CA VAL A 637 -27.81 -7.36 5.99
C VAL A 637 -28.72 -7.74 7.16
N LYS A 638 -29.11 -9.02 7.25
CA LYS A 638 -29.74 -9.57 8.44
C LYS A 638 -28.79 -9.49 9.64
N PRO A 639 -29.28 -9.48 10.89
CA PRO A 639 -28.41 -9.56 12.07
C PRO A 639 -27.49 -10.79 12.09
N ASP A 640 -27.91 -11.90 11.50
CA ASP A 640 -27.15 -13.15 11.30
C ASP A 640 -26.64 -13.32 9.85
N GLY A 641 -26.73 -12.28 9.02
CA GLY A 641 -26.14 -12.23 7.70
C GLY A 641 -24.69 -11.74 7.73
N ILE A 642 -24.07 -11.73 6.55
CA ILE A 642 -22.67 -11.33 6.37
C ILE A 642 -22.55 -10.26 5.29
N PHE A 643 -21.86 -9.17 5.63
CA PHE A 643 -21.41 -8.15 4.70
C PHE A 643 -20.01 -8.49 4.23
N VAL A 644 -19.72 -8.34 2.94
CA VAL A 644 -18.41 -8.60 2.35
C VAL A 644 -17.95 -7.37 1.58
N LYS A 645 -16.69 -6.96 1.79
CA LYS A 645 -16.03 -5.92 1.00
C LYS A 645 -14.64 -6.42 0.59
N ASN A 646 -14.28 -6.21 -0.67
CA ASN A 646 -12.91 -6.41 -1.14
C ASN A 646 -11.99 -5.27 -0.68
N GLU A 647 -10.68 -5.50 -0.58
CA GLU A 647 -9.60 -4.51 -0.30
C GLU A 647 -9.32 -4.18 1.18
N TYR A 648 -8.07 -4.38 1.62
CA TYR A 648 -7.61 -4.22 3.02
C TYR A 648 -8.06 -2.94 3.79
N ASN A 649 -8.20 -1.79 3.12
CA ASN A 649 -8.32 -0.48 3.76
C ASN A 649 -9.64 -0.20 4.52
N TYR A 650 -10.62 -1.11 4.49
CA TYR A 650 -11.93 -0.93 5.16
C TYR A 650 -12.11 -1.73 6.46
N PHE A 651 -11.07 -2.42 6.97
CA PHE A 651 -11.24 -3.27 8.16
C PHE A 651 -11.70 -2.47 9.39
N LYS A 652 -11.16 -1.25 9.58
CA LYS A 652 -11.51 -0.39 10.71
C LYS A 652 -12.97 0.06 10.62
N GLU A 653 -13.35 0.66 9.50
CA GLU A 653 -14.70 1.13 9.19
C GLU A 653 -15.71 0.00 9.37
N MET A 654 -15.39 -1.19 8.83
CA MET A 654 -16.24 -2.37 8.99
C MET A 654 -16.35 -2.82 10.45
N SER A 655 -15.26 -2.76 11.23
CA SER A 655 -15.28 -3.08 12.67
C SER A 655 -16.00 -2.05 13.54
N GLU A 656 -16.20 -0.83 13.05
CA GLU A 656 -17.04 0.18 13.70
C GLU A 656 -18.53 -0.07 13.43
N ILE A 657 -18.87 -0.63 12.27
CA ILE A 657 -20.25 -0.93 11.87
C ILE A 657 -20.77 -2.24 12.51
N PHE A 658 -19.99 -3.33 12.42
CA PHE A 658 -20.40 -4.68 12.85
C PHE A 658 -19.78 -5.13 14.18
N GLU A 659 -20.45 -6.01 14.93
CA GLU A 659 -19.84 -6.60 16.14
C GLU A 659 -18.64 -7.48 15.80
N HIS A 660 -18.74 -8.36 14.81
CA HIS A 660 -17.68 -9.29 14.43
C HIS A 660 -17.18 -8.94 13.04
N THR A 661 -15.87 -8.72 12.92
CA THR A 661 -15.22 -8.45 11.63
C THR A 661 -13.99 -9.32 11.49
N VAL A 662 -13.84 -9.98 10.34
CA VAL A 662 -12.64 -10.77 9.99
C VAL A 662 -12.09 -10.30 8.65
N HIS A 663 -10.77 -10.18 8.58
CA HIS A 663 -10.03 -9.97 7.34
C HIS A 663 -9.49 -11.32 6.88
N VAL A 664 -9.84 -11.69 5.65
CA VAL A 664 -9.50 -12.94 5.01
C VAL A 664 -8.44 -12.66 3.95
N PHE A 665 -7.27 -13.25 4.15
CA PHE A 665 -6.10 -13.09 3.31
C PHE A 665 -5.63 -14.46 2.82
N TYR A 666 -5.39 -14.58 1.53
CA TYR A 666 -4.99 -15.85 0.91
C TYR A 666 -4.10 -15.60 -0.31
N HIS A 667 -3.19 -16.55 -0.57
CA HIS A 667 -2.08 -16.34 -1.51
C HIS A 667 -2.53 -16.17 -2.97
N ASP A 668 -3.62 -16.82 -3.36
CA ASP A 668 -3.94 -17.16 -4.75
C ASP A 668 -4.85 -16.16 -5.48
N VAL A 669 -5.25 -15.08 -4.81
CA VAL A 669 -5.77 -13.90 -5.52
C VAL A 669 -4.58 -13.03 -5.91
N PRO A 670 -4.47 -12.62 -7.19
CA PRO A 670 -3.41 -11.71 -7.59
C PRO A 670 -3.45 -10.48 -6.70
N PHE A 671 -2.30 -10.18 -6.08
CA PHE A 671 -2.08 -8.98 -5.29
C PHE A 671 -2.06 -7.75 -6.21
N VAL A 672 -3.16 -7.50 -6.91
CA VAL A 672 -3.48 -6.20 -7.48
C VAL A 672 -3.72 -5.30 -6.27
N CYS A 673 -2.68 -4.57 -5.84
CA CYS A 673 -2.87 -3.42 -4.96
C CYS A 673 -3.64 -3.69 -3.65
N SER A 674 -3.44 -4.84 -2.97
CA SER A 674 -4.09 -5.21 -1.70
C SER A 674 -5.47 -5.88 -1.79
N GLN A 675 -5.75 -6.64 -2.85
CA GLN A 675 -7.00 -7.39 -2.98
C GLN A 675 -7.10 -8.53 -1.94
N SER A 676 -7.95 -8.32 -0.94
CA SER A 676 -8.32 -9.25 0.13
C SER A 676 -9.84 -9.16 0.38
N LEU A 677 -10.38 -9.99 1.28
CA LEU A 677 -11.81 -9.96 1.62
C LEU A 677 -12.01 -9.62 3.10
N MET A 678 -12.90 -8.69 3.42
CA MET A 678 -13.34 -8.46 4.79
C MET A 678 -14.80 -8.84 4.93
N LEU A 679 -15.09 -9.58 5.99
CA LEU A 679 -16.41 -10.06 6.32
C LEU A 679 -16.85 -9.42 7.64
N GLY A 680 -18.05 -8.85 7.68
CA GLY A 680 -18.65 -8.24 8.85
C GLY A 680 -20.01 -8.86 9.18
N SER A 681 -20.30 -9.09 10.46
CA SER A 681 -21.58 -9.59 10.94
C SER A 681 -21.85 -9.17 12.39
N ASP A 682 -23.13 -8.99 12.74
CA ASP A 682 -23.52 -8.69 14.13
C ASP A 682 -23.71 -9.94 15.01
N LYS A 683 -23.73 -11.15 14.42
CA LYS A 683 -23.92 -12.40 15.17
C LYS A 683 -22.98 -13.54 14.76
N VAL A 684 -22.44 -13.52 13.54
CA VAL A 684 -21.53 -14.58 13.08
C VAL A 684 -20.14 -14.31 13.64
N ASP A 685 -19.74 -15.10 14.64
CA ASP A 685 -18.36 -15.13 15.10
C ASP A 685 -17.53 -16.00 14.16
N PHE A 686 -16.81 -15.38 13.23
CA PHE A 686 -16.03 -16.07 12.19
C PHE A 686 -14.94 -17.02 12.75
N LEU A 687 -14.51 -16.84 14.00
CA LEU A 687 -13.51 -17.71 14.63
C LEU A 687 -14.11 -18.94 15.31
N ARG A 688 -15.43 -18.95 15.57
CA ARG A 688 -16.12 -20.02 16.32
C ARG A 688 -17.25 -20.70 15.58
N THR A 689 -17.82 -20.03 14.59
CA THR A 689 -18.97 -20.52 13.84
C THR A 689 -18.53 -21.72 12.98
N PRO A 690 -19.14 -22.91 13.16
CA PRO A 690 -18.85 -24.06 12.31
C PRO A 690 -19.20 -23.77 10.85
N THR A 691 -18.44 -24.35 9.92
CA THR A 691 -18.70 -24.19 8.49
C THR A 691 -19.73 -25.19 7.97
N THR A 692 -20.58 -24.73 7.04
CA THR A 692 -21.62 -25.51 6.35
C THR A 692 -21.18 -25.80 4.92
N ASP A 693 -21.27 -27.06 4.51
CA ASP A 693 -21.10 -27.48 3.12
C ASP A 693 -22.45 -27.51 2.40
N HIS A 694 -22.67 -26.52 1.54
CA HIS A 694 -23.90 -26.33 0.77
C HIS A 694 -24.05 -27.25 -0.44
N LYS A 695 -23.07 -28.14 -0.71
CA LYS A 695 -23.09 -29.08 -1.85
C LYS A 695 -23.26 -28.40 -3.21
N VAL A 696 -22.61 -27.26 -3.40
CA VAL A 696 -22.52 -26.53 -4.67
C VAL A 696 -21.20 -26.84 -5.37
N ASP A 697 -21.21 -26.90 -6.70
CA ASP A 697 -20.02 -27.15 -7.49
C ASP A 697 -19.19 -25.87 -7.69
N TYR A 698 -17.89 -25.97 -7.43
CA TYR A 698 -16.89 -24.91 -7.62
C TYR A 698 -15.59 -25.54 -8.14
N VAL A 699 -14.73 -24.76 -8.80
CA VAL A 699 -13.50 -25.27 -9.44
C VAL A 699 -12.25 -25.01 -8.61
N TYR A 700 -12.34 -24.14 -7.62
CA TYR A 700 -11.22 -23.71 -6.80
C TYR A 700 -11.09 -24.53 -5.50
N ASN A 701 -10.04 -25.36 -5.44
CA ASN A 701 -9.85 -26.38 -4.40
C ASN A 701 -9.54 -25.83 -2.99
N LEU A 702 -9.21 -24.54 -2.82
CA LEU A 702 -8.87 -23.98 -1.49
C LEU A 702 -10.06 -23.94 -0.52
N LEU A 703 -11.28 -24.16 -1.02
CA LEU A 703 -12.48 -24.34 -0.22
C LEU A 703 -12.60 -25.77 0.36
N ASP A 704 -11.81 -26.76 -0.11
CA ASP A 704 -11.85 -28.14 0.42
C ASP A 704 -11.06 -28.33 1.72
N SER A 705 -10.24 -27.35 2.12
CA SER A 705 -9.60 -27.40 3.43
C SER A 705 -10.68 -27.22 4.51
N ASN A 706 -10.67 -28.09 5.52
CA ASN A 706 -11.58 -27.97 6.67
C ASN A 706 -11.23 -26.78 7.58
N ASP A 707 -10.32 -25.91 7.17
CA ASP A 707 -9.66 -24.95 8.05
C ASP A 707 -9.80 -23.52 7.55
N SER A 708 -11.02 -23.00 7.66
CA SER A 708 -11.32 -21.60 7.36
C SER A 708 -10.46 -20.62 8.17
N LEU A 709 -9.89 -21.05 9.30
CA LEU A 709 -9.09 -20.19 10.17
C LEU A 709 -7.69 -19.88 9.62
N ASP A 710 -7.17 -20.66 8.66
CA ASP A 710 -5.85 -20.39 8.06
C ASP A 710 -5.83 -19.12 7.21
N ASN A 711 -6.96 -18.76 6.61
CA ASN A 711 -7.05 -17.55 5.81
C ASN A 711 -7.45 -16.33 6.67
N ALA A 712 -7.77 -16.51 7.95
CA ALA A 712 -8.10 -15.40 8.84
C ALA A 712 -6.80 -14.69 9.25
N HIS A 713 -6.70 -13.41 8.91
CA HIS A 713 -5.53 -12.59 9.16
C HIS A 713 -5.74 -11.64 10.35
N ASP A 714 -6.75 -10.78 10.26
CA ASP A 714 -7.18 -9.89 11.33
C ASP A 714 -8.60 -10.24 11.78
N TYR A 715 -8.89 -10.00 13.05
CA TYR A 715 -10.22 -10.17 13.61
C TYR A 715 -10.47 -9.12 14.67
N GLN A 716 -11.68 -8.59 14.73
CA GLN A 716 -12.09 -7.63 15.76
C GLN A 716 -13.51 -7.96 16.21
N ARG A 717 -13.70 -7.95 17.54
CA ARG A 717 -15.01 -7.93 18.17
C ARG A 717 -15.28 -6.57 18.82
N ASN A 718 -16.33 -5.88 18.41
CA ASN A 718 -16.69 -4.54 18.87
C ASN A 718 -18.11 -4.47 19.47
N TYR A 719 -18.19 -4.42 20.81
CA TYR A 719 -19.47 -4.30 21.52
C TYR A 719 -20.15 -2.93 21.38
N THR A 720 -19.40 -1.93 20.94
CA THR A 720 -19.86 -0.55 20.75
C THR A 720 -20.06 -0.23 19.27
N SER A 721 -20.38 -1.23 18.44
CA SER A 721 -20.62 -1.00 17.02
C SER A 721 -21.77 -0.01 16.78
N VAL A 722 -21.76 0.70 15.64
CA VAL A 722 -22.78 1.70 15.28
C VAL A 722 -24.19 1.08 15.30
N HIS A 723 -24.33 -0.15 14.79
CA HIS A 723 -25.58 -0.93 14.86
C HIS A 723 -26.09 -1.20 16.30
N ARG A 724 -25.27 -0.97 17.33
CA ARG A 724 -25.63 -1.13 18.75
C ARG A 724 -25.78 0.19 19.51
N GLN A 725 -25.18 1.27 19.02
CA GLN A 725 -25.16 2.56 19.73
C GLN A 725 -26.41 3.42 19.48
N ILE A 726 -27.10 3.22 18.37
CA ILE A 726 -28.27 4.03 18.02
C ILE A 726 -29.41 3.69 18.97
N SER A 727 -29.77 4.66 19.82
CA SER A 727 -30.88 4.49 20.75
C SER A 727 -32.15 4.21 19.95
N CYS A 728 -32.78 3.05 20.17
CA CYS A 728 -34.03 2.65 19.54
C CYS A 728 -35.20 3.52 20.04
N GLN A 729 -35.18 4.81 19.74
CA GLN A 729 -36.34 5.67 19.84
C GLN A 729 -37.11 5.49 18.54
N LYS A 730 -38.40 5.18 18.66
CA LYS A 730 -39.31 5.18 17.51
C LYS A 730 -39.23 6.55 16.86
N ASP A 731 -39.18 6.61 15.54
CA ASP A 731 -39.38 7.86 14.81
C ASP A 731 -40.61 8.54 15.39
N ASP A 732 -40.43 9.66 16.08
CA ASP A 732 -41.46 10.68 16.10
C ASP A 732 -41.64 11.03 14.62
N GLU A 733 -42.85 10.85 14.10
CA GLU A 733 -43.20 11.10 12.70
C GLU A 733 -42.78 12.53 12.31
N GLU A 734 -41.54 12.72 11.86
CA GLU A 734 -41.14 14.00 11.29
C GLU A 734 -42.04 14.24 10.08
N GLU A 735 -42.83 15.30 10.13
CA GLU A 735 -43.66 15.72 9.00
C GLU A 735 -42.72 15.98 7.81
N LEU A 736 -42.71 15.06 6.84
CA LEU A 736 -42.05 15.25 5.54
C LEU A 736 -42.52 16.59 4.95
N GLY A 737 -41.63 17.59 5.02
CA GLY A 737 -41.94 18.98 4.71
C GLY A 737 -41.95 19.26 3.21
N VAL A 738 -40.80 19.10 2.55
CA VAL A 738 -40.58 19.43 1.14
C VAL A 738 -40.00 18.24 0.40
N GLN A 739 -40.50 17.96 -0.80
CA GLN A 739 -39.91 16.98 -1.70
C GLN A 739 -38.61 17.57 -2.26
N GLU A 740 -37.46 17.02 -1.86
CA GLU A 740 -36.13 17.49 -2.32
C GLU A 740 -35.68 16.84 -3.63
N ARG A 741 -36.16 15.64 -3.91
CA ARG A 741 -35.79 14.82 -5.07
C ARG A 741 -37.02 14.19 -5.71
N SER A 742 -36.93 13.88 -7.00
CA SER A 742 -37.96 13.18 -7.77
C SER A 742 -37.39 11.89 -8.37
N PRO A 743 -37.25 10.81 -7.58
CA PRO A 743 -36.74 9.54 -8.09
C PRO A 743 -37.74 8.88 -9.05
N GLY A 744 -37.22 8.10 -10.00
CA GLY A 744 -38.00 7.26 -10.91
C GLY A 744 -37.29 5.95 -11.20
N ILE A 745 -38.05 4.96 -11.67
CA ILE A 745 -37.51 3.67 -12.08
C ILE A 745 -38.12 3.28 -13.42
N LEU A 746 -37.25 3.04 -14.40
CA LEU A 746 -37.60 2.47 -15.69
C LEU A 746 -37.34 0.97 -15.67
N MET A 747 -38.37 0.15 -15.78
CA MET A 747 -38.19 -1.29 -15.99
C MET A 747 -38.33 -1.63 -17.47
N ILE A 748 -37.30 -2.28 -17.99
CA ILE A 748 -37.28 -2.86 -19.33
C ILE A 748 -37.79 -4.28 -19.23
N VAL A 749 -38.76 -4.65 -20.06
CA VAL A 749 -39.29 -6.01 -20.12
C VAL A 749 -39.37 -6.46 -21.57
N GLU A 750 -38.76 -7.60 -21.86
CA GLU A 750 -38.85 -8.28 -23.15
C GLU A 750 -39.72 -9.52 -23.00
N VAL A 751 -40.73 -9.66 -23.86
CA VAL A 751 -41.62 -10.83 -23.86
C VAL A 751 -41.55 -11.53 -25.21
N GLU A 752 -41.15 -12.80 -25.17
CA GLU A 752 -40.94 -13.63 -26.34
C GLU A 752 -42.01 -14.72 -26.46
N LYS A 753 -42.27 -15.15 -27.71
CA LYS A 753 -43.26 -16.19 -28.04
C LYS A 753 -44.64 -15.86 -27.48
N ALA A 754 -45.02 -14.59 -27.54
CA ALA A 754 -46.34 -14.11 -27.17
C ALA A 754 -47.44 -14.87 -27.95
N THR A 755 -48.44 -15.38 -27.23
CA THR A 755 -49.50 -16.20 -27.82
C THR A 755 -50.79 -15.41 -28.08
N ALA A 756 -50.93 -14.23 -27.48
CA ALA A 756 -52.07 -13.35 -27.70
C ALA A 756 -51.99 -12.62 -29.05
N ALA A 757 -53.12 -12.06 -29.49
CA ALA A 757 -53.16 -11.23 -30.69
C ALA A 757 -52.45 -9.90 -30.43
N LEU A 758 -51.30 -9.71 -31.07
CA LEU A 758 -50.47 -8.50 -30.99
C LEU A 758 -50.90 -7.40 -31.98
N ASP A 759 -52.17 -7.38 -32.40
CA ASP A 759 -52.69 -6.25 -33.17
C ASP A 759 -52.97 -5.05 -32.25
N LEU A 760 -52.82 -3.83 -32.77
CA LEU A 760 -52.82 -2.60 -31.99
C LEU A 760 -54.06 -2.44 -31.10
N GLN A 761 -55.27 -2.77 -31.60
CA GLN A 761 -56.52 -2.59 -30.86
C GLN A 761 -56.78 -3.69 -29.84
N SER A 762 -56.35 -4.93 -30.10
CA SER A 762 -56.47 -6.01 -29.11
C SER A 762 -55.45 -5.86 -28.00
N LEU A 763 -54.23 -5.45 -28.33
CA LEU A 763 -53.17 -5.21 -27.36
C LEU A 763 -53.52 -4.04 -26.42
N GLU A 764 -53.99 -2.91 -26.95
CA GLU A 764 -54.43 -1.76 -26.14
C GLU A 764 -55.49 -2.16 -25.11
N ARG A 765 -56.57 -2.83 -25.54
CA ARG A 765 -57.64 -3.27 -24.64
C ARG A 765 -57.14 -4.23 -23.56
N SER A 766 -56.24 -5.13 -23.92
CA SER A 766 -55.69 -6.13 -22.99
C SER A 766 -54.80 -5.47 -21.94
N LEU A 767 -53.92 -4.56 -22.36
CA LEU A 767 -53.04 -3.81 -21.46
C LEU A 767 -53.82 -2.86 -20.55
N THR A 768 -54.78 -2.09 -21.08
CA THR A 768 -55.64 -1.22 -20.26
C THR A 768 -56.42 -2.01 -19.23
N SER A 769 -56.92 -3.20 -19.60
CA SER A 769 -57.60 -4.10 -18.65
C SER A 769 -56.65 -4.61 -17.57
N ALA A 770 -55.42 -5.01 -17.94
CA ALA A 770 -54.42 -5.52 -17.01
C ALA A 770 -53.98 -4.43 -16.01
N LEU A 771 -53.59 -3.24 -16.49
CA LEU A 771 -53.18 -2.13 -15.63
C LEU A 771 -54.30 -1.67 -14.69
N LYS A 772 -55.55 -1.70 -15.15
CA LYS A 772 -56.71 -1.38 -14.31
C LYS A 772 -56.93 -2.38 -13.17
N GLN A 773 -56.58 -3.65 -13.37
CA GLN A 773 -56.64 -4.67 -12.30
C GLN A 773 -55.59 -4.43 -11.22
N GLU A 774 -54.43 -3.89 -11.60
CA GLU A 774 -53.37 -3.41 -10.69
C GLU A 774 -53.70 -2.06 -10.03
N GLY A 775 -54.90 -1.53 -10.30
CA GLY A 775 -55.40 -0.29 -9.71
C GLY A 775 -54.78 0.98 -10.28
N LEU A 776 -54.28 0.95 -11.51
CA LEU A 776 -53.84 2.14 -12.25
C LEU A 776 -55.00 2.69 -13.11
N ILE A 777 -55.14 4.01 -13.12
CA ILE A 777 -56.14 4.72 -13.94
C ILE A 777 -55.44 5.28 -15.17
N VAL A 778 -55.68 4.69 -16.34
CA VAL A 778 -55.16 5.20 -17.61
C VAL A 778 -55.85 6.53 -17.91
N LEU A 779 -55.06 7.61 -17.89
CA LEU A 779 -55.49 8.99 -18.16
C LEU A 779 -55.52 9.28 -19.66
N SER A 780 -54.53 8.77 -20.40
CA SER A 780 -54.46 8.92 -21.85
C SER A 780 -53.74 7.74 -22.50
N THR A 781 -54.04 7.53 -23.79
CA THR A 781 -53.41 6.52 -24.65
C THR A 781 -52.98 7.16 -25.96
N VAL A 782 -51.72 6.98 -26.36
CA VAL A 782 -51.19 7.37 -27.68
C VAL A 782 -50.90 6.11 -28.49
N LEU A 783 -51.39 6.04 -29.73
CA LEU A 783 -51.33 4.84 -30.58
C LEU A 783 -50.72 5.17 -31.94
N SER A 784 -49.89 4.27 -32.49
CA SER A 784 -49.40 4.37 -33.87
C SER A 784 -49.18 3.00 -34.51
N GLU A 785 -49.86 2.74 -35.63
CA GLU A 785 -49.61 1.57 -36.48
C GLU A 785 -48.28 1.70 -37.25
N GLU A 786 -47.94 2.92 -37.68
CA GLU A 786 -46.73 3.18 -38.47
C GLU A 786 -45.45 2.97 -37.66
N ALA A 787 -45.48 3.24 -36.35
CA ALA A 787 -44.36 3.04 -35.42
C ALA A 787 -44.26 1.59 -34.90
N GLY A 788 -44.46 0.59 -35.75
CA GLY A 788 -44.40 -0.83 -35.37
C GLY A 788 -45.40 -1.22 -34.27
N ASN A 789 -46.66 -0.80 -34.41
CA ASN A 789 -47.73 -1.03 -33.43
C ASN A 789 -47.34 -0.60 -32.01
N SER A 790 -46.93 0.66 -31.86
CA SER A 790 -46.54 1.25 -30.57
C SER A 790 -47.74 1.82 -29.82
N ILE A 791 -47.78 1.57 -28.51
CA ILE A 791 -48.81 2.04 -27.57
C ILE A 791 -48.11 2.72 -26.40
N VAL A 792 -48.55 3.93 -26.04
CA VAL A 792 -48.11 4.61 -24.81
C VAL A 792 -49.32 4.87 -23.93
N LEU A 793 -49.38 4.19 -22.79
CA LEU A 793 -50.42 4.31 -21.77
C LEU A 793 -49.88 5.18 -20.64
N ILE A 794 -50.58 6.28 -20.32
CA ILE A 794 -50.12 7.25 -19.32
C ILE A 794 -51.11 7.28 -18.16
N PHE A 795 -50.59 7.30 -16.94
CA PHE A 795 -51.34 7.31 -15.69
C PHE A 795 -50.63 8.22 -14.67
N ALA A 796 -51.32 8.55 -13.57
CA ALA A 796 -50.80 9.52 -12.58
C ALA A 796 -49.43 9.10 -12.01
N GLU A 797 -49.23 7.79 -11.85
CA GLU A 797 -48.02 7.23 -11.25
C GLU A 797 -46.86 6.99 -12.23
N GLY A 798 -47.10 7.04 -13.55
CA GLY A 798 -46.11 6.57 -14.53
C GLY A 798 -46.63 6.46 -15.98
N TYR A 799 -45.86 5.77 -16.81
CA TYR A 799 -46.28 5.35 -18.14
C TYR A 799 -45.84 3.92 -18.47
N VAL A 800 -46.57 3.29 -19.40
CA VAL A 800 -46.16 2.04 -20.05
C VAL A 800 -46.07 2.26 -21.55
N VAL A 801 -44.91 1.99 -22.14
CA VAL A 801 -44.75 1.86 -23.60
C VAL A 801 -44.79 0.40 -23.96
N ALA A 802 -45.58 0.01 -24.96
CA ALA A 802 -45.59 -1.32 -25.54
C ALA A 802 -45.29 -1.23 -27.04
N ARG A 803 -44.33 -2.03 -27.51
CA ARG A 803 -43.94 -2.14 -28.92
C ARG A 803 -44.10 -3.57 -29.36
N SER A 804 -44.94 -3.83 -30.36
CA SER A 804 -45.28 -5.19 -30.76
C SER A 804 -44.80 -5.54 -32.15
N MET A 805 -44.01 -6.62 -32.25
CA MET A 805 -43.49 -7.15 -33.52
C MET A 805 -44.13 -8.50 -33.78
N SER A 806 -45.32 -8.48 -34.40
CA SER A 806 -46.13 -9.69 -34.59
C SER A 806 -45.44 -10.79 -35.42
N GLN A 807 -44.48 -10.42 -36.28
CA GLN A 807 -43.70 -11.38 -37.10
C GLN A 807 -42.78 -12.28 -36.25
N ASP A 808 -42.34 -11.78 -35.10
CA ASP A 808 -41.40 -12.44 -34.19
C ASP A 808 -42.09 -12.97 -32.93
N ALA A 809 -43.42 -12.84 -32.84
CA ALA A 809 -44.19 -13.11 -31.62
C ALA A 809 -43.57 -12.42 -30.39
N TYR A 810 -43.14 -11.18 -30.56
CA TYR A 810 -42.35 -10.42 -29.58
C TYR A 810 -43.06 -9.13 -29.19
N CYS A 811 -43.02 -8.79 -27.91
CA CYS A 811 -43.53 -7.54 -27.36
C CYS A 811 -42.54 -6.95 -26.35
N ALA A 812 -42.10 -5.73 -26.60
CA ALA A 812 -41.19 -4.97 -25.77
C ALA A 812 -42.00 -4.01 -24.89
N PHE A 813 -41.70 -3.95 -23.59
CA PHE A 813 -42.30 -2.97 -22.68
C PHE A 813 -41.26 -2.06 -22.02
N ASP A 814 -41.66 -0.81 -21.81
CA ASP A 814 -41.03 0.14 -20.89
C ASP A 814 -42.03 0.47 -19.80
N ILE A 815 -41.72 0.20 -18.55
CA ILE A 815 -42.58 0.50 -17.41
C ILE A 815 -41.87 1.56 -16.56
N GLN A 816 -42.20 2.83 -16.77
CA GLN A 816 -41.66 3.94 -15.99
C GLN A 816 -42.61 4.29 -14.85
N LEU A 817 -42.11 4.26 -13.62
CA LEU A 817 -42.84 4.74 -12.43
C LEU A 817 -42.06 5.86 -11.74
N TRP A 818 -42.78 6.89 -11.29
CA TRP A 818 -42.26 7.95 -10.41
C TRP A 818 -43.01 8.03 -9.08
N SER A 819 -43.98 7.14 -8.87
CA SER A 819 -44.66 6.91 -7.60
C SER A 819 -45.27 5.50 -7.58
N SER A 820 -45.66 5.02 -6.40
CA SER A 820 -46.16 3.64 -6.19
C SER A 820 -45.18 2.57 -6.72
N PHE A 821 -43.90 2.71 -6.38
CA PHE A 821 -42.80 1.83 -6.83
C PHE A 821 -43.03 0.36 -6.48
N GLU A 822 -43.74 0.06 -5.39
CA GLU A 822 -44.10 -1.29 -4.95
C GLU A 822 -44.95 -2.07 -5.96
N LYS A 823 -45.59 -1.37 -6.91
CA LYS A 823 -46.41 -1.99 -7.95
C LYS A 823 -45.62 -2.47 -9.17
N GLN A 824 -44.33 -2.15 -9.27
CA GLN A 824 -43.57 -2.37 -10.50
C GLN A 824 -43.58 -3.85 -10.95
N ASP A 825 -43.37 -4.78 -10.02
CA ASP A 825 -43.39 -6.21 -10.32
C ASP A 825 -44.78 -6.77 -10.61
N SER A 826 -45.82 -6.24 -9.96
CA SER A 826 -47.19 -6.68 -10.24
C SER A 826 -47.62 -6.21 -11.64
N ILE A 827 -47.25 -4.99 -12.03
CA ILE A 827 -47.43 -4.46 -13.37
C ILE A 827 -46.66 -5.30 -14.39
N ARG A 828 -45.39 -5.62 -14.13
CA ARG A 828 -44.58 -6.51 -14.99
C ARG A 828 -45.30 -7.82 -15.26
N LYS A 829 -45.74 -8.52 -14.21
CA LYS A 829 -46.48 -9.78 -14.33
C LYS A 829 -47.78 -9.60 -15.11
N ALA A 830 -48.52 -8.51 -14.86
CA ALA A 830 -49.78 -8.23 -15.53
C ALA A 830 -49.60 -7.97 -17.04
N VAL A 831 -48.56 -7.23 -17.46
CA VAL A 831 -48.31 -6.98 -18.90
C VAL A 831 -47.78 -8.21 -19.63
N ILE A 832 -46.98 -9.05 -18.97
CA ILE A 832 -46.54 -10.36 -19.50
C ILE A 832 -47.75 -11.28 -19.71
N ALA A 833 -48.65 -11.35 -18.72
CA ALA A 833 -49.88 -12.12 -18.81
C ALA A 833 -50.80 -11.61 -19.93
N ALA A 834 -50.88 -10.29 -20.12
CA ALA A 834 -51.71 -9.64 -21.14
C ALA A 834 -51.36 -10.05 -22.58
N VAL A 835 -50.10 -10.42 -22.84
CA VAL A 835 -49.64 -10.92 -24.15
C VAL A 835 -49.63 -12.45 -24.27
N GLY A 836 -50.18 -13.16 -23.27
CA GLY A 836 -50.36 -14.61 -23.30
C GLY A 836 -49.08 -15.41 -23.04
N SER A 837 -48.14 -14.83 -22.29
CA SER A 837 -46.83 -15.44 -22.01
C SER A 837 -46.81 -16.33 -20.74
N ASP A 838 -47.95 -16.53 -20.07
CA ASP A 838 -48.04 -17.44 -18.90
C ASP A 838 -48.08 -18.94 -19.28
N SER A 839 -47.79 -19.27 -20.54
CA SER A 839 -47.93 -20.60 -21.11
C SER A 839 -46.58 -21.32 -21.27
N VAL A 840 -46.61 -22.65 -21.21
CA VAL A 840 -45.40 -23.50 -21.31
C VAL A 840 -44.64 -23.21 -22.61
N GLY A 841 -43.45 -22.61 -22.51
CA GLY A 841 -42.55 -22.34 -23.64
C GLY A 841 -42.30 -20.86 -23.93
N ALA A 842 -43.04 -19.94 -23.30
CA ALA A 842 -42.80 -18.50 -23.40
C ALA A 842 -41.70 -18.05 -22.41
N SER A 843 -40.90 -17.05 -22.80
CA SER A 843 -39.80 -16.52 -21.98
C SER A 843 -39.89 -15.00 -21.90
N SER A 844 -39.56 -14.46 -20.75
CA SER A 844 -39.46 -13.01 -20.54
C SER A 844 -38.15 -12.67 -19.85
N SER A 845 -37.56 -11.54 -20.19
CA SER A 845 -36.44 -10.97 -19.45
C SER A 845 -36.76 -9.57 -18.95
N ALA A 846 -36.19 -9.17 -17.82
CA ALA A 846 -36.39 -7.84 -17.26
C ALA A 846 -35.18 -7.34 -16.46
N TYR A 847 -35.01 -6.02 -16.47
CA TYR A 847 -34.07 -5.30 -15.60
C TYR A 847 -34.58 -3.88 -15.37
N ARG A 848 -34.06 -3.22 -14.32
CA ARG A 848 -34.43 -1.85 -13.95
C ARG A 848 -33.29 -0.90 -14.28
N ILE A 849 -33.64 0.34 -14.60
CA ILE A 849 -32.73 1.46 -14.76
C ILE A 849 -33.24 2.55 -13.82
N VAL A 850 -32.36 3.06 -12.98
CA VAL A 850 -32.63 4.22 -12.13
C VAL A 850 -32.82 5.43 -13.03
N SER A 851 -33.98 6.07 -12.97
CA SER A 851 -34.35 7.23 -13.79
C SER A 851 -34.83 8.39 -12.93
N GLY A 852 -35.11 9.52 -13.56
CA GLY A 852 -35.83 10.63 -12.95
C GLY A 852 -37.33 10.38 -12.84
N GLY A 853 -37.95 11.10 -11.93
CA GLY A 853 -39.38 11.07 -11.66
C GLY A 853 -40.02 12.44 -11.69
N MET A 854 -41.18 12.56 -11.03
CA MET A 854 -42.02 13.74 -11.07
C MET A 854 -42.11 14.41 -9.70
N PHE A 855 -41.84 15.70 -9.63
CA PHE A 855 -42.15 16.45 -8.42
C PHE A 855 -43.67 16.68 -8.29
N GLY A 856 -44.16 16.77 -7.06
CA GLY A 856 -45.58 17.03 -6.79
C GLY A 856 -46.50 15.83 -7.07
N ALA A 857 -45.96 14.63 -7.27
CA ALA A 857 -46.74 13.41 -7.45
C ALA A 857 -47.62 13.13 -6.22
N GLU A 858 -48.91 12.84 -6.38
CA GLU A 858 -49.90 12.80 -5.27
C GLU A 858 -49.48 11.91 -4.07
N LYS A 859 -48.77 10.81 -4.34
CA LYS A 859 -48.34 9.80 -3.36
C LYS A 859 -46.89 9.92 -2.90
N TRP A 860 -46.15 10.97 -3.28
CA TRP A 860 -44.70 11.05 -2.96
C TRP A 860 -44.39 10.90 -1.45
N LYS A 861 -45.28 11.38 -0.58
CA LYS A 861 -45.13 11.26 0.89
C LYS A 861 -45.30 9.84 1.41
N SER A 862 -46.18 9.03 0.80
CA SER A 862 -46.31 7.63 1.18
C SER A 862 -45.13 6.83 0.65
N ASP A 863 -44.69 7.13 -0.57
CA ASP A 863 -43.60 6.43 -1.22
C ASP A 863 -42.28 6.65 -0.48
N ALA A 864 -42.01 7.87 -0.03
CA ALA A 864 -40.86 8.21 0.83
C ALA A 864 -40.82 7.45 2.17
N LYS A 865 -41.92 6.78 2.58
CA LYS A 865 -41.97 5.93 3.78
C LYS A 865 -41.81 4.43 3.47
N SER A 866 -41.92 4.03 2.20
CA SER A 866 -41.86 2.64 1.75
C SER A 866 -40.60 2.29 0.96
N ILE A 867 -39.73 3.26 0.70
CA ILE A 867 -38.45 3.08 0.01
C ILE A 867 -37.31 3.71 0.82
N GLY A 868 -36.09 3.24 0.57
CA GLY A 868 -34.87 3.85 1.09
C GLY A 868 -34.49 3.43 2.50
N PRO A 869 -33.23 3.72 2.91
CA PRO A 869 -32.76 3.41 4.25
C PRO A 869 -33.43 4.34 5.28
N HIS A 870 -33.77 3.78 6.45
CA HIS A 870 -34.25 4.54 7.61
C HIS A 870 -33.36 4.25 8.81
N MET A 871 -33.02 5.27 9.61
CA MET A 871 -32.12 5.14 10.77
C MET A 871 -32.57 4.06 11.77
N ASN A 872 -33.87 3.84 11.94
CA ASN A 872 -34.40 2.81 12.84
C ASN A 872 -34.09 1.36 12.40
N ASN A 873 -33.61 1.15 11.17
CA ASN A 873 -33.16 -0.17 10.73
C ASN A 873 -31.83 -0.58 11.42
N LEU A 874 -31.12 0.35 12.08
CA LEU A 874 -29.86 0.13 12.80
C LEU A 874 -30.04 -0.42 14.23
N CYS A 875 -31.22 -0.91 14.61
CA CYS A 875 -31.52 -1.20 16.01
C CYS A 875 -31.16 -2.65 16.41
N LEU A 876 -30.11 -2.83 17.22
CA LEU A 876 -29.84 -4.07 17.96
C LEU A 876 -29.90 -3.84 19.48
N ASP A 877 -30.32 -4.86 20.24
CA ASP A 877 -30.36 -4.78 21.69
C ASP A 877 -28.94 -4.61 22.28
N PRO A 878 -28.70 -3.65 23.20
CA PRO A 878 -27.41 -3.49 23.84
C PRO A 878 -27.10 -4.69 24.74
N VAL A 879 -25.87 -5.22 24.64
CA VAL A 879 -25.38 -6.36 25.45
C VAL A 879 -24.65 -5.88 26.71
N GLU A 880 -24.74 -6.69 27.78
CA GLU A 880 -24.25 -6.45 29.14
C GLU A 880 -22.77 -6.01 29.24
N GLN A 881 -22.53 -5.12 30.22
CA GLN A 881 -21.23 -4.54 30.58
C GLN A 881 -20.17 -5.56 31.02
N ILE A 882 -18.92 -5.20 30.77
CA ILE A 882 -17.69 -5.87 31.22
C ILE A 882 -17.72 -6.05 32.75
N ARG A 883 -17.52 -7.29 33.20
CA ARG A 883 -17.61 -7.71 34.60
C ARG A 883 -16.26 -7.52 35.32
N ASN A 884 -16.19 -6.56 36.24
CA ASN A 884 -14.97 -6.17 36.97
C ASN A 884 -14.92 -6.72 38.41
N ILE A 885 -14.77 -8.04 38.57
CA ILE A 885 -14.43 -8.65 39.89
C ILE A 885 -13.13 -9.46 39.71
N PRO A 886 -12.21 -9.50 40.69
CA PRO A 886 -10.96 -10.26 40.59
C PRO A 886 -11.19 -11.76 40.33
N ILE A 887 -10.35 -12.35 39.48
CA ILE A 887 -10.42 -13.75 39.07
C ILE A 887 -9.78 -14.70 40.10
N ASP A 888 -10.21 -15.97 40.10
CA ASP A 888 -9.61 -17.05 40.89
C ASP A 888 -8.19 -17.38 40.36
N ASP A 889 -7.19 -17.43 41.25
CA ASP A 889 -5.79 -17.80 40.94
C ASP A 889 -5.68 -19.12 40.16
N LYS A 890 -6.61 -20.06 40.38
CA LYS A 890 -6.66 -21.35 39.68
C LYS A 890 -6.94 -21.20 38.17
N ILE A 891 -7.72 -20.20 37.78
CA ILE A 891 -8.03 -19.91 36.38
C ILE A 891 -6.76 -19.39 35.69
N VAL A 892 -6.02 -18.49 36.34
CA VAL A 892 -4.74 -17.96 35.81
C VAL A 892 -3.74 -19.09 35.62
N GLU A 893 -3.58 -20.01 36.59
CA GLU A 893 -2.70 -21.17 36.46
C GLU A 893 -3.11 -22.07 35.28
N THR A 894 -4.40 -22.33 35.12
CA THR A 894 -4.90 -23.20 34.05
C THR A 894 -4.70 -22.57 32.68
N VAL A 895 -5.10 -21.32 32.49
CA VAL A 895 -4.97 -20.58 31.23
C VAL A 895 -3.49 -20.44 30.83
N LEU A 896 -2.61 -20.10 31.77
CA LEU A 896 -1.18 -19.96 31.50
C LEU A 896 -0.52 -21.29 31.13
N ASN A 897 -0.97 -22.40 31.71
CA ASN A 897 -0.47 -23.73 31.36
C ASN A 897 -0.92 -24.13 29.95
N GLU A 898 -2.19 -23.93 29.61
CA GLU A 898 -2.72 -24.26 28.29
C GLU A 898 -2.11 -23.35 27.21
N SER A 899 -1.77 -22.08 27.51
CA SER A 899 -1.19 -21.18 26.51
C SER A 899 0.20 -21.61 26.02
N MET A 900 0.89 -22.48 26.77
CA MET A 900 2.13 -23.12 26.30
C MET A 900 1.91 -24.07 25.12
N SER A 901 0.67 -24.46 24.80
CA SER A 901 0.38 -25.22 23.58
C SER A 901 0.55 -24.41 22.30
N LEU A 902 0.63 -23.07 22.39
CA LEU A 902 0.93 -22.20 21.26
C LEU A 902 2.40 -22.33 20.81
N VAL A 903 3.28 -22.83 21.68
CA VAL A 903 4.65 -23.18 21.32
C VAL A 903 4.71 -24.64 20.85
N GLN A 904 4.99 -24.82 19.55
CA GLN A 904 4.96 -26.14 18.92
C GLN A 904 6.18 -27.02 19.26
N ASP A 905 7.29 -26.41 19.73
CA ASP A 905 8.50 -27.11 20.13
C ASP A 905 8.26 -28.20 21.19
N GLU A 906 9.05 -29.27 21.12
CA GLU A 906 9.07 -30.33 22.13
C GLU A 906 9.76 -29.90 23.43
N SER A 907 10.74 -28.99 23.34
CA SER A 907 11.50 -28.47 24.47
C SER A 907 12.03 -27.06 24.18
N PHE A 908 11.83 -26.11 25.09
CA PHE A 908 12.24 -24.72 24.87
C PHE A 908 12.54 -23.94 26.17
N ILE A 909 13.10 -22.74 26.02
CA ILE A 909 13.49 -21.84 27.12
C ILE A 909 12.57 -20.63 27.15
N ILE A 910 12.15 -20.25 28.34
CA ILE A 910 11.20 -19.15 28.57
C ILE A 910 11.82 -18.07 29.46
N GLY A 911 11.59 -16.81 29.11
CA GLY A 911 11.88 -15.66 29.95
C GLY A 911 10.62 -15.27 30.73
N VAL A 912 10.72 -15.05 32.04
CA VAL A 912 9.58 -14.56 32.83
C VAL A 912 9.97 -13.26 33.50
N LEU A 913 9.29 -12.17 33.13
CA LEU A 913 9.44 -10.89 33.79
C LEU A 913 8.62 -10.90 35.09
N CYS A 914 9.31 -10.75 36.21
CA CYS A 914 8.74 -10.84 37.55
C CYS A 914 8.82 -9.49 38.28
N GLY A 915 8.08 -9.38 39.38
CA GLY A 915 8.14 -8.24 40.30
C GLY A 915 9.47 -8.09 41.04
N GLN A 916 9.43 -7.45 42.22
CA GLN A 916 10.64 -7.19 42.99
C GLN A 916 11.32 -8.48 43.46
N SER A 917 12.65 -8.47 43.48
CA SER A 917 13.46 -9.58 43.98
C SER A 917 13.05 -9.95 45.41
N GLY A 918 12.54 -11.18 45.60
CA GLY A 918 12.02 -11.69 46.87
C GLY A 918 10.49 -11.80 46.97
N GLN A 919 9.74 -11.24 46.02
CA GLN A 919 8.31 -11.55 45.85
C GLN A 919 8.12 -12.87 45.08
N ALA A 920 7.01 -13.57 45.35
CA ALA A 920 6.67 -14.78 44.61
C ALA A 920 6.33 -14.42 43.16
N CYS A 921 7.00 -15.05 42.20
CA CYS A 921 6.69 -14.90 40.78
C CYS A 921 5.82 -16.08 40.36
N LYS A 922 4.50 -15.90 40.45
CA LYS A 922 3.51 -16.98 40.26
C LYS A 922 3.68 -17.64 38.90
N SER A 923 3.84 -16.84 37.84
CA SER A 923 4.01 -17.34 36.47
C SER A 923 5.24 -18.23 36.34
N ALA A 924 6.38 -17.82 36.92
CA ALA A 924 7.60 -18.63 36.89
C ALA A 924 7.48 -19.93 37.70
N GLU A 925 6.74 -19.93 38.80
CA GLU A 925 6.49 -21.14 39.60
C GLU A 925 5.58 -22.14 38.90
N ILE A 926 4.60 -21.66 38.14
CA ILE A 926 3.69 -22.46 37.30
C ILE A 926 4.49 -23.09 36.16
N LEU A 927 5.24 -22.28 35.41
CA LEU A 927 5.96 -22.69 34.20
C LEU A 927 7.13 -23.66 34.50
N LYS A 928 7.74 -23.60 35.69
CA LYS A 928 8.77 -24.56 36.12
C LYS A 928 8.26 -26.00 36.25
N LYS A 929 6.94 -26.22 36.33
CA LYS A 929 6.32 -27.55 36.45
C LYS A 929 6.00 -28.18 35.09
N GLN A 930 6.19 -27.47 33.99
CA GLN A 930 5.85 -27.92 32.64
C GLN A 930 6.98 -28.77 32.03
N ASP A 931 6.63 -29.94 31.49
CA ASP A 931 7.60 -30.89 30.93
C ASP A 931 8.30 -30.37 29.67
N LYS A 932 7.65 -29.49 28.90
CA LYS A 932 8.21 -28.87 27.68
C LYS A 932 9.23 -27.75 27.97
N ILE A 933 9.30 -27.25 29.20
CA ILE A 933 10.14 -26.08 29.53
C ILE A 933 11.46 -26.55 30.11
N GLU A 934 12.53 -26.43 29.32
CA GLU A 934 13.88 -26.82 29.74
C GLU A 934 14.40 -25.91 30.87
N GLU A 935 14.15 -24.61 30.74
CA GLU A 935 14.67 -23.60 31.65
C GLU A 935 13.77 -22.36 31.70
N VAL A 936 13.55 -21.85 32.92
CA VAL A 936 12.83 -20.59 33.19
C VAL A 936 13.83 -19.52 33.60
N VAL A 937 14.16 -18.59 32.70
CA VAL A 937 15.02 -17.43 32.97
C VAL A 937 14.19 -16.35 33.65
N THR A 938 14.40 -16.17 34.96
CA THR A 938 13.65 -15.20 35.77
C THR A 938 14.29 -13.81 35.67
N LEU A 939 13.56 -12.86 35.10
CA LEU A 939 13.96 -11.45 34.97
C LEU A 939 13.29 -10.65 36.09
N ALA A 940 13.94 -10.56 37.25
CA ALA A 940 13.39 -9.83 38.39
C ALA A 940 13.64 -8.32 38.26
N THR A 941 12.74 -7.50 38.82
CA THR A 941 12.96 -6.06 38.93
C THR A 941 14.23 -5.78 39.74
N CYS A 942 15.13 -4.94 39.21
CA CYS A 942 16.41 -4.63 39.84
C CYS A 942 16.24 -4.02 41.24
N LEU A 943 17.12 -4.39 42.18
CA LEU A 943 17.01 -4.02 43.60
C LEU A 943 16.97 -2.51 43.86
N ASN A 944 17.60 -1.71 43.00
CA ASN A 944 17.68 -0.25 43.12
C ASN A 944 16.56 0.49 42.36
N LEU A 945 15.63 -0.24 41.71
CA LEU A 945 14.55 0.34 40.91
C LEU A 945 13.25 0.33 41.71
N ALA A 946 12.93 1.44 42.38
CA ALA A 946 11.63 1.58 43.06
C ALA A 946 10.49 1.84 42.05
N PRO A 947 9.23 1.48 42.36
CA PRO A 947 8.09 1.92 41.54
C PRO A 947 8.06 3.45 41.42
N GLY A 948 7.95 3.98 40.20
CA GLY A 948 8.00 5.42 39.96
C GLY A 948 9.42 6.01 39.92
N ALA A 949 10.47 5.18 39.93
CA ALA A 949 11.86 5.63 39.82
C ALA A 949 12.12 6.44 38.55
N GLU A 950 11.34 6.22 37.48
CA GLU A 950 11.38 7.00 36.25
C GLU A 950 11.12 8.51 36.47
N PHE A 951 10.45 8.89 37.57
CA PHE A 951 10.17 10.28 37.94
C PHE A 951 11.16 10.85 38.97
N ALA A 952 12.15 10.06 39.40
CA ALA A 952 13.18 10.49 40.34
C ALA A 952 14.29 11.29 39.63
N ALA A 953 14.94 12.20 40.36
CA ALA A 953 16.03 13.03 39.83
C ALA A 953 17.24 12.20 39.33
N ASP A 954 17.44 10.99 39.87
CA ASP A 954 18.45 10.00 39.45
C ASP A 954 17.85 8.79 38.70
N GLY A 955 16.58 8.86 38.32
CA GLY A 955 15.83 7.76 37.70
C GLY A 955 16.49 7.16 36.47
N LEU A 956 16.98 8.02 35.56
CA LEU A 956 17.68 7.57 34.35
C LEU A 956 18.92 6.72 34.69
N ALA A 957 19.72 7.14 35.66
CA ALA A 957 20.93 6.40 36.06
C ALA A 957 20.59 5.05 36.72
N GLN A 958 19.49 4.99 37.47
CA GLN A 958 18.99 3.75 38.05
C GLN A 958 18.51 2.77 36.95
N MET A 959 17.77 3.26 35.96
CA MET A 959 17.32 2.47 34.81
C MET A 959 18.49 1.95 33.97
N GLU A 960 19.48 2.80 33.65
CA GLU A 960 20.70 2.40 32.92
C GLU A 960 21.51 1.33 33.68
N THR A 961 21.62 1.47 35.00
CA THR A 961 22.31 0.48 35.84
C THR A 961 21.58 -0.86 35.79
N CYS A 962 20.25 -0.82 35.89
CA CYS A 962 19.41 -2.01 35.78
C CYS A 962 19.52 -2.66 34.40
N GLU A 963 19.53 -1.87 33.32
CA GLU A 963 19.73 -2.36 31.96
C GLU A 963 21.04 -3.15 31.82
N LYS A 964 22.16 -2.64 32.37
CA LYS A 964 23.45 -3.35 32.40
C LYS A 964 23.38 -4.67 33.17
N GLU A 965 22.62 -4.73 34.26
CA GLU A 965 22.44 -5.95 35.05
C GLU A 965 21.62 -7.00 34.28
N VAL A 966 20.52 -6.58 33.63
CA VAL A 966 19.69 -7.45 32.79
C VAL A 966 20.48 -7.97 31.59
N TRP A 967 21.25 -7.12 30.92
CA TRP A 967 22.11 -7.50 29.81
C TRP A 967 23.11 -8.59 30.21
N LYS A 968 23.75 -8.46 31.39
CA LYS A 968 24.67 -9.47 31.93
C LYS A 968 23.96 -10.78 32.23
N LEU A 969 22.76 -10.72 32.80
CA LEU A 969 21.93 -11.89 33.09
C LEU A 969 21.56 -12.64 31.81
N LEU A 970 21.08 -11.94 30.78
CA LEU A 970 20.74 -12.54 29.48
C LEU A 970 21.99 -13.13 28.80
N SER A 971 23.12 -12.41 28.80
CA SER A 971 24.37 -12.91 28.22
C SER A 971 24.88 -14.18 28.89
N GLY A 972 24.88 -14.22 30.23
CA GLY A 972 25.30 -15.39 30.99
C GLY A 972 24.33 -16.56 30.87
N SER A 973 23.03 -16.28 30.81
CA SER A 973 21.99 -17.30 30.75
C SER A 973 21.77 -17.84 29.34
N LEU A 974 21.94 -17.05 28.28
CA LEU A 974 21.57 -17.43 26.93
C LEU A 974 22.79 -17.54 26.02
N SER A 975 23.50 -16.42 25.81
CA SER A 975 24.60 -16.34 24.84
C SER A 975 25.76 -17.28 25.15
N ALA A 976 26.18 -17.39 26.41
CA ALA A 976 27.25 -18.30 26.80
C ALA A 976 26.93 -19.79 26.52
N ARG A 977 25.65 -20.12 26.32
CA ARG A 977 25.14 -21.48 26.07
C ARG A 977 24.59 -21.68 24.67
N GLY A 978 24.65 -20.67 23.78
CA GLY A 978 24.07 -20.72 22.43
C GLY A 978 22.55 -20.90 22.43
N LYS A 979 21.88 -20.47 23.51
CA LYS A 979 20.44 -20.65 23.74
C LYS A 979 19.68 -19.36 23.46
N LYS A 980 18.39 -19.47 23.10
CA LYS A 980 17.48 -18.34 22.82
C LYS A 980 16.16 -18.54 23.56
N LEU A 981 15.46 -17.45 23.85
CA LEU A 981 14.11 -17.46 24.40
C LEU A 981 13.11 -17.75 23.28
N ARG A 982 12.31 -18.81 23.48
CA ARG A 982 11.18 -19.18 22.61
C ARG A 982 9.87 -18.55 23.06
N ALA A 983 9.82 -18.13 24.32
CA ALA A 983 8.69 -17.41 24.89
C ALA A 983 9.10 -16.39 25.96
N ILE A 984 8.30 -15.34 26.13
CA ILE A 984 8.41 -14.34 27.18
C ILE A 984 7.04 -14.20 27.87
N VAL A 985 7.01 -14.27 29.20
CA VAL A 985 5.79 -14.10 30.00
C VAL A 985 5.95 -12.93 30.95
N ILE A 986 4.98 -12.02 30.96
CA ILE A 986 4.94 -10.89 31.89
C ILE A 986 4.04 -11.25 33.06
N ASP A 987 4.62 -11.50 34.24
CA ASP A 987 3.87 -11.82 35.45
C ASP A 987 3.05 -10.63 35.94
N GLU A 988 1.94 -10.89 36.63
CA GLU A 988 1.11 -9.86 37.26
C GLU A 988 1.94 -8.93 38.16
N GLY A 989 2.96 -9.43 38.86
CA GLY A 989 3.81 -8.61 39.72
C GLY A 989 4.83 -7.72 38.99
N ALA A 990 4.98 -7.82 37.67
CA ALA A 990 5.94 -7.04 36.90
C ALA A 990 5.60 -5.53 36.88
N SER A 991 6.63 -4.68 36.93
CA SER A 991 6.46 -3.22 36.85
C SER A 991 6.64 -2.71 35.40
N SER A 992 5.90 -1.66 35.05
CA SER A 992 6.03 -0.97 33.75
C SER A 992 7.47 -0.45 33.54
N THR A 993 8.12 0.09 34.58
CA THR A 993 9.51 0.57 34.51
C THR A 993 10.48 -0.52 34.07
N MET A 994 10.32 -1.75 34.59
CA MET A 994 11.17 -2.88 34.21
C MET A 994 10.85 -3.38 32.79
N ALA A 995 9.58 -3.34 32.39
CA ALA A 995 9.16 -3.66 31.02
C ALA A 995 9.76 -2.68 30.00
N ARG A 996 9.82 -1.37 30.31
CA ARG A 996 10.48 -0.34 29.48
C ARG A 996 11.96 -0.66 29.24
N ILE A 997 12.67 -1.08 30.30
CA ILE A 997 14.09 -1.48 30.21
C ILE A 997 14.22 -2.72 29.32
N LEU A 998 13.39 -3.74 29.54
CA LEU A 998 13.43 -4.98 28.78
C LEU A 998 13.13 -4.75 27.29
N PHE A 999 12.13 -3.91 27.00
CA PHE A 999 11.78 -3.52 25.63
C PHE A 999 12.95 -2.80 24.96
N ARG A 1000 13.58 -1.84 25.64
CA ARG A 1000 14.74 -1.11 25.10
C ARG A 1000 15.90 -2.03 24.71
N ILE A 1001 16.14 -3.07 25.51
CA ILE A 1001 17.15 -4.09 25.22
C ILE A 1001 16.81 -4.86 23.95
N PHE A 1002 15.58 -5.39 23.85
CA PHE A 1002 15.18 -6.21 22.70
C PHE A 1002 14.90 -5.41 21.42
N ARG A 1003 14.61 -4.11 21.53
CA ARG A 1003 14.45 -3.23 20.38
C ARG A 1003 15.72 -3.08 19.53
N SER A 1004 16.91 -3.37 20.08
CA SER A 1004 18.11 -3.53 19.26
C SER A 1004 18.02 -4.82 18.46
N SER A 1005 18.03 -4.72 17.13
CA SER A 1005 17.93 -5.89 16.22
C SER A 1005 18.99 -6.95 16.50
N ARG A 1006 20.18 -6.52 16.95
CA ARG A 1006 21.27 -7.41 17.34
C ARG A 1006 20.97 -8.17 18.62
N ASN A 1007 20.43 -7.50 19.64
CA ASN A 1007 20.03 -8.14 20.89
C ASN A 1007 18.81 -9.06 20.71
N ALA A 1008 17.83 -8.66 19.90
CA ALA A 1008 16.73 -9.54 19.49
C ALA A 1008 17.27 -10.81 18.83
N LYS A 1009 18.10 -10.70 17.78
CA LYS A 1009 18.71 -11.86 17.12
C LYS A 1009 19.57 -12.71 18.06
N ARG A 1010 20.23 -12.08 19.05
CA ARG A 1010 21.11 -12.75 20.01
C ARG A 1010 20.34 -13.59 21.04
N TRP A 1011 19.18 -13.13 21.49
CA TRP A 1011 18.48 -13.73 22.63
C TRP A 1011 17.07 -14.22 22.35
N LEU A 1012 16.43 -13.79 21.26
CA LEU A 1012 15.10 -14.21 20.86
C LEU A 1012 15.19 -15.20 19.70
N ALA A 1013 14.34 -16.21 19.73
CA ALA A 1013 14.06 -17.06 18.57
C ALA A 1013 13.30 -16.24 17.51
N GLU A 1014 13.40 -16.65 16.25
CA GLU A 1014 12.65 -16.02 15.15
C GLU A 1014 11.16 -16.34 15.27
N ASP A 1015 10.86 -17.54 15.75
CA ASP A 1015 9.54 -17.95 16.19
C ASP A 1015 9.43 -17.72 17.71
N ILE A 1016 8.61 -16.78 18.17
CA ILE A 1016 8.53 -16.43 19.60
C ILE A 1016 7.09 -16.18 20.04
N LEU A 1017 6.78 -16.58 21.28
CA LEU A 1017 5.52 -16.28 21.95
C LEU A 1017 5.75 -15.29 23.10
N VAL A 1018 5.20 -14.09 23.00
CA VAL A 1018 5.21 -13.10 24.09
C VAL A 1018 3.80 -12.98 24.65
N GLN A 1019 3.62 -13.10 25.97
CA GLN A 1019 2.28 -13.02 26.56
C GLN A 1019 2.26 -12.30 27.91
N ALA A 1020 1.14 -11.66 28.20
CA ALA A 1020 0.89 -10.94 29.44
C ALA A 1020 -0.53 -11.23 29.97
N PRO A 1021 -0.70 -12.11 30.98
CA PRO A 1021 -1.95 -12.18 31.74
C PRO A 1021 -2.16 -10.87 32.51
N THR A 1022 -3.35 -10.29 32.38
CA THR A 1022 -3.74 -9.01 32.98
C THR A 1022 -5.07 -9.18 33.70
N VAL A 1023 -5.05 -8.99 35.03
CA VAL A 1023 -6.24 -9.03 35.90
C VAL A 1023 -6.81 -7.62 36.10
N ASP A 1024 -5.94 -6.62 36.27
CA ASP A 1024 -6.35 -5.22 36.33
C ASP A 1024 -6.38 -4.61 34.92
N HIS A 1025 -7.57 -4.49 34.35
CA HIS A 1025 -7.75 -3.92 33.02
C HIS A 1025 -7.41 -2.42 32.91
N SER A 1026 -7.16 -1.72 34.02
CA SER A 1026 -6.65 -0.34 33.98
C SER A 1026 -5.17 -0.24 33.59
N GLU A 1027 -4.42 -1.34 33.69
CA GLU A 1027 -3.01 -1.40 33.28
C GLU A 1027 -2.87 -1.67 31.77
N SER A 1028 -3.06 -0.63 30.94
CA SER A 1028 -2.96 -0.75 29.48
C SER A 1028 -1.55 -1.08 28.96
N TRP A 1029 -0.50 -0.68 29.70
CA TRP A 1029 0.91 -0.84 29.30
C TRP A 1029 1.30 -2.29 28.97
N ARG A 1030 0.63 -3.28 29.57
CA ARG A 1030 0.89 -4.72 29.29
C ARG A 1030 0.48 -5.12 27.89
N SER A 1031 -0.70 -4.71 27.45
CA SER A 1031 -1.15 -4.91 26.06
C SER A 1031 -0.21 -4.19 25.11
N VAL A 1032 0.16 -2.94 25.43
CA VAL A 1032 1.08 -2.13 24.62
C VAL A 1032 2.43 -2.82 24.48
N PHE A 1033 3.06 -3.23 25.59
CA PHE A 1033 4.34 -3.95 25.58
C PHE A 1033 4.31 -5.20 24.70
N VAL A 1034 3.23 -5.98 24.75
CA VAL A 1034 3.08 -7.19 23.94
C VAL A 1034 2.95 -6.83 22.45
N ASP A 1035 2.13 -5.83 22.11
CA ASP A 1035 1.94 -5.34 20.73
C ASP A 1035 3.20 -4.69 20.14
N GLU A 1036 4.04 -4.06 20.98
CA GLU A 1036 5.33 -3.49 20.55
C GLU A 1036 6.30 -4.55 19.98
N PHE A 1037 6.16 -5.83 20.34
CA PHE A 1037 6.92 -6.89 19.68
C PHE A 1037 6.53 -7.04 18.20
N ARG A 1038 5.26 -6.83 17.84
CA ARG A 1038 4.78 -6.84 16.45
C ARG A 1038 5.14 -5.53 15.73
N ARG A 1039 5.12 -4.38 16.43
CA ARG A 1039 5.37 -3.06 15.83
C ARG A 1039 6.86 -2.75 15.62
N GLU A 1040 7.71 -3.11 16.58
CA GLU A 1040 9.10 -2.63 16.63
C GLU A 1040 10.16 -3.73 16.53
N ILE A 1041 9.85 -4.97 16.90
CA ILE A 1041 10.84 -6.07 16.94
C ILE A 1041 10.68 -7.03 15.76
N PHE A 1042 9.48 -7.57 15.55
CA PHE A 1042 9.11 -8.51 14.50
C PHE A 1042 8.12 -7.85 13.54
N LYS A 1043 8.61 -7.05 12.59
CA LYS A 1043 7.76 -6.21 11.73
C LYS A 1043 7.14 -6.93 10.54
N LYS A 1044 7.64 -8.13 10.22
CA LYS A 1044 7.33 -8.88 8.98
C LYS A 1044 6.54 -10.15 9.28
N GLU A 1045 5.60 -10.47 8.40
CA GLU A 1045 4.83 -11.72 8.46
C GLU A 1045 5.72 -12.98 8.48
N PRO A 1046 5.32 -14.05 9.20
CA PRO A 1046 4.10 -14.17 10.01
C PRO A 1046 4.27 -13.58 11.42
N VAL A 1047 3.51 -12.53 11.77
CA VAL A 1047 3.44 -12.04 13.16
C VAL A 1047 2.04 -11.55 13.52
N TYR A 1048 1.55 -12.00 14.67
CA TYR A 1048 0.20 -11.69 15.12
C TYR A 1048 0.19 -11.25 16.57
N THR A 1049 -0.63 -10.26 16.89
CA THR A 1049 -1.00 -9.91 18.26
C THR A 1049 -2.47 -10.20 18.49
N ALA A 1050 -2.81 -10.87 19.58
CA ALA A 1050 -4.19 -11.17 19.95
C ALA A 1050 -4.51 -10.79 21.41
N GLU A 1051 -5.78 -10.43 21.65
CA GLU A 1051 -6.33 -10.28 22.99
C GLU A 1051 -7.44 -11.30 23.22
N VAL A 1052 -7.27 -12.15 24.25
CA VAL A 1052 -8.25 -13.16 24.63
C VAL A 1052 -8.73 -12.91 26.05
N TYR A 1053 -10.05 -12.89 26.25
CA TYR A 1053 -10.69 -12.74 27.55
C TYR A 1053 -11.23 -14.08 28.02
N PHE A 1054 -11.00 -14.41 29.29
CA PHE A 1054 -11.53 -15.59 29.94
C PHE A 1054 -12.48 -15.14 31.04
N ASN A 1055 -13.78 -15.30 30.81
CA ASN A 1055 -14.85 -14.71 31.59
C ASN A 1055 -15.57 -15.77 32.44
N THR A 1056 -15.89 -15.43 33.69
CA THR A 1056 -16.82 -16.17 34.54
C THR A 1056 -18.14 -15.38 34.72
N THR A 1057 -19.04 -15.86 35.58
CA THR A 1057 -20.24 -15.09 35.97
C THR A 1057 -19.92 -13.76 36.65
N ALA A 1058 -18.70 -13.59 37.20
CA ALA A 1058 -18.34 -12.44 38.03
C ALA A 1058 -17.05 -11.73 37.59
N SER A 1059 -16.10 -12.45 36.99
CA SER A 1059 -14.70 -12.03 36.87
C SER A 1059 -14.13 -12.28 35.46
N SER A 1060 -13.09 -11.55 35.06
CA SER A 1060 -12.46 -11.63 33.73
C SER A 1060 -10.93 -11.62 33.81
N LEU A 1061 -10.26 -12.38 32.94
CA LEU A 1061 -8.81 -12.42 32.76
C LEU A 1061 -8.53 -12.09 31.31
N LYS A 1062 -7.79 -11.01 31.07
CA LYS A 1062 -7.28 -10.70 29.73
C LYS A 1062 -5.91 -11.36 29.56
N LEU A 1063 -5.71 -12.04 28.45
CA LEU A 1063 -4.42 -12.52 28.00
C LEU A 1063 -4.06 -11.82 26.70
N SER A 1064 -3.03 -10.97 26.75
CA SER A 1064 -2.44 -10.36 25.55
C SER A 1064 -1.33 -11.26 25.06
N ILE A 1065 -1.31 -11.56 23.76
CA ILE A 1065 -0.38 -12.50 23.12
C ILE A 1065 0.21 -11.84 21.88
N THR A 1066 1.50 -12.00 21.64
CA THR A 1066 2.15 -11.78 20.35
C THR A 1066 2.87 -13.06 19.97
N SER A 1067 2.59 -13.59 18.77
CA SER A 1067 3.26 -14.74 18.19
C SER A 1067 3.96 -14.30 16.91
N ALA A 1068 5.27 -14.52 16.81
CA ALA A 1068 6.02 -14.40 15.57
C ALA A 1068 6.42 -15.80 15.09
N GLY A 1069 6.46 -16.01 13.77
CA GLY A 1069 6.91 -17.25 13.14
C GLY A 1069 5.84 -18.36 13.01
N ASP A 1070 4.59 -18.11 13.41
CA ASP A 1070 3.50 -19.08 13.33
C ASP A 1070 2.51 -18.72 12.20
N GLU A 1071 2.63 -19.40 11.05
CA GLU A 1071 1.75 -19.23 9.88
C GLU A 1071 0.29 -19.68 10.15
N HIS A 1072 0.05 -20.41 11.24
CA HIS A 1072 -1.23 -20.99 11.59
C HIS A 1072 -1.77 -20.46 12.93
N PHE A 1073 -1.30 -19.28 13.32
CA PHE A 1073 -1.54 -18.72 14.65
C PHE A 1073 -3.03 -18.61 15.00
N VAL A 1074 -3.90 -18.15 14.09
CA VAL A 1074 -5.32 -17.95 14.38
C VAL A 1074 -6.01 -19.27 14.72
N ARG A 1075 -5.71 -20.34 14.00
CA ARG A 1075 -6.17 -21.70 14.34
C ARG A 1075 -5.65 -22.11 15.72
N HIS A 1076 -4.33 -22.03 15.94
CA HIS A 1076 -3.73 -22.44 17.21
C HIS A 1076 -4.29 -21.64 18.39
N LEU A 1077 -4.60 -20.36 18.18
CA LEU A 1077 -5.22 -19.46 19.15
C LEU A 1077 -6.65 -19.92 19.51
N VAL A 1078 -7.48 -20.26 18.51
CA VAL A 1078 -8.84 -20.76 18.73
C VAL A 1078 -8.82 -22.12 19.44
N ASP A 1079 -7.92 -23.02 19.04
CA ASP A 1079 -7.72 -24.32 19.67
C ASP A 1079 -7.31 -24.18 21.14
N PHE A 1080 -6.34 -23.29 21.41
CA PHE A 1080 -5.92 -22.95 22.77
C PHE A 1080 -7.09 -22.37 23.58
N ALA A 1081 -7.80 -21.36 23.05
CA ALA A 1081 -8.89 -20.70 23.74
C ALA A 1081 -10.02 -21.69 24.08
N THR A 1082 -10.31 -22.63 23.19
CA THR A 1082 -11.31 -23.69 23.38
C THR A 1082 -10.89 -24.70 24.44
N LYS A 1083 -9.62 -25.14 24.44
CA LYS A 1083 -9.08 -26.03 25.47
C LYS A 1083 -9.08 -25.37 26.84
N ALA A 1084 -8.62 -24.13 26.92
CA ALA A 1084 -8.60 -23.36 28.15
C ALA A 1084 -10.03 -23.09 28.70
N GLU A 1085 -11.01 -22.86 27.82
CA GLU A 1085 -12.43 -22.74 28.17
C GLU A 1085 -12.92 -23.99 28.93
N GLN A 1086 -12.63 -25.18 28.37
CA GLN A 1086 -13.03 -26.47 28.95
C GLN A 1086 -12.27 -26.80 30.23
N SER A 1087 -10.95 -26.59 30.25
CA SER A 1087 -10.08 -26.92 31.39
C SER A 1087 -10.32 -26.01 32.60
N ALA A 1088 -10.58 -24.72 32.36
CA ALA A 1088 -10.75 -23.72 33.44
C ALA A 1088 -12.22 -23.49 33.84
N GLU A 1089 -13.19 -24.11 33.15
CA GLU A 1089 -14.64 -23.92 33.35
C GLU A 1089 -15.05 -22.43 33.22
N VAL A 1090 -14.52 -21.75 32.19
CA VAL A 1090 -14.78 -20.33 31.87
C VAL A 1090 -15.46 -20.20 30.50
N VAL A 1091 -15.77 -18.98 30.07
CA VAL A 1091 -16.12 -18.66 28.67
C VAL A 1091 -14.95 -17.88 28.08
N SER A 1092 -14.33 -18.38 27.02
CA SER A 1092 -13.26 -17.65 26.36
C SER A 1092 -13.81 -16.78 25.22
N GLU A 1093 -13.13 -15.69 24.93
CA GLU A 1093 -13.52 -14.71 23.93
C GLU A 1093 -12.27 -14.12 23.30
N VAL A 1094 -12.10 -14.31 21.99
CA VAL A 1094 -11.09 -13.59 21.23
C VAL A 1094 -11.66 -12.21 20.92
N ARG A 1095 -11.01 -11.16 21.40
CA ARG A 1095 -11.48 -9.77 21.20
C ARG A 1095 -10.82 -9.11 20.00
N SER A 1096 -9.54 -9.41 19.76
CA SER A 1096 -8.83 -8.92 18.58
C SER A 1096 -7.71 -9.87 18.17
N VAL A 1097 -7.42 -9.89 16.88
CA VAL A 1097 -6.24 -10.47 16.23
C VAL A 1097 -5.76 -9.44 15.22
N ARG A 1098 -4.47 -9.10 15.23
CA ARG A 1098 -3.85 -8.09 14.36
C ARG A 1098 -2.55 -8.62 13.76
N GLY A 1099 -2.43 -8.60 12.44
CA GLY A 1099 -1.24 -9.06 11.70
C GLY A 1099 -0.09 -8.03 11.63
N ALA A 1100 0.98 -8.33 10.89
CA ALA A 1100 2.20 -7.52 10.78
C ALA A 1100 1.96 -6.16 10.09
N LEU A 1101 2.75 -5.15 10.46
CA LEU A 1101 2.69 -3.84 9.79
C LEU A 1101 3.31 -3.83 8.38
N GLU A 1102 4.28 -4.72 8.11
CA GLU A 1102 4.92 -4.89 6.80
C GLU A 1102 4.42 -6.18 6.12
N PHE A 1103 3.49 -6.02 5.17
CA PHE A 1103 3.03 -7.13 4.33
C PHE A 1103 4.14 -7.60 3.38
N LYS A 1104 4.22 -8.92 3.18
CA LYS A 1104 5.14 -9.51 2.20
C LYS A 1104 4.56 -9.34 0.79
N PHE A 1105 4.97 -8.29 0.08
CA PHE A 1105 4.68 -8.18 -1.34
C PHE A 1105 5.41 -9.28 -2.13
N PHE A 1106 4.72 -9.91 -3.08
CA PHE A 1106 5.29 -10.97 -3.91
C PHE A 1106 5.67 -10.41 -5.29
N ASP A 1107 6.93 -9.98 -5.44
CA ASP A 1107 7.46 -9.47 -6.72
C ASP A 1107 7.30 -10.44 -7.91
N ASN A 1108 7.16 -11.74 -7.62
CA ASN A 1108 6.97 -12.81 -8.61
C ASN A 1108 5.69 -13.60 -8.31
N TYR A 1109 4.56 -12.90 -8.13
CA TYR A 1109 3.26 -13.54 -7.96
C TYR A 1109 2.97 -14.54 -9.09
N ARG A 1110 2.60 -15.77 -8.73
CA ARG A 1110 2.09 -16.79 -9.63
C ARG A 1110 0.96 -17.51 -8.90
N PRO A 1111 -0.28 -17.47 -9.41
CA PRO A 1111 -1.37 -18.21 -8.78
C PRO A 1111 -1.01 -19.71 -8.74
N SER A 1112 -1.45 -20.42 -7.71
CA SER A 1112 -1.21 -21.86 -7.59
C SER A 1112 -1.78 -22.64 -8.77
N GLN A 1113 -2.84 -22.11 -9.38
CA GLN A 1113 -3.53 -22.69 -10.52
C GLN A 1113 -3.96 -21.58 -11.51
N LEU A 1114 -3.88 -21.87 -12.81
CA LEU A 1114 -4.55 -21.07 -13.84
C LEU A 1114 -5.70 -21.90 -14.40
N PHE A 1115 -6.80 -21.23 -14.71
CA PHE A 1115 -8.01 -21.84 -15.23
C PHE A 1115 -8.15 -21.53 -16.73
N GLU A 1116 -8.45 -22.56 -17.51
CA GLU A 1116 -8.79 -22.36 -18.91
C GLU A 1116 -10.27 -21.89 -19.02
N PRO A 1117 -10.68 -21.25 -20.12
CA PRO A 1117 -12.07 -20.85 -20.32
C PRO A 1117 -13.09 -22.00 -20.16
N ASP A 1118 -12.71 -23.25 -20.46
CA ASP A 1118 -13.53 -24.46 -20.29
C ASP A 1118 -13.57 -25.02 -18.87
N ALA A 1119 -12.90 -24.37 -17.91
CA ALA A 1119 -13.04 -24.74 -16.49
C ALA A 1119 -14.51 -24.69 -16.03
N TYR A 1120 -15.34 -23.88 -16.69
CA TYR A 1120 -16.77 -23.81 -16.46
C TYR A 1120 -17.57 -24.36 -17.65
N ASP A 1121 -18.74 -24.94 -17.37
CA ASP A 1121 -19.67 -25.37 -18.41
C ASP A 1121 -20.29 -24.15 -19.11
N GLN A 1122 -19.86 -23.91 -20.35
CA GLN A 1122 -20.33 -22.81 -21.18
C GLN A 1122 -21.46 -23.20 -22.14
N SER A 1123 -21.98 -24.43 -22.08
CA SER A 1123 -23.00 -24.91 -23.02
C SER A 1123 -24.26 -24.06 -23.02
N SER A 1124 -24.77 -23.72 -21.82
CA SER A 1124 -25.91 -22.82 -21.62
C SER A 1124 -25.64 -21.42 -22.17
N SER A 1125 -24.45 -20.86 -21.90
CA SER A 1125 -24.04 -19.55 -22.41
C SER A 1125 -23.95 -19.52 -23.93
N LEU A 1126 -23.46 -20.61 -24.54
CA LEU A 1126 -23.37 -20.72 -26.00
C LEU A 1126 -24.74 -20.88 -26.65
N GLU A 1127 -25.64 -21.68 -26.07
CA GLU A 1127 -27.04 -21.76 -26.53
C GLU A 1127 -27.70 -20.38 -26.44
N GLN A 1128 -27.49 -19.69 -25.33
CA GLN A 1128 -27.98 -18.34 -25.11
C GLN A 1128 -27.42 -17.37 -26.16
N TRP A 1129 -26.11 -17.38 -26.39
CA TRP A 1129 -25.44 -16.50 -27.35
C TRP A 1129 -26.02 -16.63 -28.76
N ASN A 1130 -26.25 -17.86 -29.20
CA ASN A 1130 -26.75 -18.17 -30.54
C ASN A 1130 -28.26 -17.88 -30.73
N SER A 1131 -29.01 -17.73 -29.63
CA SER A 1131 -30.46 -17.49 -29.68
C SER A 1131 -30.85 -16.03 -29.90
N GLN A 1132 -29.89 -15.11 -29.76
CA GLN A 1132 -30.12 -13.66 -29.75
C GLN A 1132 -30.56 -13.11 -31.11
N LYS A 1133 -31.53 -12.21 -31.09
CA LYS A 1133 -31.96 -11.43 -32.26
C LYS A 1133 -32.25 -9.98 -31.85
N PRO A 1134 -31.32 -9.04 -32.11
CA PRO A 1134 -31.51 -7.61 -31.95
C PRO A 1134 -32.53 -7.10 -32.97
N LEU A 1135 -33.51 -6.32 -32.49
CA LEU A 1135 -34.65 -5.81 -33.23
C LEU A 1135 -34.81 -4.28 -33.12
N GLY A 1136 -34.07 -3.63 -32.22
CA GLY A 1136 -34.05 -2.18 -32.11
C GLY A 1136 -33.01 -1.69 -31.11
N HIS A 1137 -32.87 -0.37 -31.04
CA HIS A 1137 -31.93 0.33 -30.16
C HIS A 1137 -32.71 1.32 -29.30
N GLN A 1138 -32.51 1.26 -28.00
CA GLN A 1138 -33.05 2.20 -27.04
C GLN A 1138 -31.92 2.94 -26.36
N THR A 1139 -32.07 4.26 -26.23
CA THR A 1139 -31.17 5.11 -25.47
C THR A 1139 -31.97 5.91 -24.45
N VAL A 1140 -31.58 5.80 -23.19
CA VAL A 1140 -32.13 6.57 -22.09
C VAL A 1140 -31.11 7.64 -21.73
N PHE A 1141 -31.51 8.91 -21.76
CA PHE A 1141 -30.69 10.03 -21.31
C PHE A 1141 -31.31 10.67 -20.08
N GLN A 1142 -30.48 11.03 -19.11
CA GLN A 1142 -30.86 11.93 -18.02
C GLN A 1142 -30.07 13.22 -18.15
N LEU A 1143 -30.77 14.34 -18.23
CA LEU A 1143 -30.18 15.65 -18.40
C LEU A 1143 -30.49 16.55 -17.20
N GLU A 1144 -29.50 17.30 -16.73
CA GLU A 1144 -29.67 18.30 -15.67
C GLU A 1144 -29.11 19.66 -16.06
N THR A 1145 -29.67 20.74 -15.50
CA THR A 1145 -29.15 22.10 -15.67
C THR A 1145 -28.10 22.45 -14.62
N GLU A 1146 -27.00 23.10 -15.02
CA GLU A 1146 -25.99 23.62 -14.07
C GLU A 1146 -26.50 24.82 -13.23
N GLY A 1147 -26.39 24.74 -11.90
CA GLY A 1147 -26.68 25.83 -10.94
C GLY A 1147 -28.02 25.70 -10.18
N SER A 1148 -28.09 26.21 -8.93
CA SER A 1148 -29.19 25.93 -7.98
C SER A 1148 -30.48 26.75 -8.14
N GLU A 1149 -30.55 27.74 -9.05
CA GLU A 1149 -31.63 28.76 -9.03
C GLU A 1149 -32.46 28.94 -10.33
N THR A 1150 -32.16 28.27 -11.44
CA THR A 1150 -32.92 28.47 -12.70
C THR A 1150 -33.76 27.24 -13.08
N SER A 1151 -35.08 27.33 -12.97
CA SER A 1151 -35.98 26.31 -13.53
C SER A 1151 -36.02 26.40 -15.06
N MET A 1152 -36.09 25.25 -15.73
CA MET A 1152 -36.29 25.22 -17.18
C MET A 1152 -37.67 25.77 -17.56
N SER A 1153 -37.78 26.31 -18.77
CA SER A 1153 -39.05 26.72 -19.36
C SER A 1153 -39.64 25.56 -20.17
N LEU A 1154 -40.93 25.28 -19.95
CA LEU A 1154 -41.70 24.30 -20.74
C LEU A 1154 -41.60 24.56 -22.24
N THR A 1155 -41.56 25.84 -22.65
CA THR A 1155 -41.44 26.23 -24.06
C THR A 1155 -40.10 25.77 -24.64
N THR A 1156 -39.01 25.95 -23.89
CA THR A 1156 -37.65 25.55 -24.31
C THR A 1156 -37.56 24.05 -24.50
N ILE A 1157 -38.07 23.25 -23.56
CA ILE A 1157 -38.06 21.78 -23.67
C ILE A 1157 -38.85 21.31 -24.90
N LYS A 1158 -39.99 21.94 -25.18
CA LYS A 1158 -40.79 21.60 -26.36
C LYS A 1158 -40.08 21.98 -27.66
N GLU A 1159 -39.40 23.13 -27.70
CA GLU A 1159 -38.62 23.57 -28.87
C GLU A 1159 -37.41 22.66 -29.10
N SER A 1160 -36.65 22.33 -28.04
CA SER A 1160 -35.58 21.33 -28.02
C SER A 1160 -36.04 20.00 -28.60
N LEU A 1161 -37.17 19.47 -28.12
CA LEU A 1161 -37.70 18.19 -28.57
C LEU A 1161 -38.09 18.22 -30.06
N ASN A 1162 -38.73 19.29 -30.52
CA ASN A 1162 -39.06 19.45 -31.93
C ASN A 1162 -37.81 19.52 -32.82
N SER A 1163 -36.79 20.25 -32.38
CA SER A 1163 -35.52 20.39 -33.10
C SER A 1163 -34.78 19.05 -33.18
N ALA A 1164 -34.70 18.33 -32.06
CA ALA A 1164 -34.06 17.03 -31.95
C ALA A 1164 -34.77 15.94 -32.78
N ILE A 1165 -36.11 15.90 -32.80
CA ILE A 1165 -36.84 14.94 -33.65
C ILE A 1165 -36.57 15.24 -35.13
N ARG A 1166 -36.59 16.51 -35.54
CA ARG A 1166 -36.33 16.91 -36.94
C ARG A 1166 -34.93 16.58 -37.44
N SER A 1167 -33.94 16.46 -36.54
CA SER A 1167 -32.57 16.15 -36.93
C SER A 1167 -32.34 14.67 -37.23
N ILE A 1168 -33.18 13.78 -36.68
CA ILE A 1168 -33.03 12.32 -36.84
C ILE A 1168 -34.10 11.70 -37.74
N VAL A 1169 -35.21 12.39 -37.98
CA VAL A 1169 -36.29 11.92 -38.85
C VAL A 1169 -36.00 12.33 -40.31
N PRO A 1170 -36.18 11.44 -41.31
CA PRO A 1170 -35.91 11.76 -42.72
C PRO A 1170 -36.70 12.98 -43.22
N GLU A 1171 -36.08 13.84 -44.05
CA GLU A 1171 -36.67 15.10 -44.55
C GLU A 1171 -38.05 14.96 -45.24
N ASN A 1172 -38.36 13.77 -45.78
CA ASN A 1172 -39.62 13.49 -46.49
C ASN A 1172 -40.72 12.90 -45.58
N THR A 1173 -40.48 12.79 -44.28
CA THR A 1173 -41.45 12.26 -43.31
C THR A 1173 -42.47 13.34 -42.94
N PRO A 1174 -43.78 13.02 -42.84
CA PRO A 1174 -44.78 13.94 -42.30
C PRO A 1174 -44.37 14.51 -40.93
N GLU A 1175 -44.81 15.73 -40.62
CA GLU A 1175 -44.50 16.37 -39.34
C GLU A 1175 -44.94 15.47 -38.17
N VAL A 1176 -43.96 15.06 -37.35
CA VAL A 1176 -44.19 14.17 -36.21
C VAL A 1176 -44.99 14.92 -35.14
N LYS A 1177 -46.15 14.38 -34.77
CA LYS A 1177 -47.01 14.98 -33.74
C LYS A 1177 -46.43 14.72 -32.36
N ILE A 1178 -46.19 15.80 -31.60
CA ILE A 1178 -45.80 15.74 -30.19
C ILE A 1178 -47.03 15.97 -29.30
N GLU A 1179 -47.37 14.98 -28.48
CA GLU A 1179 -48.43 15.06 -27.48
C GLU A 1179 -47.83 15.37 -26.10
N MET A 1180 -48.50 16.22 -25.32
CA MET A 1180 -48.01 16.71 -24.02
C MET A 1180 -49.05 16.46 -22.93
N PHE A 1181 -48.59 15.95 -21.78
CA PHE A 1181 -49.43 15.56 -20.65
C PHE A 1181 -48.92 16.22 -19.36
N THR A 1182 -49.79 16.90 -18.63
CA THR A 1182 -49.44 17.73 -17.45
C THR A 1182 -50.21 17.38 -16.18
N GLU A 1183 -51.00 16.30 -16.18
CA GLU A 1183 -51.89 15.94 -15.07
C GLU A 1183 -51.22 15.06 -13.98
N MET A 1184 -49.88 14.95 -13.99
CA MET A 1184 -49.12 13.95 -13.22
C MET A 1184 -48.29 14.53 -12.06
N GLY A 1185 -48.18 15.87 -11.97
CA GLY A 1185 -47.33 16.57 -10.99
C GLY A 1185 -46.98 17.98 -11.44
N ASP A 1186 -45.86 18.51 -10.97
CA ASP A 1186 -45.37 19.85 -11.28
C ASP A 1186 -44.83 19.97 -12.73
N GLY A 1187 -44.40 18.86 -13.32
CA GLY A 1187 -43.79 18.78 -14.64
C GLY A 1187 -44.71 18.23 -15.74
N CYS A 1188 -44.14 17.58 -16.75
CA CYS A 1188 -44.90 17.03 -17.88
C CYS A 1188 -44.21 15.87 -18.60
N VAL A 1189 -45.01 15.10 -19.33
CA VAL A 1189 -44.54 14.03 -20.22
C VAL A 1189 -44.87 14.40 -21.67
N PHE A 1190 -43.90 14.30 -22.57
CA PHE A 1190 -44.07 14.41 -24.01
C PHE A 1190 -43.94 13.05 -24.67
N VAL A 1191 -44.80 12.77 -25.65
CA VAL A 1191 -44.79 11.54 -26.43
C VAL A 1191 -44.79 11.90 -27.92
N ALA A 1192 -43.88 11.30 -28.67
CA ALA A 1192 -43.89 11.37 -30.13
C ALA A 1192 -43.58 10.00 -30.75
N LEU A 1193 -44.38 9.59 -31.74
CA LEU A 1193 -44.28 8.30 -32.42
C LEU A 1193 -44.14 8.53 -33.93
N TRP A 1194 -43.21 7.83 -34.60
CA TRP A 1194 -43.02 7.89 -36.05
C TRP A 1194 -42.61 6.52 -36.60
N ALA A 1195 -42.56 6.37 -37.92
CA ALA A 1195 -42.36 5.07 -38.56
C ALA A 1195 -41.07 4.32 -38.15
N GLU A 1196 -40.03 5.07 -37.75
CA GLU A 1196 -38.70 4.52 -37.46
C GLU A 1196 -38.39 4.48 -35.95
N GLY A 1197 -39.29 4.95 -35.08
CA GLY A 1197 -39.03 5.01 -33.64
C GLY A 1197 -40.08 5.74 -32.79
N ASN A 1198 -39.76 5.89 -31.50
CA ASN A 1198 -40.54 6.66 -30.55
C ASN A 1198 -39.65 7.42 -29.56
N ILE A 1199 -40.19 8.46 -28.93
CA ILE A 1199 -39.57 9.18 -27.80
C ILE A 1199 -40.62 9.42 -26.73
N VAL A 1200 -40.25 9.16 -25.48
CA VAL A 1200 -40.96 9.66 -24.31
C VAL A 1200 -40.00 10.56 -23.53
N ALA A 1201 -40.33 11.85 -23.43
CA ALA A 1201 -39.55 12.81 -22.67
C ALA A 1201 -40.29 13.20 -21.40
N LEU A 1202 -39.67 13.02 -20.24
CA LEU A 1202 -40.21 13.37 -18.93
C LEU A 1202 -39.44 14.57 -18.38
N TRP A 1203 -40.14 15.64 -18.04
CA TRP A 1203 -39.58 16.78 -17.31
C TRP A 1203 -40.17 16.81 -15.91
N ASP A 1204 -39.31 16.92 -14.90
CA ASP A 1204 -39.66 16.86 -13.48
C ASP A 1204 -40.39 18.12 -12.95
N GLY A 1205 -40.47 19.18 -13.76
CA GLY A 1205 -41.03 20.49 -13.38
C GLY A 1205 -39.99 21.48 -12.83
N ARG A 1206 -38.72 21.09 -12.74
CA ARG A 1206 -37.60 21.89 -12.23
C ARG A 1206 -36.41 21.81 -13.18
N LYS A 1207 -35.45 20.92 -12.89
CA LYS A 1207 -34.09 20.93 -13.45
C LYS A 1207 -33.69 19.62 -14.15
N HIS A 1208 -34.54 18.61 -14.17
CA HIS A 1208 -34.20 17.28 -14.66
C HIS A 1208 -35.11 16.85 -15.82
N VAL A 1209 -34.52 16.30 -16.88
CA VAL A 1209 -35.23 15.74 -18.04
C VAL A 1209 -34.73 14.32 -18.33
N ASP A 1210 -35.65 13.37 -18.40
CA ASP A 1210 -35.37 12.04 -18.95
C ASP A 1210 -35.85 11.93 -20.39
N LEU A 1211 -35.03 11.38 -21.27
CA LEU A 1211 -35.36 11.10 -22.66
C LEU A 1211 -35.25 9.60 -22.92
N ASN A 1212 -36.37 8.92 -23.15
CA ASN A 1212 -36.42 7.50 -23.51
C ASN A 1212 -36.65 7.36 -25.03
N LEU A 1213 -35.55 7.34 -25.79
CA LEU A 1213 -35.51 7.26 -27.25
C LEU A 1213 -35.44 5.79 -27.68
N PHE A 1214 -36.29 5.38 -28.62
CA PHE A 1214 -36.21 4.08 -29.27
C PHE A 1214 -36.21 4.24 -30.80
N THR A 1215 -35.35 3.50 -31.48
CA THR A 1215 -35.29 3.41 -32.94
C THR A 1215 -35.20 1.96 -33.39
N PHE A 1216 -35.87 1.61 -34.51
CA PHE A 1216 -35.72 0.28 -35.11
C PHE A 1216 -34.35 0.09 -35.77
N ILE A 1217 -33.71 1.19 -36.16
CA ILE A 1217 -32.34 1.18 -36.67
C ILE A 1217 -31.38 1.28 -35.50
N GLU A 1218 -30.45 0.33 -35.41
CA GLU A 1218 -29.35 0.36 -34.45
C GLU A 1218 -28.24 1.28 -34.96
N SER A 1219 -28.17 2.50 -34.41
CA SER A 1219 -27.13 3.50 -34.68
C SER A 1219 -26.90 4.37 -33.44
N VAL A 1220 -25.63 4.49 -33.04
CA VAL A 1220 -25.19 5.36 -31.94
C VAL A 1220 -25.22 6.81 -32.38
N GLU A 1221 -24.91 7.08 -33.66
CA GLU A 1221 -24.88 8.41 -34.25
C GLU A 1221 -26.24 9.10 -34.22
N VAL A 1222 -27.33 8.34 -34.35
CA VAL A 1222 -28.70 8.85 -34.23
C VAL A 1222 -28.95 9.38 -32.82
N ALA A 1223 -28.58 8.61 -31.80
CA ALA A 1223 -28.74 9.00 -30.41
C ALA A 1223 -27.86 10.22 -30.05
N ASP A 1224 -26.61 10.25 -30.53
CA ASP A 1224 -25.68 11.38 -30.37
C ASP A 1224 -26.24 12.65 -31.00
N THR A 1225 -26.71 12.54 -32.25
CA THR A 1225 -27.30 13.66 -32.97
C THR A 1225 -28.55 14.18 -32.27
N PHE A 1226 -29.39 13.27 -31.76
CA PHE A 1226 -30.60 13.63 -31.04
C PHE A 1226 -30.30 14.45 -29.77
N VAL A 1227 -29.44 13.94 -28.88
CA VAL A 1227 -29.16 14.60 -27.59
C VAL A 1227 -28.41 15.91 -27.78
N LEU A 1228 -27.50 15.99 -28.76
CA LEU A 1228 -26.79 17.22 -29.11
C LEU A 1228 -27.75 18.32 -29.58
N GLN A 1229 -28.72 17.97 -30.43
CA GLN A 1229 -29.72 18.93 -30.92
C GLN A 1229 -30.75 19.29 -29.84
N PHE A 1230 -31.06 18.37 -28.93
CA PHE A 1230 -31.94 18.64 -27.79
C PHE A 1230 -31.33 19.70 -26.85
N GLY A 1231 -30.05 19.55 -26.51
CA GLY A 1231 -29.31 20.49 -25.65
C GLY A 1231 -28.95 21.83 -26.32
N ALA A 1232 -29.05 21.94 -27.64
CA ALA A 1232 -28.63 23.14 -28.37
C ALA A 1232 -29.43 24.41 -28.00
N GLU A 1233 -30.70 24.25 -27.60
CA GLU A 1233 -31.59 25.36 -27.22
C GLU A 1233 -31.37 25.83 -25.77
N ASP A 1234 -30.77 25.01 -24.91
CA ASP A 1234 -30.37 25.38 -23.54
C ASP A 1234 -28.93 24.90 -23.25
N PRO A 1235 -27.93 25.77 -23.43
CA PRO A 1235 -26.53 25.42 -23.20
C PRO A 1235 -26.19 25.01 -21.76
N LYS A 1236 -27.09 25.24 -20.78
CA LYS A 1236 -26.88 24.81 -19.38
C LYS A 1236 -27.27 23.35 -19.15
N LEU A 1237 -28.05 22.77 -20.06
CA LEU A 1237 -28.54 21.41 -19.96
C LEU A 1237 -27.48 20.44 -20.48
N HIS A 1238 -27.01 19.55 -19.62
CA HIS A 1238 -26.00 18.55 -19.96
C HIS A 1238 -26.48 17.15 -19.58
N THR A 1239 -26.03 16.16 -20.34
CA THR A 1239 -26.28 14.75 -20.05
C THR A 1239 -25.46 14.33 -18.83
N VAL A 1240 -26.14 13.94 -17.76
CA VAL A 1240 -25.51 13.41 -16.54
C VAL A 1240 -25.37 11.90 -16.65
N LEU A 1241 -26.36 11.23 -17.24
CA LEU A 1241 -26.40 9.77 -17.38
C LEU A 1241 -26.90 9.40 -18.77
N ARG A 1242 -26.37 8.30 -19.33
CA ARG A 1242 -26.82 7.71 -20.59
C ARG A 1242 -26.68 6.20 -20.56
N ASP A 1243 -27.78 5.52 -20.86
CA ASP A 1243 -27.84 4.07 -20.98
C ASP A 1243 -28.25 3.68 -22.41
N ASP A 1244 -27.35 3.00 -23.12
CA ASP A 1244 -27.60 2.46 -24.46
C ASP A 1244 -27.89 0.96 -24.35
N GLN A 1245 -28.98 0.49 -24.94
CA GLN A 1245 -29.36 -0.91 -24.88
C GLN A 1245 -30.07 -1.40 -26.16
N PRO A 1246 -29.75 -2.62 -26.63
CA PRO A 1246 -30.49 -3.26 -27.69
C PRO A 1246 -31.84 -3.78 -27.15
N ARG A 1247 -32.81 -3.89 -28.04
CA ARG A 1247 -34.11 -4.56 -27.80
C ARG A 1247 -34.20 -5.78 -28.70
N GLY A 1248 -34.78 -6.88 -28.23
CA GLY A 1248 -34.88 -8.08 -29.07
C GLY A 1248 -35.30 -9.36 -28.37
N THR A 1249 -35.10 -10.49 -29.06
CA THR A 1249 -35.41 -11.84 -28.56
C THR A 1249 -34.15 -12.65 -28.24
N GLY A 1250 -34.32 -13.73 -27.50
CA GLY A 1250 -33.23 -14.56 -27.01
C GLY A 1250 -32.72 -14.07 -25.66
N ARG A 1251 -33.61 -13.80 -24.69
CA ARG A 1251 -33.37 -13.52 -23.27
C ARG A 1251 -32.45 -12.32 -22.96
N VAL A 1252 -31.14 -12.51 -23.07
CA VAL A 1252 -30.10 -11.48 -22.98
C VAL A 1252 -29.64 -11.15 -24.39
N VAL A 1253 -29.86 -9.91 -24.85
CA VAL A 1253 -29.63 -9.48 -26.23
C VAL A 1253 -28.46 -8.49 -26.28
N ASN A 1254 -27.44 -8.72 -27.08
CA ASN A 1254 -26.32 -7.81 -27.37
C ASN A 1254 -26.59 -6.93 -28.61
N PHE A 1255 -25.75 -5.93 -28.87
CA PHE A 1255 -25.88 -5.13 -30.09
C PHE A 1255 -25.59 -5.98 -31.32
N LYS A 1256 -26.19 -5.64 -32.47
CA LYS A 1256 -25.94 -6.34 -33.74
C LYS A 1256 -24.47 -6.27 -34.15
N THR A 1257 -23.75 -5.21 -33.78
CA THR A 1257 -22.31 -5.09 -34.00
C THR A 1257 -21.47 -6.03 -33.13
N ASP A 1258 -22.02 -6.54 -32.03
CA ASP A 1258 -21.29 -7.41 -31.10
C ASP A 1258 -21.13 -8.84 -31.62
N PHE A 1259 -21.96 -9.28 -32.57
CA PHE A 1259 -21.90 -10.64 -33.07
C PHE A 1259 -22.21 -10.76 -34.57
N GLU A 1260 -21.37 -11.53 -35.26
CA GLU A 1260 -21.59 -11.91 -36.65
C GLU A 1260 -22.29 -13.28 -36.70
N PRO A 1261 -23.43 -13.42 -37.40
CA PRO A 1261 -24.11 -14.70 -37.53
C PRO A 1261 -23.17 -15.81 -38.03
N GLY A 1262 -23.00 -16.87 -37.23
CA GLY A 1262 -22.16 -18.03 -37.55
C GLY A 1262 -20.72 -17.98 -37.05
N LYS A 1263 -20.30 -16.94 -36.32
CA LYS A 1263 -19.01 -16.86 -35.65
C LYS A 1263 -19.16 -17.13 -34.16
N SER A 1264 -18.44 -18.13 -33.65
CA SER A 1264 -18.46 -18.47 -32.22
C SER A 1264 -17.71 -17.41 -31.39
N PRO A 1265 -18.18 -17.09 -30.17
CA PRO A 1265 -17.52 -16.13 -29.28
C PRO A 1265 -16.17 -16.67 -28.78
N ILE A 1266 -15.27 -15.77 -28.36
CA ILE A 1266 -13.87 -16.10 -28.03
C ILE A 1266 -13.74 -17.13 -26.90
N TRP A 1267 -14.65 -17.09 -25.93
CA TRP A 1267 -14.69 -17.99 -24.79
C TRP A 1267 -15.18 -19.39 -25.16
N SER A 1268 -16.01 -19.54 -26.21
CA SER A 1268 -16.60 -20.82 -26.58
C SER A 1268 -15.56 -21.79 -27.15
N VAL A 1269 -15.43 -22.95 -26.52
CA VAL A 1269 -14.52 -24.00 -26.98
C VAL A 1269 -15.13 -24.73 -28.17
N ALA A 1270 -14.35 -24.83 -29.25
CA ALA A 1270 -14.72 -25.50 -30.50
C ALA A 1270 -14.67 -27.03 -30.41
#